data_AF-A0A6P6UF00-F1
#
_entry.id   AF-A0A6P6UF00-F1
#
_cell.length_a   1.000
_cell.length_b   1.000
_cell.length_c   1.000
_cell.angle_alpha   90.00
_cell.angle_beta   90.00
_cell.angle_gamma   90.00
#
_symmetry.space_group_name_H-M   'P 1'
#
loop_
_entity.id
_entity.type
_entity.pdbx_description
1 polymer ?
#
loop_
_entity_poly.entity_id
_entity_poly.type
_entity_poly.pdbx_seq_one_letter_code
_entity_poly.pdbx_strand_id
1 'polypeptide(L)'
;MSFVHAKCSVEERRELWCSLLNDKPTIHPWCIGGDFNVILAPHEKRGGRPFAIAEGADFMSFMEEAGVFDVGFSGSSFTWSNNRRSRARISKRLDRFLVNGACLDLSDAISVLHLTRHPSDHAPLKISFATRLDNKPRPFRFLNVWTSKPELLEVIRQAWNQNVDGSPLRILCSKLLTTRRAIQSWNKQYFGNIMDTVHFAEIAVQRAEEMVDQDDSDECQIELNKAQADLRHALSIEEQFWRQKARVKWLKEGDRNSRYFHAVVKQRRVQGMIHCIKNSNGVWMDKDEDIASEAISYFNDLFTGPLDSFSNMLHLIPRMISPYDNGKLESLPTIEEVYQVVKSMDEESAAGPDGFTGKFFIFAWEVIKQDIYNAILSFFCGAELPRFITSTSIVLIPKMTNPQEFSHFRPISLCNFFNKLLSRILADRLAGILPKIISPQQTGFVKGRNITENFLLAQEVVSGIGKRNRGGNVAMKLDMSKAYDRVAWGHIINVLRSFGFGEIFIDMVWRLLSNVWFSIIINGSSHGFFKSLRGLRQGDPLSPALFIIGAEVLSRGLNNLALQSGFLGFKVPYGCPDITHLAFADDILIFANGSALSLRAIMQVLEAYQRCSGQLINVQKSCYLVHPMMSMARRRVIHRITKFACKPFPICYLGFPLYFGRIKSSYFGGVCQSIIGRIQSWKSRVLSFGGKIVLIKHVLESMPVHLMSASVIPGKVFKIIEKTCSSFLWGSSPNESKFHWIRWSQLCYPVDEGGVGFRRLQDVYTAFSSKLWWNFRTRSSLWETYMKAKYCRGLHPCQVELKNKDSSIWRRMVNVSRQVELSMLWVAKEGACHFWYDNWLGCGALFLQVPVNLELSFHNFINNGHWDVNLLCRTIPKEYVSYILQQPIPEDGSEVEVFWMPTTSGKFSLHSAFQDIRQTRNKSMVFASIWHPRIPFKVSFFMFRLLRGRIPIPDRLCELGFHLPSKCFCCPSASEEPIEHLFSNGHTASVVWSYFGGLCGLSPGTSLRSRLVGWWLRSYDSELRRIMGRIIPTIICWQIWKARNKAMFEGAQMRPSAICQAIFLEIKSMVGIHFKQAFRSQSFRQLYDSPNFNVGRIAFKAIRWESKEPGRFILNTDGCSKGNPGLGGGGGVLRDSTGLPLFGFSAYFGQTTSLHAEVRALLIGLQTCIQRGFGNICIQSDSLALVRIIHRQIQCPWQITREVRQIRHFLEYPTCLSHCYREANTVADALSNEGVSHPQQHVRLYDTFSTFPRLARGAIRLDRIGMPSFRKIKHM
;
A
#
# COMPACT_ATOMS: atom_id res chain seq x y z
N MET A 1 31.77 -22.16 -23.33
CA MET A 1 30.70 -22.95 -22.70
C MET A 1 31.37 -23.94 -21.76
N SER A 2 30.88 -24.09 -20.53
CA SER A 2 31.42 -25.01 -19.51
C SER A 2 30.47 -26.17 -19.31
N PHE A 3 30.99 -27.39 -19.25
CA PHE A 3 30.19 -28.58 -18.95
C PHE A 3 30.46 -29.06 -17.53
N VAL A 4 29.40 -29.41 -16.79
CA VAL A 4 29.47 -29.71 -15.37
C VAL A 4 29.01 -31.14 -15.07
N HIS A 5 29.80 -31.85 -14.27
CA HIS A 5 29.39 -33.05 -13.57
C HIS A 5 29.85 -32.95 -12.12
N ALA A 6 28.97 -32.46 -11.25
CA ALA A 6 29.29 -32.18 -9.86
C ALA A 6 29.22 -33.44 -9.00
N LYS A 7 30.02 -33.52 -7.93
CA LYS A 7 29.98 -34.65 -6.98
C LYS A 7 28.74 -34.61 -6.09
N CYS A 8 28.46 -35.70 -5.38
CA CYS A 8 27.29 -35.81 -4.50
C CYS A 8 27.48 -35.15 -3.13
N SER A 9 28.72 -35.05 -2.63
CA SER A 9 29.03 -34.44 -1.32
C SER A 9 29.06 -32.90 -1.40
N VAL A 10 28.81 -32.22 -0.29
CA VAL A 10 28.78 -30.74 -0.27
C VAL A 10 30.21 -30.18 -0.38
N GLU A 11 31.15 -30.86 0.26
CA GLU A 11 32.57 -30.49 0.34
C GLU A 11 33.20 -30.51 -1.06
N GLU A 12 33.07 -31.62 -1.79
CA GLU A 12 33.66 -31.76 -3.12
C GLU A 12 32.98 -30.85 -4.17
N ARG A 13 31.67 -30.56 -4.02
CA ARG A 13 31.00 -29.60 -4.90
C ARG A 13 31.57 -28.19 -4.76
N ARG A 14 31.98 -27.78 -3.54
CA ARG A 14 32.56 -26.45 -3.32
C ARG A 14 33.86 -26.24 -4.07
N GLU A 15 34.70 -27.27 -4.17
CA GLU A 15 35.94 -27.22 -4.95
C GLU A 15 35.64 -26.96 -6.44
N LEU A 16 34.62 -27.64 -6.99
CA LEU A 16 34.16 -27.41 -8.36
C LEU A 16 33.59 -26.00 -8.54
N TRP A 17 32.81 -25.50 -7.57
CA TRP A 17 32.29 -24.12 -7.61
C TRP A 17 33.42 -23.09 -7.62
N CYS A 18 34.44 -23.26 -6.78
CA CYS A 18 35.62 -22.41 -6.76
C CYS A 18 36.37 -22.45 -8.11
N SER A 19 36.54 -23.64 -8.68
CA SER A 19 37.19 -23.81 -9.98
C SER A 19 36.44 -23.07 -11.10
N LEU A 20 35.11 -23.24 -11.17
CA LEU A 20 34.28 -22.53 -12.15
C LEU A 20 34.30 -21.00 -11.96
N LEU A 21 34.47 -20.51 -10.73
CA LEU A 21 34.59 -19.07 -10.46
C LEU A 21 35.93 -18.50 -10.92
N ASN A 22 37.01 -19.28 -10.83
CA ASN A 22 38.31 -18.90 -11.38
C ASN A 22 38.28 -18.79 -12.90
N ASP A 23 37.54 -19.69 -13.57
CA ASP A 23 37.37 -19.73 -15.03
C ASP A 23 36.31 -18.74 -15.56
N LYS A 24 35.74 -17.91 -14.68
CA LYS A 24 34.65 -17.00 -15.03
C LYS A 24 35.13 -15.90 -15.98
N PRO A 25 34.57 -15.77 -17.19
CA PRO A 25 34.92 -14.68 -18.09
C PRO A 25 34.37 -13.34 -17.57
N THR A 26 35.18 -12.28 -17.67
CA THR A 26 34.88 -10.93 -17.19
C THR A 26 33.89 -10.18 -18.09
N ILE A 27 34.01 -10.33 -19.42
CA ILE A 27 33.22 -9.56 -20.41
C ILE A 27 32.44 -10.47 -21.36
N HIS A 28 32.86 -11.73 -21.54
CA HIS A 28 32.27 -12.62 -22.53
C HIS A 28 31.01 -13.36 -22.05
N PRO A 29 30.11 -13.70 -22.99
CA PRO A 29 29.00 -14.63 -22.77
C PRO A 29 29.47 -15.97 -22.20
N TRP A 30 28.85 -16.41 -21.10
CA TRP A 30 29.17 -17.66 -20.41
C TRP A 30 27.95 -18.53 -20.20
N CYS A 31 28.02 -19.76 -20.73
CA CYS A 31 27.01 -20.81 -20.59
C CYS A 31 27.62 -21.97 -19.80
N ILE A 32 26.88 -22.52 -18.82
CA ILE A 32 27.28 -23.65 -17.98
C ILE A 32 26.17 -24.72 -18.04
N GLY A 33 26.46 -25.91 -18.55
CA GLY A 33 25.46 -26.97 -18.72
C GLY A 33 25.90 -28.32 -18.18
N GLY A 34 25.00 -29.05 -17.52
CA GLY A 34 25.28 -30.43 -17.10
C GLY A 34 24.60 -30.83 -15.81
N ASP A 35 25.11 -31.87 -15.16
CA ASP A 35 24.60 -32.45 -13.92
C ASP A 35 25.26 -31.78 -12.71
N PHE A 36 24.48 -31.05 -11.92
CA PHE A 36 24.96 -30.34 -10.74
C PHE A 36 24.80 -31.13 -9.43
N ASN A 37 24.19 -32.33 -9.48
CA ASN A 37 23.94 -33.20 -8.32
C ASN A 37 23.29 -32.53 -7.09
N VAL A 38 22.58 -31.42 -7.30
CA VAL A 38 22.00 -30.58 -6.24
C VAL A 38 20.64 -30.01 -6.66
N ILE A 39 19.73 -29.88 -5.70
CA ILE A 39 18.40 -29.29 -5.88
C ILE A 39 18.29 -27.96 -5.11
N LEU A 40 17.51 -27.04 -5.65
CA LEU A 40 17.33 -25.69 -5.10
C LEU A 40 16.03 -25.54 -4.31
N ALA A 41 15.04 -26.40 -4.55
CA ALA A 41 13.72 -26.25 -3.97
C ALA A 41 13.03 -27.58 -3.66
N PRO A 42 12.09 -27.61 -2.67
CA PRO A 42 11.35 -28.83 -2.33
C PRO A 42 10.60 -29.48 -3.49
N HIS A 43 10.12 -28.69 -4.45
CA HIS A 43 9.35 -29.18 -5.60
C HIS A 43 10.21 -29.87 -6.68
N GLU A 44 11.54 -29.71 -6.61
CA GLU A 44 12.48 -30.35 -7.53
C GLU A 44 12.82 -31.78 -7.12
N LYS A 45 12.19 -32.30 -6.06
CA LYS A 45 12.36 -33.67 -5.56
C LYS A 45 11.02 -34.34 -5.31
N ARG A 46 10.94 -35.63 -5.67
CA ARG A 46 9.81 -36.50 -5.34
C ARG A 46 10.33 -37.79 -4.71
N GLY A 47 9.77 -38.16 -3.56
CA GLY A 47 10.18 -39.33 -2.78
C GLY A 47 11.40 -39.10 -1.87
N GLY A 48 11.64 -40.03 -0.95
CA GLY A 48 12.74 -39.96 0.03
C GLY A 48 12.54 -38.93 1.15
N ARG A 49 13.65 -38.55 1.83
CA ARG A 49 13.65 -37.55 2.91
C ARG A 49 13.25 -36.14 2.39
N PRO A 50 12.48 -35.35 3.15
CA PRO A 50 12.15 -33.96 2.80
C PRO A 50 13.42 -33.13 2.58
N PHE A 51 13.38 -32.21 1.61
CA PHE A 51 14.48 -31.29 1.34
C PHE A 51 14.74 -30.35 2.53
N ALA A 52 15.98 -30.33 3.02
CA ALA A 52 16.45 -29.30 3.93
C ALA A 52 17.12 -28.16 3.15
N ILE A 53 16.82 -26.90 3.48
CA ILE A 53 17.34 -25.71 2.78
C ILE A 53 18.88 -25.68 2.74
N ALA A 54 19.53 -26.25 3.75
CA ALA A 54 20.99 -26.37 3.79
C ALA A 54 21.58 -27.20 2.64
N GLU A 55 20.83 -28.13 2.05
CA GLU A 55 21.29 -29.05 0.99
C GLU A 55 21.61 -28.37 -0.35
N GLY A 56 21.07 -27.16 -0.61
CA GLY A 56 21.29 -26.41 -1.86
C GLY A 56 21.96 -25.05 -1.67
N ALA A 57 22.37 -24.72 -0.44
CA ALA A 57 22.90 -23.40 -0.10
C ALA A 57 24.25 -23.09 -0.79
N ASP A 58 25.11 -24.10 -0.94
CA ASP A 58 26.39 -24.01 -1.63
C ASP A 58 26.21 -23.63 -3.11
N PHE A 59 25.33 -24.35 -3.81
CA PHE A 59 25.09 -24.13 -5.23
C PHE A 59 24.45 -22.78 -5.52
N MET A 60 23.57 -22.30 -4.64
CA MET A 60 23.01 -20.95 -4.75
C MET A 60 24.09 -19.87 -4.60
N SER A 61 25.05 -20.05 -3.70
CA SER A 61 26.19 -19.13 -3.54
C SER A 61 27.01 -19.07 -4.82
N PHE A 62 27.35 -20.24 -5.37
CA PHE A 62 28.06 -20.34 -6.65
C PHE A 62 27.36 -19.56 -7.77
N MET A 63 26.05 -19.80 -7.99
CA MET A 63 25.30 -19.13 -9.05
C MET A 63 25.31 -17.60 -8.90
N GLU A 64 25.20 -17.09 -7.68
CA GLU A 64 25.25 -15.66 -7.38
C GLU A 64 26.65 -15.08 -7.65
N GLU A 65 27.70 -15.77 -7.20
CA GLU A 65 29.10 -15.35 -7.38
C GLU A 65 29.50 -15.36 -8.86
N ALA A 66 29.08 -16.41 -9.57
CA ALA A 66 29.26 -16.58 -11.01
C ALA A 66 28.40 -15.57 -11.81
N GLY A 67 27.36 -14.99 -11.21
CA GLY A 67 26.43 -14.09 -11.89
C GLY A 67 25.62 -14.78 -12.99
N VAL A 68 25.45 -16.10 -12.85
CA VAL A 68 24.71 -16.95 -13.78
C VAL A 68 23.32 -17.26 -13.24
N PHE A 69 22.37 -17.51 -14.13
CA PHE A 69 21.02 -17.90 -13.76
C PHE A 69 20.56 -19.08 -14.63
N ASP A 70 19.70 -19.90 -14.04
CA ASP A 70 19.05 -21.02 -14.73
C ASP A 70 18.11 -20.46 -15.81
N VAL A 71 18.30 -20.91 -17.05
CA VAL A 71 17.48 -20.49 -18.21
C VAL A 71 16.03 -20.95 -18.08
N GLY A 72 15.76 -21.89 -17.17
CA GLY A 72 14.48 -22.59 -17.10
C GLY A 72 14.43 -23.73 -18.09
N PHE A 73 13.29 -24.42 -18.17
CA PHE A 73 13.14 -25.57 -19.05
C PHE A 73 11.69 -25.83 -19.43
N SER A 74 11.51 -26.54 -20.53
CA SER A 74 10.26 -27.19 -20.94
C SER A 74 10.41 -28.72 -20.89
N GLY A 75 9.30 -29.46 -20.80
CA GLY A 75 9.32 -30.93 -20.68
C GLY A 75 9.22 -31.46 -19.23
N SER A 76 9.76 -32.65 -18.98
CA SER A 76 9.66 -33.36 -17.67
C SER A 76 10.24 -32.54 -16.52
N SER A 77 9.53 -32.43 -15.39
CA SER A 77 10.00 -31.69 -14.20
C SER A 77 11.24 -32.29 -13.53
N PHE A 78 11.50 -33.58 -13.75
CA PHE A 78 12.63 -34.29 -13.16
C PHE A 78 13.54 -34.78 -14.28
N THR A 79 14.81 -34.44 -14.19
CA THR A 79 15.84 -34.88 -15.12
C THR A 79 16.40 -36.22 -14.71
N TRP A 80 16.46 -36.55 -13.42
CA TRP A 80 16.97 -37.82 -12.91
C TRP A 80 15.93 -38.66 -12.16
N SER A 81 16.04 -40.00 -12.23
CA SER A 81 15.34 -40.91 -11.32
C SER A 81 16.13 -42.19 -11.05
N ASN A 82 16.14 -42.65 -9.80
CA ASN A 82 16.75 -43.94 -9.44
C ASN A 82 16.05 -45.19 -10.03
N ASN A 83 15.01 -45.02 -10.86
CA ASN A 83 14.20 -46.07 -11.50
C ASN A 83 13.66 -47.19 -10.60
N ARG A 84 13.71 -47.04 -9.27
CA ARG A 84 13.17 -48.01 -8.31
C ARG A 84 11.64 -48.00 -8.33
N ARG A 85 11.05 -49.10 -7.85
CA ARG A 85 9.59 -49.28 -7.81
C ARG A 85 8.97 -48.64 -6.55
N SER A 86 7.74 -48.14 -6.68
CA SER A 86 6.88 -47.70 -5.58
C SER A 86 7.53 -46.68 -4.61
N ARG A 87 7.43 -46.87 -3.29
CA ARG A 87 7.89 -45.94 -2.23
C ARG A 87 9.40 -45.69 -2.24
N ALA A 88 10.19 -46.56 -2.87
CA ALA A 88 11.64 -46.39 -3.01
C ALA A 88 12.03 -45.52 -4.21
N ARG A 89 11.07 -45.12 -5.07
CA ARG A 89 11.31 -44.25 -6.22
C ARG A 89 11.65 -42.84 -5.76
N ILE A 90 12.80 -42.35 -6.21
CA ILE A 90 13.26 -40.98 -6.00
C ILE A 90 13.48 -40.36 -7.38
N SER A 91 12.92 -39.18 -7.59
CA SER A 91 13.15 -38.37 -8.79
C SER A 91 13.61 -36.98 -8.39
N LYS A 92 14.61 -36.45 -9.10
CA LYS A 92 15.22 -35.13 -8.82
C LYS A 92 15.44 -34.36 -10.11
N ARG A 93 15.55 -33.03 -10.02
CA ARG A 93 16.09 -32.17 -11.08
C ARG A 93 17.54 -31.84 -10.77
N LEU A 94 18.46 -32.54 -11.42
CA LEU A 94 19.90 -32.39 -11.19
C LEU A 94 20.60 -31.67 -12.35
N ASP A 95 20.08 -31.87 -13.57
CA ASP A 95 20.64 -31.34 -14.80
C ASP A 95 20.09 -29.93 -15.09
N ARG A 96 20.98 -28.99 -15.41
CA ARG A 96 20.63 -27.58 -15.66
C ARG A 96 21.47 -26.95 -16.77
N PHE A 97 20.95 -25.84 -17.28
CA PHE A 97 21.69 -24.93 -18.14
C PHE A 97 21.63 -23.51 -17.55
N LEU A 98 22.79 -22.98 -17.18
CA LEU A 98 22.96 -21.68 -16.56
C LEU A 98 23.64 -20.72 -17.54
N VAL A 99 23.25 -19.46 -17.56
CA VAL A 99 23.87 -18.45 -18.42
C VAL A 99 24.13 -17.16 -17.66
N ASN A 100 25.19 -16.42 -18.04
CA ASN A 100 25.47 -15.09 -17.50
C ASN A 100 24.67 -14.00 -18.23
N GLY A 101 24.78 -12.76 -17.75
CA GLY A 101 24.04 -11.62 -18.33
C GLY A 101 24.35 -11.36 -19.81
N ALA A 102 25.61 -11.55 -20.23
CA ALA A 102 26.09 -11.29 -21.58
C ALA A 102 25.57 -12.32 -22.60
N CYS A 103 25.29 -13.57 -22.19
CA CYS A 103 24.62 -14.55 -23.06
C CYS A 103 23.23 -14.13 -23.54
N LEU A 104 22.51 -13.32 -22.77
CA LEU A 104 21.21 -12.81 -23.19
C LEU A 104 21.30 -11.70 -24.23
N ASP A 105 22.48 -11.12 -24.44
CA ASP A 105 22.71 -10.07 -25.43
C ASP A 105 23.15 -10.67 -26.79
N LEU A 106 23.61 -11.93 -26.82
CA LEU A 106 23.95 -12.67 -28.05
C LEU A 106 22.73 -13.24 -28.80
N SER A 107 21.64 -13.54 -28.10
CA SER A 107 20.46 -14.19 -28.69
C SER A 107 19.18 -13.73 -28.00
N ASP A 108 18.15 -13.39 -28.77
CA ASP A 108 16.86 -12.96 -28.24
C ASP A 108 16.08 -14.07 -27.51
N ALA A 109 16.41 -15.34 -27.76
CA ALA A 109 15.82 -16.49 -27.08
C ALA A 109 16.80 -17.66 -26.91
N ILE A 110 17.02 -18.07 -25.66
CA ILE A 110 17.68 -19.34 -25.28
C ILE A 110 16.60 -20.24 -24.68
N SER A 111 16.48 -21.48 -25.16
CA SER A 111 15.50 -22.43 -24.65
C SER A 111 16.14 -23.78 -24.29
N VAL A 112 15.62 -24.42 -23.25
CA VAL A 112 16.04 -25.76 -22.81
C VAL A 112 14.83 -26.69 -22.79
N LEU A 113 14.92 -27.84 -23.44
CA LEU A 113 13.90 -28.89 -23.45
C LEU A 113 14.47 -30.17 -22.82
N HIS A 114 13.80 -30.70 -21.80
CA HIS A 114 14.11 -32.00 -21.21
C HIS A 114 13.49 -33.11 -22.07
N LEU A 115 14.36 -33.89 -22.72
CA LEU A 115 13.94 -35.03 -23.54
C LEU A 115 13.57 -36.24 -22.67
N THR A 116 12.97 -37.25 -23.30
CA THR A 116 12.61 -38.51 -22.63
C THR A 116 13.85 -39.22 -22.11
N ARG A 117 13.80 -39.69 -20.86
CA ARG A 117 14.94 -40.33 -20.17
C ARG A 117 15.38 -41.67 -20.77
N HIS A 118 14.61 -42.29 -21.66
CA HIS A 118 14.90 -43.64 -22.12
C HIS A 118 16.15 -43.73 -23.01
N PRO A 119 17.12 -44.65 -22.76
CA PRO A 119 17.18 -45.68 -21.69
C PRO A 119 17.91 -45.27 -20.40
N SER A 120 18.40 -44.04 -20.29
CA SER A 120 19.12 -43.48 -19.14
C SER A 120 18.26 -43.25 -17.88
N ASP A 121 18.91 -43.09 -16.73
CA ASP A 121 18.30 -42.55 -15.52
C ASP A 121 18.25 -41.01 -15.52
N HIS A 122 19.02 -40.35 -16.41
CA HIS A 122 19.00 -38.92 -16.71
C HIS A 122 18.22 -38.56 -17.99
N ALA A 123 17.73 -37.32 -18.06
CA ALA A 123 17.05 -36.76 -19.23
C ALA A 123 18.04 -35.94 -20.05
N PRO A 124 18.20 -36.22 -21.36
CA PRO A 124 19.00 -35.36 -22.22
C PRO A 124 18.43 -33.93 -22.27
N LEU A 125 19.30 -32.93 -22.25
CA LEU A 125 18.94 -31.51 -22.39
C LEU A 125 19.14 -31.06 -23.84
N LYS A 126 18.06 -30.73 -24.55
CA LYS A 126 18.13 -30.06 -25.85
C LYS A 126 18.17 -28.55 -25.62
N ILE A 127 19.30 -27.92 -25.93
CA ILE A 127 19.49 -26.47 -25.82
C ILE A 127 19.37 -25.87 -27.22
N SER A 128 18.62 -24.77 -27.35
CA SER A 128 18.45 -24.08 -28.63
C SER A 128 18.67 -22.58 -28.46
N PHE A 129 19.44 -22.01 -29.40
CA PHE A 129 19.70 -20.58 -29.51
C PHE A 129 18.97 -20.07 -30.75
N ALA A 130 18.07 -19.12 -30.59
CA ALA A 130 17.36 -18.50 -31.70
C ALA A 130 17.62 -16.99 -31.71
N THR A 131 18.19 -16.49 -32.81
CA THR A 131 18.29 -15.07 -33.14
C THR A 131 16.94 -14.64 -33.71
N ARG A 132 16.14 -13.90 -32.92
CA ARG A 132 14.90 -13.33 -33.44
C ARG A 132 15.22 -11.94 -34.01
N LEU A 133 15.58 -11.90 -35.29
CA LEU A 133 15.48 -10.66 -36.07
C LEU A 133 13.99 -10.30 -36.22
N ASP A 134 13.40 -9.78 -35.14
CA ASP A 134 11.98 -9.43 -35.06
C ASP A 134 11.70 -8.16 -35.89
N ASN A 135 11.53 -8.32 -37.21
CA ASN A 135 10.88 -7.33 -38.07
C ASN A 135 9.35 -7.23 -37.84
N LYS A 136 8.83 -7.81 -36.75
CA LYS A 136 7.40 -7.81 -36.44
C LYS A 136 6.98 -6.44 -35.88
N PRO A 137 5.88 -5.83 -36.37
CA PRO A 137 5.43 -4.53 -35.92
C PRO A 137 5.02 -4.57 -34.45
N ARG A 138 5.66 -3.74 -33.62
CA ARG A 138 5.35 -3.63 -32.19
C ARG A 138 4.10 -2.78 -31.97
N PRO A 139 3.16 -3.21 -31.10
CA PRO A 139 1.97 -2.40 -30.81
C PRO A 139 2.36 -1.10 -30.11
N PHE A 140 1.70 0.00 -30.46
CA PHE A 140 1.85 1.29 -29.79
C PHE A 140 1.54 1.15 -28.30
N ARG A 141 2.36 1.80 -27.46
CA ARG A 141 2.18 1.91 -26.01
C ARG A 141 2.62 3.29 -25.57
N PHE A 142 1.76 3.99 -24.84
CA PHE A 142 2.07 5.29 -24.28
C PHE A 142 3.20 5.19 -23.24
N LEU A 143 4.29 5.94 -23.44
CA LEU A 143 5.41 5.98 -22.50
C LEU A 143 5.21 7.13 -21.51
N ASN A 144 5.30 6.85 -20.21
CA ASN A 144 5.06 7.85 -19.17
C ASN A 144 6.12 8.98 -19.21
N VAL A 145 7.33 8.69 -19.70
CA VAL A 145 8.39 9.69 -19.83
C VAL A 145 8.02 10.81 -20.82
N TRP A 146 7.12 10.56 -21.76
CA TRP A 146 6.68 11.58 -22.71
C TRP A 146 6.01 12.77 -22.02
N THR A 147 5.33 12.56 -20.88
CA THR A 147 4.68 13.64 -20.13
C THR A 147 5.67 14.57 -19.42
N SER A 148 6.98 14.29 -19.48
CA SER A 148 8.01 15.20 -18.97
C SER A 148 8.27 16.39 -19.90
N LYS A 149 7.81 16.32 -21.16
CA LYS A 149 7.99 17.36 -22.17
C LYS A 149 6.71 18.20 -22.32
N PRO A 150 6.75 19.52 -22.06
CA PRO A 150 5.59 20.39 -22.20
C PRO A 150 4.97 20.37 -23.61
N GLU A 151 5.79 20.18 -24.64
CA GLU A 151 5.41 20.22 -26.05
C GLU A 151 4.41 19.10 -26.42
N LEU A 152 4.40 17.98 -25.68
CA LEU A 152 3.50 16.86 -25.96
C LEU A 152 2.02 17.29 -25.89
N LEU A 153 1.67 18.17 -24.94
CA LEU A 153 0.28 18.57 -24.75
C LEU A 153 -0.23 19.36 -25.97
N GLU A 154 0.64 20.15 -26.58
CA GLU A 154 0.32 20.90 -27.80
C GLU A 154 0.20 19.98 -29.02
N VAL A 155 1.09 18.98 -29.14
CA VAL A 155 0.96 17.93 -30.18
C VAL A 155 -0.39 17.20 -30.05
N ILE A 156 -0.82 16.90 -28.82
CA ILE A 156 -2.13 16.30 -28.57
C ILE A 156 -3.24 17.27 -28.96
N ARG A 157 -3.18 18.53 -28.55
CA ARG A 157 -4.18 19.57 -28.84
C ARG A 157 -4.38 19.76 -30.35
N GLN A 158 -3.31 19.90 -31.11
CA GLN A 158 -3.36 20.07 -32.56
C GLN A 158 -3.98 18.86 -33.27
N ALA A 159 -3.61 17.64 -32.84
CA ALA A 159 -4.19 16.42 -33.39
C ALA A 159 -5.66 16.21 -32.98
N TRP A 160 -6.03 16.60 -31.77
CA TRP A 160 -7.35 16.35 -31.18
C TRP A 160 -8.42 17.35 -31.65
N ASN A 161 -8.02 18.59 -31.93
CA ASN A 161 -8.93 19.66 -32.38
C ASN A 161 -9.29 19.59 -33.87
N GLN A 162 -8.82 18.57 -34.60
CA GLN A 162 -9.27 18.32 -35.96
C GLN A 162 -10.77 17.97 -35.96
N ASN A 163 -11.53 18.60 -36.86
CA ASN A 163 -12.96 18.34 -37.00
C ASN A 163 -13.18 16.90 -37.47
N VAL A 164 -14.07 16.19 -36.78
CA VAL A 164 -14.48 14.82 -37.10
C VAL A 164 -15.98 14.74 -36.95
N ASP A 165 -16.66 14.31 -38.00
CA ASP A 165 -18.11 14.10 -37.98
C ASP A 165 -18.49 12.69 -37.55
N GLY A 166 -19.61 12.57 -36.85
CA GLY A 166 -20.22 11.31 -36.46
C GLY A 166 -20.78 11.29 -35.04
N SER A 167 -21.18 10.11 -34.57
CA SER A 167 -21.62 9.94 -33.18
C SER A 167 -20.48 10.19 -32.19
N PRO A 168 -20.77 10.58 -30.93
CA PRO A 168 -19.72 10.87 -29.94
C PRO A 168 -18.67 9.77 -29.77
N LEU A 169 -19.08 8.50 -29.78
CA LEU A 169 -18.16 7.36 -29.71
C LEU A 169 -17.28 7.23 -30.97
N ARG A 170 -17.81 7.53 -32.16
CA ARG A 170 -17.04 7.52 -33.42
C ARG A 170 -16.03 8.67 -33.47
N ILE A 171 -16.43 9.85 -33.01
CA ILE A 171 -15.54 11.02 -32.87
C ILE A 171 -14.38 10.65 -31.96
N LEU A 172 -14.66 10.10 -30.77
CA LEU A 172 -13.62 9.69 -29.82
C LEU A 172 -12.64 8.68 -30.44
N CYS A 173 -13.13 7.64 -31.12
CA CYS A 173 -12.27 6.63 -31.76
C CYS A 173 -11.33 7.26 -32.81
N SER A 174 -11.87 8.16 -33.64
CA SER A 174 -11.11 8.80 -34.71
C SER A 174 -10.04 9.74 -34.14
N LYS A 175 -10.40 10.56 -33.13
CA LYS A 175 -9.46 11.46 -32.45
C LYS A 175 -8.33 10.68 -31.75
N LEU A 176 -8.64 9.59 -31.06
CA LEU A 176 -7.63 8.71 -30.46
C LEU A 176 -6.64 8.15 -31.50
N LEU A 177 -7.14 7.74 -32.68
CA LEU A 177 -6.30 7.25 -33.77
C LEU A 177 -5.39 8.34 -34.35
N THR A 178 -5.93 9.54 -34.61
CA THR A 178 -5.16 10.68 -35.10
C THR A 178 -4.08 11.09 -34.10
N THR A 179 -4.43 11.22 -32.82
CA THR A 179 -3.48 11.55 -31.74
C THR A 179 -2.40 10.49 -31.58
N ARG A 180 -2.74 9.20 -31.70
CA ARG A 180 -1.73 8.12 -31.69
C ARG A 180 -0.69 8.32 -32.80
N ARG A 181 -1.12 8.61 -34.04
CA ARG A 181 -0.20 8.84 -35.17
C ARG A 181 0.69 10.07 -34.93
N ALA A 182 0.10 11.17 -34.45
CA ALA A 182 0.85 12.38 -34.11
C ALA A 182 1.93 12.12 -33.04
N ILE A 183 1.59 11.43 -31.95
CA ILE A 183 2.55 11.08 -30.89
C ILE A 183 3.66 10.17 -31.43
N GLN A 184 3.32 9.19 -32.29
CA GLN A 184 4.33 8.31 -32.90
C GLN A 184 5.32 9.07 -33.78
N SER A 185 4.84 10.04 -34.57
CA SER A 185 5.69 10.91 -35.39
C SER A 185 6.58 11.80 -34.51
N TRP A 186 6.00 12.45 -33.51
CA TRP A 186 6.72 13.30 -32.56
C TRP A 186 7.80 12.54 -31.77
N ASN A 187 7.49 11.33 -31.27
CA ASN A 187 8.46 10.52 -30.52
C ASN A 187 9.70 10.17 -31.35
N LYS A 188 9.52 9.87 -32.66
CA LYS A 188 10.66 9.60 -33.55
C LYS A 188 11.59 10.80 -33.67
N GLN A 189 11.05 12.02 -33.69
CA GLN A 189 11.83 13.25 -33.81
C GLN A 189 12.52 13.67 -32.50
N TYR A 190 11.84 13.55 -31.36
CA TYR A 190 12.33 14.10 -30.08
C TYR A 190 13.10 13.12 -29.19
N PHE A 191 12.68 11.86 -29.13
CA PHE A 191 13.29 10.86 -28.22
C PHE A 191 14.15 9.84 -28.96
N GLY A 192 13.85 9.55 -30.23
CA GLY A 192 14.59 8.58 -31.03
C GLY A 192 14.74 7.22 -30.32
N ASN A 193 15.94 6.64 -30.38
CA ASN A 193 16.32 5.48 -29.58
C ASN A 193 17.00 5.94 -28.29
N ILE A 194 16.31 5.75 -27.16
CA ILE A 194 16.77 6.15 -25.82
C ILE A 194 18.16 5.57 -25.49
N MET A 195 18.46 4.35 -25.95
CA MET A 195 19.76 3.69 -25.65
C MET A 195 20.90 4.37 -26.39
N ASP A 196 20.68 4.71 -27.66
CA ASP A 196 21.68 5.38 -28.50
C ASP A 196 21.98 6.77 -27.93
N THR A 197 20.95 7.50 -27.46
CA THR A 197 21.12 8.79 -26.79
C THR A 197 21.97 8.71 -25.53
N VAL A 198 21.82 7.66 -24.71
CA VAL A 198 22.66 7.44 -23.52
C VAL A 198 24.10 7.17 -23.95
N HIS A 199 24.30 6.28 -24.93
CA HIS A 199 25.62 5.93 -25.42
C HIS A 199 26.37 7.13 -26.02
N PHE A 200 25.71 7.96 -26.84
CA PHE A 200 26.30 9.19 -27.37
C PHE A 200 26.66 10.19 -26.27
N ALA A 201 25.84 10.29 -25.21
CA ALA A 201 26.13 11.15 -24.07
C ALA A 201 27.31 10.62 -23.23
N GLU A 202 27.50 9.30 -23.11
CA GLU A 202 28.68 8.70 -22.47
C GLU A 202 29.96 9.04 -23.25
N ILE A 203 29.93 8.90 -24.58
CA ILE A 203 31.06 9.25 -25.46
C ILE A 203 31.37 10.76 -25.35
N ALA A 204 30.35 11.62 -25.29
CA ALA A 204 30.55 13.06 -25.15
C ALA A 204 31.20 13.45 -23.82
N VAL A 205 30.83 12.78 -22.71
CA VAL A 205 31.50 12.96 -21.42
C VAL A 205 32.95 12.51 -21.50
N GLN A 206 33.21 11.33 -22.06
CA GLN A 206 34.57 10.81 -22.18
C GLN A 206 35.48 11.76 -22.96
N ARG A 207 35.00 12.29 -24.11
CA ARG A 207 35.75 13.28 -24.89
C ARG A 207 36.01 14.57 -24.11
N ALA A 208 35.03 15.04 -23.34
CA ALA A 208 35.20 16.23 -22.52
C ALA A 208 36.15 16.01 -21.33
N GLU A 209 36.22 14.79 -20.78
CA GLU A 209 37.21 14.41 -19.77
C GLU A 209 38.63 14.39 -20.37
N GLU A 210 38.80 13.79 -21.55
CA GLU A 210 40.06 13.75 -22.28
C GLU A 210 40.56 15.16 -22.65
N MET A 211 39.66 16.09 -22.98
CA MET A 211 40.01 17.50 -23.25
C MET A 211 40.46 18.24 -21.99
N VAL A 212 39.81 18.01 -20.84
CA VAL A 212 40.21 18.60 -19.55
C VAL A 212 41.55 18.04 -19.06
N ASP A 213 41.84 16.77 -19.34
CA ASP A 213 43.14 16.15 -19.01
C ASP A 213 44.29 16.73 -19.84
N GLN A 214 44.00 17.28 -21.03
CA GLN A 214 44.98 17.91 -21.93
C GLN A 214 45.08 19.43 -21.76
N ASP A 215 43.98 20.10 -21.40
CA ASP A 215 43.85 21.54 -21.21
C ASP A 215 42.87 21.85 -20.06
N ASP A 216 43.40 22.29 -18.91
CA ASP A 216 42.64 22.63 -17.69
C ASP A 216 41.98 24.02 -17.76
N SER A 217 41.64 24.48 -18.96
CA SER A 217 40.99 25.76 -19.19
C SER A 217 39.53 25.76 -18.68
N ASP A 218 39.04 26.94 -18.28
CA ASP A 218 37.65 27.11 -17.81
C ASP A 218 36.61 26.68 -18.86
N GLU A 219 36.94 26.79 -20.14
CA GLU A 219 36.08 26.42 -21.26
C GLU A 219 35.91 24.90 -21.36
N CYS A 220 37.02 24.14 -21.29
CA CYS A 220 37.01 22.68 -21.24
C CYS A 220 36.23 22.17 -20.02
N GLN A 221 36.39 22.83 -18.86
CA GLN A 221 35.67 22.47 -17.64
C GLN A 221 34.16 22.75 -17.73
N ILE A 222 33.72 23.80 -18.44
CA ILE A 222 32.30 24.09 -18.71
C ILE A 222 31.69 23.05 -19.65
N GLU A 223 32.40 22.69 -20.72
CA GLU A 223 32.00 21.63 -21.66
C GLU A 223 31.81 20.29 -20.94
N LEU A 224 32.75 19.89 -20.07
CA LEU A 224 32.63 18.69 -19.25
C LEU A 224 31.40 18.72 -18.33
N ASN A 225 31.16 19.85 -17.65
CA ASN A 225 30.01 20.01 -16.78
C ASN A 225 28.67 19.89 -17.54
N LYS A 226 28.63 20.40 -18.77
CA LYS A 226 27.47 20.33 -19.67
C LYS A 226 27.25 18.89 -20.15
N ALA A 227 28.28 18.23 -20.67
CA ALA A 227 28.22 16.82 -21.09
C ALA A 227 27.76 15.90 -19.94
N GLN A 228 28.29 16.11 -18.73
CA GLN A 228 27.87 15.34 -17.54
C GLN A 228 26.43 15.64 -17.11
N ALA A 229 25.92 16.85 -17.35
CA ALA A 229 24.51 17.18 -17.09
C ALA A 229 23.60 16.46 -18.11
N ASP A 230 23.98 16.45 -19.38
CA ASP A 230 23.24 15.80 -20.46
C ASP A 230 23.21 14.28 -20.28
N LEU A 231 24.34 13.65 -19.93
CA LEU A 231 24.40 12.23 -19.58
C LEU A 231 23.48 11.91 -18.38
N ARG A 232 23.49 12.74 -17.33
CA ARG A 232 22.61 12.56 -16.17
C ARG A 232 21.13 12.66 -16.55
N HIS A 233 20.78 13.50 -17.51
CA HIS A 233 19.42 13.62 -18.03
C HIS A 233 19.05 12.39 -18.89
N ALA A 234 19.93 11.93 -19.78
CA ALA A 234 19.73 10.73 -20.60
C ALA A 234 19.53 9.47 -19.73
N LEU A 235 20.38 9.26 -18.71
CA LEU A 235 20.26 8.16 -17.76
C LEU A 235 18.96 8.20 -16.95
N SER A 236 18.45 9.40 -16.64
CA SER A 236 17.15 9.57 -15.96
C SER A 236 15.98 9.11 -16.84
N ILE A 237 16.02 9.45 -18.13
CA ILE A 237 15.02 9.01 -19.11
C ILE A 237 15.07 7.49 -19.28
N GLU A 238 16.27 6.93 -19.41
CA GLU A 238 16.50 5.49 -19.51
C GLU A 238 15.96 4.74 -18.28
N GLU A 239 16.25 5.23 -17.07
CA GLU A 239 15.74 4.67 -15.83
C GLU A 239 14.21 4.67 -15.79
N GLN A 240 13.56 5.78 -16.14
CA GLN A 240 12.09 5.87 -16.14
C GLN A 240 11.46 4.89 -17.14
N PHE A 241 12.06 4.75 -18.32
CA PHE A 241 11.64 3.79 -19.33
C PHE A 241 11.74 2.34 -18.82
N TRP A 242 12.87 1.96 -18.23
CA TRP A 242 13.02 0.62 -17.67
C TRP A 242 12.19 0.41 -16.41
N ARG A 243 11.96 1.42 -15.60
CA ARG A 243 11.05 1.36 -14.44
C ARG A 243 9.63 1.03 -14.87
N GLN A 244 9.11 1.70 -15.90
CA GLN A 244 7.78 1.42 -16.48
C GLN A 244 7.72 -0.03 -17.01
N LYS A 245 8.74 -0.48 -17.75
CA LYS A 245 8.80 -1.87 -18.27
C LYS A 245 8.99 -2.91 -17.18
N ALA A 246 9.79 -2.63 -16.16
CA ALA A 246 10.04 -3.50 -15.01
C ALA A 246 8.85 -3.56 -14.05
N ARG A 247 7.91 -2.61 -14.12
CA ARG A 247 6.75 -2.48 -13.22
C ARG A 247 7.19 -2.51 -11.74
N VAL A 248 8.25 -1.80 -11.41
CA VAL A 248 8.80 -1.69 -10.05
C VAL A 248 8.40 -0.34 -9.47
N LYS A 249 7.44 -0.33 -8.53
CA LYS A 249 6.84 0.90 -7.97
C LYS A 249 7.56 1.46 -6.72
N TRP A 250 8.53 0.74 -6.13
CA TRP A 250 9.04 1.02 -4.77
C TRP A 250 10.47 1.60 -4.71
N LEU A 251 11.21 1.65 -5.81
CA LEU A 251 12.57 2.20 -5.81
C LEU A 251 12.51 3.74 -5.89
N LYS A 252 13.22 4.43 -4.99
CA LYS A 252 13.34 5.90 -5.02
C LYS A 252 14.42 6.33 -6.01
N GLU A 253 14.18 7.44 -6.71
CA GLU A 253 15.01 8.02 -7.80
C GLU A 253 16.47 8.35 -7.43
N GLY A 254 16.86 8.25 -6.15
CA GLY A 254 18.21 8.54 -5.67
C GLY A 254 19.20 7.35 -5.67
N ASP A 255 18.72 6.11 -5.81
CA ASP A 255 19.55 4.91 -5.99
C ASP A 255 19.42 4.44 -7.45
N ARG A 256 19.92 5.26 -8.39
CA ARG A 256 19.92 4.98 -9.84
C ARG A 256 20.55 3.61 -10.09
N ASN A 257 19.74 2.64 -10.52
CA ASN A 257 20.20 1.28 -10.77
C ASN A 257 19.51 0.70 -12.00
N SER A 258 19.81 1.26 -13.18
CA SER A 258 19.32 0.74 -14.46
C SER A 258 19.66 -0.74 -14.59
N ARG A 259 20.89 -1.16 -14.23
CA ARG A 259 21.32 -2.58 -14.23
C ARG A 259 20.37 -3.51 -13.47
N TYR A 260 19.83 -3.07 -12.33
CA TYR A 260 18.81 -3.82 -11.60
C TYR A 260 17.51 -3.96 -12.40
N PHE A 261 16.97 -2.86 -12.93
CA PHE A 261 15.74 -2.89 -13.72
C PHE A 261 15.87 -3.72 -15.00
N HIS A 262 17.00 -3.60 -15.70
CA HIS A 262 17.33 -4.44 -16.85
C HIS A 262 17.33 -5.92 -16.46
N ALA A 263 18.01 -6.29 -15.38
CA ALA A 263 18.05 -7.67 -14.91
C ALA A 263 16.64 -8.22 -14.58
N VAL A 264 15.79 -7.41 -13.93
CA VAL A 264 14.39 -7.78 -13.61
C VAL A 264 13.56 -7.96 -14.88
N VAL A 265 13.68 -7.07 -15.87
CA VAL A 265 12.95 -7.18 -17.14
C VAL A 265 13.40 -8.39 -17.93
N LYS A 266 14.73 -8.61 -18.03
CA LYS A 266 15.31 -9.78 -18.71
C LYS A 266 14.81 -11.08 -18.08
N GLN A 267 14.86 -11.20 -16.74
CA GLN A 267 14.34 -12.37 -16.02
C GLN A 267 12.85 -12.63 -16.29
N ARG A 268 12.01 -11.58 -16.29
CA ARG A 268 10.58 -11.73 -16.58
C ARG A 268 10.29 -12.14 -18.02
N ARG A 269 11.09 -11.68 -18.99
CA ARG A 269 10.95 -12.09 -20.39
C ARG A 269 11.24 -13.57 -20.55
N VAL A 270 12.35 -14.05 -19.97
CA VAL A 270 12.71 -15.48 -19.99
C VAL A 270 11.61 -16.33 -19.33
N GLN A 271 11.13 -15.93 -18.13
CA GLN A 271 10.06 -16.66 -17.43
C GLN A 271 8.69 -16.60 -18.11
N GLY A 272 8.43 -15.56 -18.91
CA GLY A 272 7.15 -15.34 -19.59
C GLY A 272 7.09 -15.92 -21.00
N MET A 273 8.21 -16.42 -21.53
CA MET A 273 8.29 -16.99 -22.87
C MET A 273 7.66 -18.38 -22.90
N ILE A 274 6.79 -18.61 -23.87
CA ILE A 274 6.17 -19.91 -24.13
C ILE A 274 6.97 -20.58 -25.23
N HIS A 275 7.86 -21.50 -24.85
CA HIS A 275 8.73 -22.22 -25.80
C HIS A 275 8.02 -23.38 -26.47
N CYS A 276 7.25 -24.16 -25.71
CA CYS A 276 6.41 -25.21 -26.26
C CYS A 276 5.18 -25.45 -25.37
N ILE A 277 4.11 -25.96 -25.96
CA ILE A 277 2.85 -26.27 -25.28
C ILE A 277 2.36 -27.64 -25.73
N LYS A 278 1.70 -28.40 -24.85
CA LYS A 278 0.95 -29.59 -25.25
C LYS A 278 -0.44 -29.23 -25.72
N ASN A 279 -0.85 -29.79 -26.85
CA ASN A 279 -2.24 -29.75 -27.29
C ASN A 279 -3.11 -30.76 -26.53
N SER A 280 -4.42 -30.79 -26.83
CA SER A 280 -5.39 -31.71 -26.22
C SER A 280 -5.06 -33.20 -26.38
N ASN A 281 -4.32 -33.56 -27.43
CA ASN A 281 -3.91 -34.95 -27.73
C ASN A 281 -2.57 -35.32 -27.07
N GLY A 282 -1.97 -34.41 -26.29
CA GLY A 282 -0.71 -34.61 -25.60
C GLY A 282 0.54 -34.42 -26.47
N VAL A 283 0.38 -33.92 -27.70
CA VAL A 283 1.48 -33.63 -28.65
C VAL A 283 2.09 -32.27 -28.33
N TRP A 284 3.42 -32.18 -28.37
CA TRP A 284 4.15 -30.94 -28.15
C TRP A 284 4.19 -30.07 -29.42
N MET A 285 3.82 -28.80 -29.27
CA MET A 285 3.95 -27.75 -30.28
C MET A 285 5.09 -26.83 -29.86
N ASP A 286 6.10 -26.63 -30.72
CA ASP A 286 7.31 -25.84 -30.44
C ASP A 286 7.53 -24.65 -31.39
N LYS A 287 6.77 -24.57 -32.50
CA LYS A 287 6.76 -23.39 -33.38
C LYS A 287 5.79 -22.32 -32.86
N ASP A 288 6.18 -21.04 -32.96
CA ASP A 288 5.34 -19.93 -32.47
C ASP A 288 3.95 -19.87 -33.14
N GLU A 289 3.85 -20.19 -34.44
CA GLU A 289 2.60 -20.18 -35.20
C GLU A 289 1.65 -21.29 -34.75
N ASP A 290 2.20 -22.48 -34.50
CA ASP A 290 1.49 -23.64 -33.97
C ASP A 290 0.99 -23.38 -32.54
N ILE A 291 1.83 -22.79 -31.69
CA ILE A 291 1.47 -22.37 -30.33
C ILE A 291 0.37 -21.31 -30.37
N ALA A 292 0.44 -20.35 -31.29
CA ALA A 292 -0.57 -19.31 -31.44
C ALA A 292 -1.90 -19.87 -31.93
N SER A 293 -1.89 -20.81 -32.88
CA SER A 293 -3.09 -21.46 -33.41
C SER A 293 -3.80 -22.30 -32.34
N GLU A 294 -3.04 -23.10 -31.59
CA GLU A 294 -3.56 -23.87 -30.45
C GLU A 294 -4.13 -22.93 -29.36
N ALA A 295 -3.47 -21.80 -29.08
CA ALA A 295 -3.98 -20.81 -28.14
C ALA A 295 -5.33 -20.25 -28.59
N ILE A 296 -5.45 -19.88 -29.87
CA ILE A 296 -6.70 -19.37 -30.45
C ILE A 296 -7.81 -20.41 -30.30
N SER A 297 -7.56 -21.66 -30.70
CA SER A 297 -8.55 -22.74 -30.57
C SER A 297 -8.98 -22.91 -29.11
N TYR A 298 -8.02 -23.10 -28.20
CA TYR A 298 -8.29 -23.33 -26.78
C TYR A 298 -9.12 -22.21 -26.15
N PHE A 299 -8.78 -20.94 -26.41
CA PHE A 299 -9.52 -19.82 -25.82
C PHE A 299 -10.86 -19.56 -26.52
N ASN A 300 -10.94 -19.74 -27.84
CA ASN A 300 -12.21 -19.65 -28.54
C ASN A 300 -13.22 -20.67 -27.99
N ASP A 301 -12.79 -21.92 -27.79
CA ASP A 301 -13.61 -22.99 -27.19
C ASP A 301 -13.95 -22.71 -25.72
N LEU A 302 -13.03 -22.08 -24.96
CA LEU A 302 -13.30 -21.68 -23.58
C LEU A 302 -14.40 -20.61 -23.51
N PHE A 303 -14.42 -19.67 -24.46
CA PHE A 303 -15.35 -18.54 -24.51
C PHE A 303 -16.61 -18.79 -25.36
N THR A 304 -16.73 -19.98 -25.97
CA THR A 304 -17.93 -20.49 -26.62
C THR A 304 -18.53 -21.65 -25.79
N GLY A 305 -19.85 -21.78 -25.74
CA GLY A 305 -20.49 -22.85 -24.97
C GLY A 305 -21.99 -22.94 -25.25
N PRO A 306 -22.63 -24.10 -24.97
CA PRO A 306 -24.06 -24.27 -25.21
C PRO A 306 -24.88 -23.26 -24.42
N LEU A 307 -25.90 -22.71 -25.08
CA LEU A 307 -26.72 -21.58 -24.61
C LEU A 307 -27.85 -22.00 -23.65
N ASP A 308 -28.04 -23.29 -23.42
CA ASP A 308 -29.17 -23.82 -22.65
C ASP A 308 -28.98 -23.62 -21.14
N SER A 309 -29.33 -22.42 -20.66
CA SER A 309 -29.45 -22.12 -19.24
C SER A 309 -30.89 -22.43 -18.79
N PHE A 310 -31.10 -23.60 -18.19
CA PHE A 310 -32.37 -23.93 -17.54
C PHE A 310 -32.45 -23.25 -16.15
N SER A 311 -33.53 -22.49 -15.90
CA SER A 311 -33.64 -21.53 -14.80
C SER A 311 -34.18 -22.10 -13.46
N ASN A 312 -33.69 -23.26 -13.01
CA ASN A 312 -34.34 -23.96 -11.89
C ASN A 312 -34.06 -23.39 -10.48
N MET A 313 -33.16 -22.40 -10.32
CA MET A 313 -32.77 -21.86 -9.00
C MET A 313 -33.10 -20.38 -8.77
N LEU A 314 -33.71 -19.68 -9.75
CA LEU A 314 -33.95 -18.23 -9.64
C LEU A 314 -34.98 -17.88 -8.55
N HIS A 315 -35.88 -18.80 -8.19
CA HIS A 315 -36.85 -18.64 -7.10
C HIS A 315 -36.20 -18.35 -5.73
N LEU A 316 -34.91 -18.64 -5.58
CA LEU A 316 -34.14 -18.34 -4.36
C LEU A 316 -33.70 -16.87 -4.26
N ILE A 317 -33.80 -16.11 -5.34
CA ILE A 317 -33.40 -14.70 -5.40
C ILE A 317 -34.63 -13.81 -5.18
N PRO A 318 -34.71 -13.09 -4.04
CA PRO A 318 -35.79 -12.17 -3.79
C PRO A 318 -35.55 -10.82 -4.47
N ARG A 319 -36.64 -10.09 -4.72
CA ARG A 319 -36.59 -8.69 -5.16
C ARG A 319 -36.15 -7.81 -3.99
N MET A 320 -35.00 -7.15 -4.09
CA MET A 320 -34.41 -6.34 -3.01
C MET A 320 -34.02 -4.93 -3.45
N ILE A 321 -33.90 -4.68 -4.76
CA ILE A 321 -33.53 -3.38 -5.32
C ILE A 321 -34.77 -2.48 -5.34
N SER A 322 -34.65 -1.30 -4.72
CA SER A 322 -35.73 -0.31 -4.67
C SER A 322 -35.73 0.59 -5.92
N PRO A 323 -36.85 1.28 -6.22
CA PRO A 323 -36.86 2.30 -7.27
C PRO A 323 -35.82 3.40 -7.07
N TYR A 324 -35.55 3.77 -5.81
CA TYR A 324 -34.50 4.74 -5.46
C TYR A 324 -33.08 4.21 -5.79
N ASP A 325 -32.82 2.93 -5.52
CA ASP A 325 -31.55 2.29 -5.89
C ASP A 325 -31.35 2.30 -7.42
N ASN A 326 -32.39 1.95 -8.18
CA ASN A 326 -32.36 2.00 -9.65
C ASN A 326 -32.15 3.42 -10.18
N GLY A 327 -32.84 4.43 -9.62
CA GLY A 327 -32.65 5.83 -10.00
C GLY A 327 -31.20 6.31 -9.82
N LYS A 328 -30.48 5.81 -8.82
CA LYS A 328 -29.04 6.09 -8.65
C LYS A 328 -28.14 5.35 -9.64
N LEU A 329 -28.49 4.12 -9.99
CA LEU A 329 -27.72 3.32 -10.94
C LEU A 329 -27.83 3.89 -12.36
N GLU A 330 -29.02 4.35 -12.73
CA GLU A 330 -29.41 4.73 -14.10
C GLU A 330 -29.22 6.22 -14.41
N SER A 331 -28.95 7.07 -13.41
CA SER A 331 -28.75 8.50 -13.61
C SER A 331 -27.58 8.82 -14.56
N LEU A 332 -27.70 9.88 -15.36
CA LEU A 332 -26.58 10.33 -16.20
C LEU A 332 -25.41 10.81 -15.31
N PRO A 333 -24.17 10.38 -15.59
CA PRO A 333 -23.02 10.81 -14.80
C PRO A 333 -22.69 12.28 -15.08
N THR A 334 -22.21 13.00 -14.06
CA THR A 334 -21.69 14.36 -14.26
C THR A 334 -20.24 14.33 -14.73
N ILE A 335 -19.77 15.43 -15.33
CA ILE A 335 -18.36 15.53 -15.75
C ILE A 335 -17.40 15.42 -14.55
N GLU A 336 -17.82 15.91 -13.38
CA GLU A 336 -17.09 15.76 -12.12
C GLU A 336 -17.01 14.30 -11.69
N GLU A 337 -18.11 13.54 -11.76
CA GLU A 337 -18.11 12.09 -11.47
C GLU A 337 -17.10 11.38 -12.37
N VAL A 338 -17.15 11.63 -13.67
CA VAL A 338 -16.22 11.05 -14.65
C VAL A 338 -14.76 11.40 -14.31
N TYR A 339 -14.48 12.67 -14.01
CA TYR A 339 -13.11 13.09 -13.71
C TYR A 339 -12.58 12.46 -12.41
N GLN A 340 -13.41 12.35 -11.38
CA GLN A 340 -13.02 11.66 -10.14
C GLN A 340 -12.73 10.18 -10.40
N VAL A 341 -13.52 9.52 -11.25
CA VAL A 341 -13.26 8.13 -11.63
C VAL A 341 -11.92 8.02 -12.36
N VAL A 342 -11.66 8.84 -13.38
CA VAL A 342 -10.38 8.85 -14.13
C VAL A 342 -9.19 9.01 -13.17
N LYS A 343 -9.27 9.95 -12.22
CA LYS A 343 -8.21 10.22 -11.24
C LYS A 343 -8.02 9.09 -10.23
N SER A 344 -9.08 8.33 -9.93
CA SER A 344 -9.04 7.19 -9.01
C SER A 344 -8.41 5.92 -9.62
N MET A 345 -8.37 5.82 -10.96
CA MET A 345 -7.82 4.68 -11.68
C MET A 345 -6.28 4.72 -11.72
N ASP A 346 -5.64 3.53 -11.79
CA ASP A 346 -4.18 3.42 -11.84
C ASP A 346 -3.61 3.98 -13.15
N GLU A 347 -2.91 5.11 -13.06
CA GLU A 347 -2.29 5.79 -14.21
C GLU A 347 -1.21 4.94 -14.90
N GLU A 348 -0.58 4.01 -14.16
CA GLU A 348 0.46 3.11 -14.67
C GLU A 348 -0.07 1.73 -15.12
N SER A 349 -1.39 1.56 -15.15
CA SER A 349 -1.99 0.31 -15.60
C SER A 349 -1.65 0.01 -17.07
N ALA A 350 -1.50 -1.29 -17.38
CA ALA A 350 -1.20 -1.72 -18.74
C ALA A 350 -2.36 -1.35 -19.68
N ALA A 351 -2.02 -0.71 -20.80
CA ALA A 351 -2.98 -0.29 -21.83
C ALA A 351 -3.66 -1.49 -22.52
N GLY A 352 -4.76 -1.24 -23.22
CA GLY A 352 -5.36 -2.19 -24.15
C GLY A 352 -4.70 -2.16 -25.54
N PRO A 353 -5.36 -2.73 -26.56
CA PRO A 353 -4.94 -2.64 -27.96
C PRO A 353 -4.74 -1.21 -28.51
N ASP A 354 -5.45 -0.22 -27.96
CA ASP A 354 -5.33 1.18 -28.37
C ASP A 354 -3.96 1.80 -28.00
N GLY A 355 -3.32 1.27 -26.96
CA GLY A 355 -2.01 1.69 -26.45
C GLY A 355 -2.04 2.84 -25.44
N PHE A 356 -3.21 3.40 -25.11
CA PHE A 356 -3.34 4.53 -24.18
C PHE A 356 -3.47 4.06 -22.72
N THR A 357 -2.74 4.71 -21.83
CA THR A 357 -2.74 4.44 -20.37
C THR A 357 -3.53 5.51 -19.62
N GLY A 358 -3.87 5.27 -18.35
CA GLY A 358 -4.51 6.30 -17.52
C GLY A 358 -3.70 7.59 -17.40
N LYS A 359 -2.36 7.50 -17.50
CA LYS A 359 -1.47 8.67 -17.54
C LYS A 359 -1.82 9.63 -18.67
N PHE A 360 -2.16 9.13 -19.85
CA PHE A 360 -2.59 9.95 -20.99
C PHE A 360 -3.89 10.70 -20.66
N PHE A 361 -4.90 10.00 -20.14
CA PHE A 361 -6.21 10.61 -19.84
C PHE A 361 -6.13 11.69 -18.76
N ILE A 362 -5.24 11.52 -17.78
CA ILE A 362 -5.00 12.53 -16.74
C ILE A 362 -4.21 13.71 -17.31
N PHE A 363 -3.14 13.46 -18.05
CA PHE A 363 -2.26 14.50 -18.60
C PHE A 363 -2.99 15.39 -19.62
N ALA A 364 -3.77 14.79 -20.52
CA ALA A 364 -4.46 15.49 -21.60
C ALA A 364 -5.89 15.90 -21.25
N TRP A 365 -6.32 15.78 -19.97
CA TRP A 365 -7.71 15.97 -19.56
C TRP A 365 -8.29 17.31 -20.02
N GLU A 366 -7.51 18.39 -19.93
CA GLU A 366 -7.95 19.72 -20.35
C GLU A 366 -8.36 19.81 -21.83
N VAL A 367 -7.78 18.98 -22.69
CA VAL A 367 -8.06 18.90 -24.12
C VAL A 367 -9.21 17.92 -24.40
N ILE A 368 -9.16 16.73 -23.80
CA ILE A 368 -10.01 15.60 -24.22
C ILE A 368 -11.34 15.50 -23.45
N LYS A 369 -11.50 16.23 -22.33
CA LYS A 369 -12.62 16.04 -21.37
C LYS A 369 -14.01 16.03 -22.02
N GLN A 370 -14.26 16.91 -22.99
CA GLN A 370 -15.59 17.08 -23.57
C GLN A 370 -15.98 15.90 -24.45
N ASP A 371 -15.07 15.43 -25.32
CA ASP A 371 -15.33 14.28 -26.19
C ASP A 371 -15.48 12.98 -25.37
N ILE A 372 -14.68 12.83 -24.31
CA ILE A 372 -14.79 11.71 -23.37
C ILE A 372 -16.15 11.73 -22.67
N TYR A 373 -16.57 12.89 -22.14
CA TYR A 373 -17.85 13.05 -21.47
C TYR A 373 -19.03 12.78 -22.41
N ASN A 374 -19.03 13.36 -23.61
CA ASN A 374 -20.07 13.14 -24.62
C ASN A 374 -20.17 11.67 -25.04
N ALA A 375 -19.04 10.98 -25.19
CA ALA A 375 -19.00 9.55 -25.49
C ALA A 375 -19.61 8.71 -24.34
N ILE A 376 -19.34 9.06 -23.09
CA ILE A 376 -19.95 8.41 -21.92
C ILE A 376 -21.46 8.66 -21.89
N LEU A 377 -21.91 9.89 -22.05
CA LEU A 377 -23.35 10.20 -22.10
C LEU A 377 -24.06 9.41 -23.21
N SER A 378 -23.48 9.36 -24.41
CA SER A 378 -24.06 8.57 -25.51
C SER A 378 -24.22 7.09 -25.16
N PHE A 379 -23.26 6.50 -24.43
CA PHE A 379 -23.38 5.12 -23.93
C PHE A 379 -24.52 4.99 -22.91
N PHE A 380 -24.64 5.90 -21.95
CA PHE A 380 -25.75 5.88 -20.98
C PHE A 380 -27.12 6.06 -21.65
N CYS A 381 -27.19 6.79 -22.77
CA CYS A 381 -28.40 6.95 -23.58
C CYS A 381 -28.69 5.79 -24.55
N GLY A 382 -27.94 4.69 -24.50
CA GLY A 382 -28.23 3.48 -25.30
C GLY A 382 -27.34 3.25 -26.52
N ALA A 383 -26.32 4.08 -26.77
CA ALA A 383 -25.45 3.88 -27.93
C ALA A 383 -24.64 2.57 -27.86
N GLU A 384 -24.52 1.86 -28.99
CA GLU A 384 -23.67 0.67 -29.08
C GLU A 384 -22.18 1.03 -29.06
N LEU A 385 -21.37 0.18 -28.43
CA LEU A 385 -19.93 0.38 -28.36
C LEU A 385 -19.23 -0.09 -29.66
N PRO A 386 -18.44 0.77 -30.32
CA PRO A 386 -17.63 0.35 -31.47
C PRO A 386 -16.60 -0.72 -31.11
N ARG A 387 -16.31 -1.64 -32.05
CA ARG A 387 -15.28 -2.69 -31.87
C ARG A 387 -13.91 -2.14 -31.46
N PHE A 388 -13.57 -0.93 -31.90
CA PHE A 388 -12.33 -0.25 -31.49
C PHE A 388 -12.24 -0.10 -29.96
N ILE A 389 -13.34 0.24 -29.29
CA ILE A 389 -13.41 0.40 -27.83
C ILE A 389 -13.47 -0.96 -27.12
N THR A 390 -14.13 -1.95 -27.73
CA THR A 390 -14.36 -3.26 -27.09
C THR A 390 -13.28 -4.30 -27.33
N SER A 391 -12.36 -4.03 -28.27
CA SER A 391 -11.19 -4.86 -28.53
C SER A 391 -10.33 -5.01 -27.27
N THR A 392 -9.96 -6.25 -26.96
CA THR A 392 -9.25 -6.62 -25.75
C THR A 392 -8.13 -7.60 -26.10
N SER A 393 -6.93 -7.41 -25.52
CA SER A 393 -5.83 -8.38 -25.69
C SER A 393 -5.71 -9.28 -24.46
N ILE A 394 -5.63 -10.59 -24.67
CA ILE A 394 -5.39 -11.59 -23.65
C ILE A 394 -3.88 -11.76 -23.49
N VAL A 395 -3.37 -11.52 -22.29
CA VAL A 395 -1.99 -11.83 -21.90
C VAL A 395 -1.99 -13.04 -20.97
N LEU A 396 -1.08 -13.97 -21.21
CA LEU A 396 -0.95 -15.19 -20.43
C LEU A 396 0.06 -15.02 -19.30
N ILE A 397 -0.38 -15.26 -18.07
CA ILE A 397 0.49 -15.29 -16.89
C ILE A 397 0.57 -16.73 -16.35
N PRO A 398 1.78 -17.32 -16.23
CA PRO A 398 1.95 -18.65 -15.66
C PRO A 398 1.38 -18.74 -14.23
N LYS A 399 0.56 -19.77 -13.94
CA LYS A 399 0.05 -20.04 -12.58
C LYS A 399 1.00 -20.87 -11.74
N MET A 400 1.91 -21.58 -12.39
CA MET A 400 2.87 -22.50 -11.78
C MET A 400 4.21 -22.40 -12.49
N THR A 401 5.25 -22.95 -11.87
CA THR A 401 6.56 -23.09 -12.51
C THR A 401 6.44 -24.09 -13.68
N ASN A 402 7.03 -23.74 -14.83
CA ASN A 402 7.09 -24.54 -16.06
C ASN A 402 5.72 -25.01 -16.56
N PRO A 403 4.86 -24.09 -17.04
CA PRO A 403 3.56 -24.44 -17.60
C PRO A 403 3.72 -25.29 -18.87
N GLN A 404 2.94 -26.38 -18.98
CA GLN A 404 2.97 -27.30 -20.13
C GLN A 404 1.72 -27.21 -21.02
N GLU A 405 0.64 -26.59 -20.51
CA GLU A 405 -0.67 -26.52 -21.15
C GLU A 405 -1.28 -25.13 -20.93
N PHE A 406 -2.17 -24.67 -21.82
CA PHE A 406 -2.87 -23.39 -21.65
C PHE A 406 -3.77 -23.35 -20.41
N SER A 407 -4.16 -24.51 -19.90
CA SER A 407 -4.86 -24.67 -18.62
C SER A 407 -4.05 -24.08 -17.44
N HIS A 408 -2.71 -24.16 -17.52
CA HIS A 408 -1.74 -23.69 -16.51
C HIS A 408 -1.47 -22.18 -16.57
N PHE A 409 -2.01 -21.47 -17.56
CA PHE A 409 -1.94 -20.02 -17.64
C PHE A 409 -3.22 -19.36 -17.12
N ARG A 410 -3.08 -18.15 -16.59
CA ARG A 410 -4.17 -17.23 -16.28
C ARG A 410 -4.30 -16.24 -17.43
N PRO A 411 -5.45 -16.19 -18.14
CA PRO A 411 -5.70 -15.17 -19.14
C PRO A 411 -6.04 -13.84 -18.45
N ILE A 412 -5.27 -12.79 -18.71
CA ILE A 412 -5.56 -11.43 -18.25
C ILE A 412 -6.04 -10.61 -19.43
N SER A 413 -7.22 -10.00 -19.28
CA SER A 413 -7.84 -9.14 -20.27
C SER A 413 -7.28 -7.71 -20.17
N LEU A 414 -6.55 -7.28 -21.18
CA LEU A 414 -6.10 -5.90 -21.35
C LEU A 414 -7.14 -5.11 -22.13
N CYS A 415 -8.18 -4.63 -21.44
CA CYS A 415 -9.18 -3.75 -22.04
C CYS A 415 -8.62 -2.34 -22.26
N ASN A 416 -9.10 -1.66 -23.30
CA ASN A 416 -8.84 -0.23 -23.51
C ASN A 416 -9.29 0.59 -22.30
N PHE A 417 -8.57 1.66 -21.98
CA PHE A 417 -8.82 2.45 -20.77
C PHE A 417 -10.22 3.06 -20.76
N PHE A 418 -10.72 3.54 -21.91
CA PHE A 418 -12.07 4.09 -22.01
C PHE A 418 -13.17 3.04 -21.71
N ASN A 419 -12.99 1.79 -22.13
CA ASN A 419 -13.92 0.70 -21.78
C ASN A 419 -13.91 0.42 -20.27
N LYS A 420 -12.71 0.44 -19.66
CA LYS A 420 -12.56 0.31 -18.20
C LYS A 420 -13.25 1.47 -17.48
N LEU A 421 -13.18 2.69 -18.01
CA LEU A 421 -13.84 3.87 -17.44
C LEU A 421 -15.36 3.65 -17.35
N LEU A 422 -16.01 3.19 -18.43
CA LEU A 422 -17.45 2.86 -18.42
C LEU A 422 -17.79 1.81 -17.37
N SER A 423 -17.07 0.68 -17.38
CA SER A 423 -17.28 -0.40 -16.41
C SER A 423 -17.04 0.05 -14.96
N ARG A 424 -16.11 1.00 -14.76
CA ARG A 424 -15.75 1.50 -13.43
C ARG A 424 -16.84 2.37 -12.84
N ILE A 425 -17.46 3.24 -13.63
CA ILE A 425 -18.60 4.06 -13.20
C ILE A 425 -19.73 3.15 -12.69
N LEU A 426 -20.10 2.11 -13.45
CA LEU A 426 -21.13 1.16 -13.03
C LEU A 426 -20.72 0.36 -11.79
N ALA A 427 -19.46 -0.07 -11.69
CA ALA A 427 -18.95 -0.81 -10.54
C ALA A 427 -18.97 0.03 -9.25
N ASP A 428 -18.58 1.30 -9.31
CA ASP A 428 -18.56 2.20 -8.16
C ASP A 428 -20.00 2.47 -7.66
N ARG A 429 -20.97 2.60 -8.57
CA ARG A 429 -22.39 2.72 -8.20
C ARG A 429 -22.96 1.44 -7.59
N LEU A 430 -22.65 0.27 -8.16
CA LEU A 430 -23.03 -1.04 -7.61
C LEU A 430 -22.44 -1.31 -6.22
N ALA A 431 -21.24 -0.81 -5.93
CA ALA A 431 -20.53 -1.11 -4.69
C ALA A 431 -21.30 -0.70 -3.42
N GLY A 432 -22.20 0.29 -3.51
CA GLY A 432 -23.09 0.69 -2.42
C GLY A 432 -24.23 -0.29 -2.16
N ILE A 433 -24.63 -1.07 -3.16
CA ILE A 433 -25.78 -1.99 -3.11
C ILE A 433 -25.34 -3.41 -2.70
N LEU A 434 -24.12 -3.83 -3.06
CA LEU A 434 -23.63 -5.18 -2.78
C LEU A 434 -23.81 -5.64 -1.31
N PRO A 435 -23.54 -4.82 -0.27
CA PRO A 435 -23.74 -5.23 1.12
C PRO A 435 -25.18 -5.60 1.46
N LYS A 436 -26.17 -5.04 0.76
CA LYS A 436 -27.61 -5.26 0.94
C LYS A 436 -28.08 -6.59 0.34
N ILE A 437 -27.56 -6.98 -0.82
CA ILE A 437 -28.09 -8.13 -1.59
C ILE A 437 -27.29 -9.42 -1.44
N ILE A 438 -26.00 -9.33 -1.11
CA ILE A 438 -25.08 -10.49 -1.02
C ILE A 438 -25.12 -11.07 0.39
N SER A 439 -25.28 -12.40 0.50
CA SER A 439 -25.30 -13.14 1.76
C SER A 439 -24.03 -12.91 2.61
N PRO A 440 -24.13 -12.87 3.96
CA PRO A 440 -22.99 -12.55 4.84
C PRO A 440 -21.83 -13.55 4.76
N GLN A 441 -22.07 -14.77 4.27
CA GLN A 441 -21.07 -15.82 4.05
C GLN A 441 -20.07 -15.46 2.92
N GLN A 442 -20.44 -14.58 1.98
CA GLN A 442 -19.56 -14.08 0.92
C GLN A 442 -18.86 -12.81 1.37
N THR A 443 -17.55 -12.87 1.64
CA THR A 443 -16.78 -11.70 2.07
C THR A 443 -15.91 -11.10 0.97
N GLY A 444 -15.78 -11.77 -0.17
CA GLY A 444 -15.03 -11.28 -1.33
C GLY A 444 -15.79 -10.18 -2.08
N PHE A 445 -15.08 -9.13 -2.50
CA PHE A 445 -15.57 -8.03 -3.34
C PHE A 445 -16.77 -7.23 -2.80
N VAL A 446 -17.18 -7.40 -1.55
CA VAL A 446 -18.24 -6.60 -0.92
C VAL A 446 -17.62 -5.53 -0.02
N LYS A 447 -17.98 -4.26 -0.25
CA LYS A 447 -17.48 -3.12 0.54
C LYS A 447 -17.78 -3.32 2.03
N GLY A 448 -16.77 -3.10 2.87
CA GLY A 448 -16.88 -3.24 4.33
C GLY A 448 -16.57 -4.63 4.89
N ARG A 449 -16.63 -5.69 4.07
CA ARG A 449 -16.31 -7.07 4.47
C ARG A 449 -14.80 -7.33 4.37
N ASN A 450 -14.28 -8.22 5.23
CA ASN A 450 -12.85 -8.47 5.34
C ASN A 450 -12.49 -9.96 5.13
N ILE A 451 -11.44 -10.21 4.32
CA ILE A 451 -10.87 -11.56 4.11
C ILE A 451 -10.41 -12.20 5.43
N THR A 452 -9.87 -11.38 6.35
CA THR A 452 -9.41 -11.82 7.67
C THR A 452 -10.53 -12.47 8.46
N GLU A 453 -11.73 -11.86 8.51
CA GLU A 453 -12.88 -12.36 9.28
C GLU A 453 -13.38 -13.71 8.74
N ASN A 454 -13.33 -13.91 7.41
CA ASN A 454 -13.68 -15.18 6.78
C ASN A 454 -12.74 -16.31 7.22
N PHE A 455 -11.43 -16.08 7.17
CA PHE A 455 -10.47 -17.07 7.67
C PHE A 455 -10.62 -17.32 9.17
N LEU A 456 -10.79 -16.26 9.98
CA LEU A 456 -10.95 -16.40 11.42
C LEU A 456 -12.18 -17.26 11.76
N LEU A 457 -13.32 -17.00 11.12
CA LEU A 457 -14.51 -17.81 11.30
C LEU A 457 -14.30 -19.26 10.83
N ALA A 458 -13.66 -19.46 9.68
CA ALA A 458 -13.32 -20.80 9.19
C ALA A 458 -12.46 -21.58 10.20
N GLN A 459 -11.43 -20.94 10.76
CA GLN A 459 -10.54 -21.53 11.76
C GLN A 459 -11.27 -21.85 13.08
N GLU A 460 -12.24 -21.02 13.48
CA GLU A 460 -13.07 -21.22 14.67
C GLU A 460 -14.15 -22.31 14.52
N VAL A 461 -14.66 -22.52 13.31
CA VAL A 461 -15.57 -23.64 12.99
C VAL A 461 -14.77 -24.94 12.87
N VAL A 462 -13.63 -24.93 12.17
CA VAL A 462 -12.74 -26.09 12.02
C VAL A 462 -12.17 -26.56 13.37
N SER A 463 -11.96 -25.68 14.35
CA SER A 463 -11.56 -26.11 15.69
C SER A 463 -12.57 -27.06 16.35
N GLY A 464 -13.83 -27.03 15.90
CA GLY A 464 -14.92 -27.90 16.32
C GLY A 464 -15.10 -29.18 15.49
N ILE A 465 -14.25 -29.45 14.49
CA ILE A 465 -14.45 -30.58 13.56
C ILE A 465 -14.46 -31.95 14.25
N GLY A 466 -13.83 -32.08 15.43
CA GLY A 466 -13.83 -33.31 16.24
C GLY A 466 -15.05 -33.48 17.16
N LYS A 467 -15.97 -32.51 17.23
CA LYS A 467 -17.16 -32.62 18.08
C LYS A 467 -18.07 -33.76 17.60
N ARG A 468 -18.71 -34.45 18.56
CA ARG A 468 -19.65 -35.54 18.26
C ARG A 468 -20.84 -34.99 17.45
N ASN A 469 -21.05 -35.57 16.27
CA ASN A 469 -22.19 -35.32 15.39
C ASN A 469 -22.53 -36.65 14.70
N ARG A 470 -23.80 -36.96 14.49
CA ARG A 470 -24.21 -38.20 13.81
C ARG A 470 -23.66 -38.20 12.39
N GLY A 471 -22.78 -39.13 12.04
CA GLY A 471 -22.08 -39.14 10.74
C GLY A 471 -20.79 -38.30 10.68
N GLY A 472 -20.48 -37.54 11.74
CA GLY A 472 -19.27 -36.72 11.87
C GLY A 472 -19.33 -35.40 11.09
N ASN A 473 -18.45 -34.47 11.45
CA ASN A 473 -18.32 -33.18 10.77
C ASN A 473 -17.33 -33.26 9.60
N VAL A 474 -17.66 -32.60 8.49
CA VAL A 474 -16.85 -32.55 7.26
C VAL A 474 -16.76 -31.10 6.79
N ALA A 475 -15.58 -30.66 6.36
CA ALA A 475 -15.44 -29.42 5.61
C ALA A 475 -15.01 -29.72 4.18
N MET A 476 -15.64 -29.11 3.18
CA MET A 476 -15.35 -29.33 1.76
C MET A 476 -14.85 -28.03 1.15
N LYS A 477 -13.60 -28.01 0.69
CA LYS A 477 -13.04 -26.90 -0.07
C LYS A 477 -13.28 -27.16 -1.55
N LEU A 478 -14.03 -26.27 -2.18
CA LEU A 478 -14.31 -26.29 -3.60
C LEU A 478 -13.25 -25.51 -4.38
N ASP A 479 -12.98 -25.95 -5.60
CA ASP A 479 -12.18 -25.24 -6.61
C ASP A 479 -13.02 -25.12 -7.88
N MET A 480 -13.26 -23.89 -8.34
CA MET A 480 -14.06 -23.64 -9.55
C MET A 480 -13.16 -23.67 -10.80
N SER A 481 -13.54 -24.46 -11.79
CA SER A 481 -12.82 -24.55 -13.06
C SER A 481 -13.00 -23.25 -13.85
N LYS A 482 -11.92 -22.46 -14.02
CA LYS A 482 -11.91 -21.24 -14.84
C LYS A 482 -13.10 -20.31 -14.50
N ALA A 483 -13.20 -19.98 -13.20
CA ALA A 483 -14.40 -19.42 -12.56
C ALA A 483 -15.03 -18.23 -13.30
N TYR A 484 -14.23 -17.28 -13.80
CA TYR A 484 -14.71 -16.12 -14.56
C TYR A 484 -15.07 -16.48 -16.00
N ASP A 485 -14.23 -17.29 -16.65
CA ASP A 485 -14.26 -17.53 -18.10
C ASP A 485 -15.49 -18.36 -18.53
N ARG A 486 -16.10 -19.11 -17.60
CA ARG A 486 -17.23 -20.02 -17.89
C ARG A 486 -18.63 -19.48 -17.57
N VAL A 487 -18.73 -18.34 -16.89
CA VAL A 487 -20.03 -17.80 -16.44
C VAL A 487 -20.92 -17.50 -17.64
N ALA A 488 -22.12 -18.06 -17.67
CA ALA A 488 -23.11 -17.75 -18.69
C ALA A 488 -23.67 -16.35 -18.48
N TRP A 489 -23.70 -15.52 -19.53
CA TRP A 489 -24.25 -14.16 -19.43
C TRP A 489 -25.75 -14.16 -19.13
N GLY A 490 -26.51 -15.06 -19.76
CA GLY A 490 -27.95 -15.21 -19.50
C GLY A 490 -28.27 -15.43 -18.01
N HIS A 491 -27.46 -16.23 -17.31
CA HIS A 491 -27.58 -16.42 -15.86
C HIS A 491 -27.43 -15.11 -15.09
N ILE A 492 -26.41 -14.31 -15.40
CA ILE A 492 -26.16 -13.03 -14.73
C ILE A 492 -27.33 -12.07 -14.95
N ILE A 493 -27.79 -11.94 -16.19
CA ILE A 493 -28.91 -11.05 -16.55
C ILE A 493 -30.19 -11.49 -15.82
N ASN A 494 -30.48 -12.78 -15.79
CA ASN A 494 -31.65 -13.30 -15.09
C ASN A 494 -31.59 -13.05 -13.58
N VAL A 495 -30.42 -13.22 -12.96
CA VAL A 495 -30.23 -12.93 -11.53
C VAL A 495 -30.40 -11.43 -11.23
N LEU A 496 -29.88 -10.55 -12.09
CA LEU A 496 -30.10 -9.10 -11.97
C LEU A 496 -31.60 -8.76 -12.05
N ARG A 497 -32.33 -9.32 -13.01
CA ARG A 497 -33.78 -9.16 -13.11
C ARG A 497 -34.50 -9.64 -11.85
N SER A 498 -34.16 -10.82 -11.34
CA SER A 498 -34.77 -11.37 -10.12
C SER A 498 -34.55 -10.49 -8.88
N PHE A 499 -33.38 -9.85 -8.75
CA PHE A 499 -33.11 -8.88 -7.68
C PHE A 499 -33.92 -7.58 -7.83
N GLY A 500 -34.44 -7.27 -9.01
CA GLY A 500 -35.21 -6.06 -9.31
C GLY A 500 -34.40 -4.91 -9.90
N PHE A 501 -33.22 -5.18 -10.47
CA PHE A 501 -32.48 -4.16 -11.23
C PHE A 501 -33.30 -3.68 -12.43
N GLY A 502 -33.28 -2.38 -12.72
CA GLY A 502 -33.99 -1.82 -13.86
C GLY A 502 -33.38 -2.21 -15.20
N GLU A 503 -34.20 -2.28 -16.25
CA GLU A 503 -33.77 -2.75 -17.57
C GLU A 503 -32.74 -1.81 -18.24
N ILE A 504 -32.73 -0.52 -17.90
CA ILE A 504 -31.73 0.43 -18.40
C ILE A 504 -30.35 0.05 -17.88
N PHE A 505 -30.24 -0.24 -16.58
CA PHE A 505 -28.99 -0.71 -16.00
C PHE A 505 -28.55 -2.06 -16.58
N ILE A 506 -29.50 -2.98 -16.73
CA ILE A 506 -29.24 -4.32 -17.30
C ILE A 506 -28.76 -4.22 -18.74
N ASP A 507 -29.33 -3.34 -19.56
CA ASP A 507 -28.88 -3.06 -20.92
C ASP A 507 -27.43 -2.53 -20.95
N MET A 508 -27.07 -1.58 -20.09
CA MET A 508 -25.68 -1.11 -19.99
C MET A 508 -24.71 -2.24 -19.64
N VAL A 509 -25.07 -3.12 -18.71
CA VAL A 509 -24.28 -4.31 -18.37
C VAL A 509 -24.18 -5.25 -19.56
N TRP A 510 -25.29 -5.51 -20.26
CA TRP A 510 -25.35 -6.39 -21.42
C TRP A 510 -24.46 -5.89 -22.56
N ARG A 511 -24.48 -4.60 -22.90
CA ARG A 511 -23.64 -4.01 -23.95
C ARG A 511 -22.15 -4.09 -23.63
N LEU A 512 -21.76 -4.06 -22.35
CA LEU A 512 -20.37 -4.26 -21.92
C LEU A 512 -19.91 -5.72 -21.98
N LEU A 513 -20.83 -6.68 -21.78
CA LEU A 513 -20.52 -8.11 -21.80
C LEU A 513 -20.56 -8.71 -23.21
N SER A 514 -21.64 -8.46 -23.96
CA SER A 514 -21.98 -9.18 -25.19
C SER A 514 -21.14 -8.81 -26.41
N ASN A 515 -20.50 -7.64 -26.39
CA ASN A 515 -19.74 -7.10 -27.52
C ASN A 515 -18.23 -7.07 -27.24
N VAL A 516 -17.65 -8.20 -26.84
CA VAL A 516 -16.21 -8.31 -26.54
C VAL A 516 -15.47 -9.10 -27.61
N TRP A 517 -14.39 -8.51 -28.14
CA TRP A 517 -13.52 -9.12 -29.15
C TRP A 517 -12.12 -9.30 -28.60
N PHE A 518 -11.60 -10.53 -28.68
CA PHE A 518 -10.30 -10.91 -28.13
C PHE A 518 -9.25 -11.14 -29.21
N SER A 519 -8.03 -10.72 -28.88
CA SER A 519 -6.78 -11.12 -29.51
C SER A 519 -5.87 -11.71 -28.44
N ILE A 520 -4.95 -12.62 -28.77
CA ILE A 520 -4.05 -13.25 -27.80
C ILE A 520 -2.63 -12.78 -28.04
N ILE A 521 -1.93 -12.36 -26.98
CA ILE A 521 -0.52 -11.99 -27.03
C ILE A 521 0.32 -13.22 -26.70
N ILE A 522 1.03 -13.75 -27.71
CA ILE A 522 1.99 -14.84 -27.57
C ILE A 522 3.38 -14.29 -27.88
N ASN A 523 4.31 -14.45 -26.93
CA ASN A 523 5.72 -14.06 -27.07
C ASN A 523 5.94 -12.63 -27.62
N GLY A 524 5.05 -11.69 -27.30
CA GLY A 524 5.14 -10.27 -27.69
C GLY A 524 4.37 -9.88 -28.96
N SER A 525 3.85 -10.85 -29.72
CA SER A 525 3.05 -10.63 -30.93
C SER A 525 1.55 -10.89 -30.68
N SER A 526 0.67 -10.19 -31.38
CA SER A 526 -0.79 -10.35 -31.27
C SER A 526 -1.30 -11.30 -32.34
N HIS A 527 -2.13 -12.27 -31.95
CA HIS A 527 -2.68 -13.31 -32.82
C HIS A 527 -4.20 -13.45 -32.66
N GLY A 528 -4.87 -13.79 -33.76
CA GLY A 528 -6.32 -14.02 -33.83
C GLY A 528 -7.18 -12.76 -33.63
N PHE A 529 -8.48 -12.91 -33.87
CA PHE A 529 -9.49 -11.90 -33.55
C PHE A 529 -10.89 -12.56 -33.51
N PHE A 530 -11.35 -12.95 -32.31
CA PHE A 530 -12.59 -13.73 -32.14
C PHE A 530 -13.51 -13.12 -31.08
N LYS A 531 -14.82 -13.42 -31.17
CA LYS A 531 -15.85 -12.87 -30.28
C LYS A 531 -16.13 -13.82 -29.11
N SER A 532 -16.29 -13.27 -27.91
CA SER A 532 -16.74 -14.04 -26.73
C SER A 532 -18.25 -14.28 -26.79
N LEU A 533 -18.73 -15.44 -26.32
CA LEU A 533 -20.17 -15.72 -26.12
C LEU A 533 -20.54 -15.97 -24.64
N ARG A 534 -19.55 -16.13 -23.77
CA ARG A 534 -19.70 -16.23 -22.32
C ARG A 534 -18.48 -15.69 -21.59
N GLY A 535 -18.54 -15.70 -20.26
CA GLY A 535 -17.41 -15.38 -19.38
C GLY A 535 -17.27 -13.90 -19.05
N LEU A 536 -16.62 -13.63 -17.92
CA LEU A 536 -16.36 -12.28 -17.42
C LEU A 536 -14.88 -11.92 -17.63
N ARG A 537 -14.59 -10.67 -17.99
CA ARG A 537 -13.23 -10.21 -18.34
C ARG A 537 -12.34 -10.10 -17.09
N GLN A 538 -11.27 -10.89 -17.02
CA GLN A 538 -10.30 -10.82 -15.92
C GLN A 538 -9.45 -9.55 -16.01
N GLY A 539 -9.78 -8.53 -15.20
CA GLY A 539 -9.13 -7.21 -15.22
C GLY A 539 -10.10 -6.05 -15.50
N ASP A 540 -11.38 -6.36 -15.76
CA ASP A 540 -12.46 -5.40 -15.89
C ASP A 540 -13.06 -5.04 -14.50
N PRO A 541 -13.20 -3.74 -14.16
CA PRO A 541 -13.72 -3.27 -12.88
C PRO A 541 -15.10 -3.80 -12.45
N LEU A 542 -16.00 -4.06 -13.41
CA LEU A 542 -17.38 -4.47 -13.14
C LEU A 542 -17.50 -5.99 -12.89
N SER A 543 -16.66 -6.76 -13.57
CA SER A 543 -16.68 -8.23 -13.54
C SER A 543 -16.70 -8.88 -12.14
N PRO A 544 -15.94 -8.42 -11.12
CA PRO A 544 -16.01 -9.00 -9.78
C PRO A 544 -17.37 -8.83 -9.10
N ALA A 545 -18.06 -7.70 -9.30
CA ALA A 545 -19.38 -7.46 -8.74
C ALA A 545 -20.43 -8.38 -9.38
N LEU A 546 -20.41 -8.49 -10.70
CA LEU A 546 -21.29 -9.39 -11.43
C LEU A 546 -21.05 -10.86 -11.05
N PHE A 547 -19.79 -11.26 -10.87
CA PHE A 547 -19.44 -12.61 -10.45
C PHE A 547 -20.10 -12.99 -9.11
N ILE A 548 -19.97 -12.13 -8.08
CA ILE A 548 -20.54 -12.45 -6.77
C ILE A 548 -22.07 -12.37 -6.76
N ILE A 549 -22.68 -11.51 -7.59
CA ILE A 549 -24.13 -11.46 -7.80
C ILE A 549 -24.60 -12.80 -8.41
N GLY A 550 -23.92 -13.29 -9.44
CA GLY A 550 -24.23 -14.59 -10.05
C GLY A 550 -24.04 -15.77 -9.09
N ALA A 551 -22.98 -15.72 -8.27
CA ALA A 551 -22.66 -16.76 -7.28
C ALA A 551 -23.59 -16.75 -6.06
N GLU A 552 -24.32 -15.67 -5.81
CA GLU A 552 -25.25 -15.55 -4.69
C GLU A 552 -26.36 -16.62 -4.72
N VAL A 553 -26.73 -17.10 -5.91
CA VAL A 553 -27.66 -18.23 -6.10
C VAL A 553 -27.17 -19.48 -5.38
N LEU A 554 -25.87 -19.77 -5.42
CA LEU A 554 -25.28 -20.90 -4.70
C LEU A 554 -25.33 -20.70 -3.19
N SER A 555 -24.96 -19.50 -2.71
CA SER A 555 -25.00 -19.16 -1.28
C SER A 555 -26.39 -19.35 -0.69
N ARG A 556 -27.42 -18.87 -1.38
CA ARG A 556 -28.82 -18.99 -0.96
C ARG A 556 -29.33 -20.41 -1.07
N GLY A 557 -28.92 -21.16 -2.10
CA GLY A 557 -29.22 -22.59 -2.21
C GLY A 557 -28.67 -23.40 -1.02
N LEU A 558 -27.43 -23.13 -0.61
CA LEU A 558 -26.82 -23.78 0.56
C LEU A 558 -27.47 -23.35 1.88
N ASN A 559 -27.85 -22.07 2.02
CA ASN A 559 -28.55 -21.59 3.20
C ASN A 559 -29.97 -22.19 3.32
N ASN A 560 -30.66 -22.38 2.19
CA ASN A 560 -31.99 -22.99 2.17
C ASN A 560 -31.97 -24.44 2.67
N LEU A 561 -30.90 -25.21 2.42
CA LEU A 561 -30.75 -26.57 2.95
C LEU A 561 -30.80 -26.61 4.48
N ALA A 562 -30.26 -25.60 5.16
CA ALA A 562 -30.27 -25.56 6.63
C ALA A 562 -31.67 -25.35 7.21
N LEU A 563 -32.63 -24.87 6.41
CA LEU A 563 -34.02 -24.68 6.81
C LEU A 563 -34.89 -25.93 6.57
N GLN A 564 -34.40 -26.90 5.80
CA GLN A 564 -35.16 -28.10 5.45
C GLN A 564 -35.21 -29.10 6.60
N SER A 565 -36.38 -29.69 6.84
CA SER A 565 -36.55 -30.75 7.84
C SER A 565 -35.71 -31.97 7.49
N GLY A 566 -34.97 -32.49 8.48
CA GLY A 566 -34.11 -33.66 8.31
C GLY A 566 -32.72 -33.40 7.73
N PHE A 567 -32.39 -32.18 7.28
CA PHE A 567 -31.01 -31.84 6.92
C PHE A 567 -30.14 -31.70 8.18
N LEU A 568 -29.02 -32.44 8.21
CA LEU A 568 -28.03 -32.31 9.27
C LEU A 568 -26.86 -31.46 8.79
N GLY A 569 -26.63 -30.34 9.47
CA GLY A 569 -25.49 -29.45 9.24
C GLY A 569 -24.23 -29.82 10.03
N PHE A 570 -23.20 -29.00 9.86
CA PHE A 570 -22.00 -29.05 10.71
C PHE A 570 -22.35 -28.65 12.14
N LYS A 571 -21.86 -29.39 13.14
CA LYS A 571 -22.19 -29.09 14.54
C LYS A 571 -21.37 -27.90 15.08
N VAL A 572 -22.04 -26.77 15.28
CA VAL A 572 -21.49 -25.58 15.96
C VAL A 572 -21.79 -25.61 17.48
N PRO A 573 -21.09 -24.82 18.32
CA PRO A 573 -21.46 -24.65 19.73
C PRO A 573 -22.89 -24.10 19.89
N TYR A 574 -23.52 -24.39 21.04
CA TYR A 574 -24.86 -23.88 21.36
C TYR A 574 -24.90 -22.33 21.34
N GLY A 575 -26.00 -21.77 20.84
CA GLY A 575 -26.21 -20.32 20.69
C GLY A 575 -25.45 -19.67 19.52
N CYS A 576 -24.53 -20.37 18.87
CA CYS A 576 -23.83 -19.85 17.70
C CYS A 576 -24.71 -19.96 16.44
N PRO A 577 -24.60 -19.02 15.48
CA PRO A 577 -25.29 -19.12 14.20
C PRO A 577 -24.79 -20.35 13.42
N ASP A 578 -25.70 -21.03 12.73
CA ASP A 578 -25.36 -22.11 11.83
C ASP A 578 -24.56 -21.60 10.63
N ILE A 579 -23.44 -22.27 10.33
CA ILE A 579 -22.56 -21.91 9.23
C ILE A 579 -22.61 -23.02 8.20
N THR A 580 -23.28 -22.78 7.06
CA THR A 580 -23.37 -23.73 5.95
C THR A 580 -22.13 -23.67 5.05
N HIS A 581 -21.62 -22.46 4.80
CA HIS A 581 -20.46 -22.23 3.96
C HIS A 581 -19.81 -20.87 4.27
N LEU A 582 -18.60 -20.68 3.77
CA LEU A 582 -17.91 -19.40 3.68
C LEU A 582 -17.33 -19.26 2.28
N ALA A 583 -17.44 -18.07 1.69
CA ALA A 583 -16.97 -17.79 0.35
C ALA A 583 -16.13 -16.51 0.32
N PHE A 584 -15.05 -16.55 -0.45
CA PHE A 584 -14.29 -15.37 -0.85
C PHE A 584 -14.14 -15.41 -2.36
N ALA A 585 -15.09 -14.78 -3.07
CA ALA A 585 -15.29 -14.97 -4.50
C ALA A 585 -15.50 -16.46 -4.85
N ASP A 586 -14.59 -17.07 -5.62
CA ASP A 586 -14.64 -18.46 -6.08
C ASP A 586 -14.08 -19.48 -5.07
N ASP A 587 -13.29 -19.04 -4.08
CA ASP A 587 -12.81 -19.89 -2.98
C ASP A 587 -13.97 -20.15 -1.99
N ILE A 588 -14.56 -21.34 -2.04
CA ILE A 588 -15.71 -21.72 -1.20
C ILE A 588 -15.33 -22.87 -0.26
N LEU A 589 -15.65 -22.72 1.02
CA LEU A 589 -15.53 -23.74 2.06
C LEU A 589 -16.92 -24.08 2.61
N ILE A 590 -17.42 -25.28 2.32
CA ILE A 590 -18.71 -25.78 2.80
C ILE A 590 -18.52 -26.56 4.09
N PHE A 591 -19.33 -26.30 5.10
CA PHE A 591 -19.36 -27.02 6.37
C PHE A 591 -20.59 -27.93 6.41
N ALA A 592 -20.34 -29.23 6.51
CA ALA A 592 -21.36 -30.25 6.34
C ALA A 592 -21.29 -31.36 7.39
N ASN A 593 -22.33 -32.19 7.38
CA ASN A 593 -22.39 -33.47 8.07
C ASN A 593 -21.95 -34.61 7.12
N GLY A 594 -21.25 -35.61 7.66
CA GLY A 594 -20.76 -36.77 6.89
C GLY A 594 -21.81 -37.87 6.62
N SER A 595 -23.08 -37.62 6.90
CA SER A 595 -24.17 -38.53 6.52
C SER A 595 -24.44 -38.49 5.01
N ALA A 596 -24.89 -39.61 4.47
CA ALA A 596 -25.17 -39.72 3.03
C ALA A 596 -26.29 -38.77 2.58
N LEU A 597 -27.30 -38.55 3.43
CA LEU A 597 -28.43 -37.67 3.14
C LEU A 597 -27.97 -36.22 2.96
N SER A 598 -27.28 -35.64 3.96
CA SER A 598 -26.79 -34.26 3.88
C SER A 598 -25.82 -34.05 2.73
N LEU A 599 -24.91 -35.01 2.49
CA LEU A 599 -23.95 -34.90 1.38
C LEU A 599 -24.63 -34.91 0.02
N ARG A 600 -25.64 -35.77 -0.19
CA ARG A 600 -26.39 -35.82 -1.46
C ARG A 600 -27.16 -34.52 -1.70
N ALA A 601 -27.81 -33.97 -0.67
CA ALA A 601 -28.53 -32.70 -0.77
C ALA A 601 -27.59 -31.55 -1.19
N ILE A 602 -26.39 -31.48 -0.60
CA ILE A 602 -25.37 -30.49 -1.00
C ILE A 602 -24.94 -30.71 -2.44
N MET A 603 -24.64 -31.95 -2.84
CA MET A 603 -24.22 -32.24 -4.23
C MET A 603 -25.31 -31.91 -5.24
N GLN A 604 -26.59 -32.11 -4.92
CA GLN A 604 -27.71 -31.71 -5.77
C GLN A 604 -27.79 -30.18 -5.97
N VAL A 605 -27.58 -29.40 -4.91
CA VAL A 605 -27.48 -27.93 -5.02
C VAL A 605 -26.31 -27.52 -5.90
N LEU A 606 -25.14 -28.15 -5.75
CA LEU A 606 -23.97 -27.88 -6.57
C LEU A 606 -24.22 -28.23 -8.05
N GLU A 607 -24.84 -29.37 -8.33
CA GLU A 607 -25.21 -29.76 -9.70
C GLU A 607 -26.21 -28.80 -10.33
N ALA A 608 -27.26 -28.41 -9.59
CA ALA A 608 -28.24 -27.44 -10.06
C ALA A 608 -27.59 -26.09 -10.38
N TYR A 609 -26.68 -25.62 -9.51
CA TYR A 609 -25.93 -24.40 -9.72
C TYR A 609 -25.02 -24.47 -10.95
N GLN A 610 -24.33 -25.60 -11.15
CA GLN A 610 -23.48 -25.81 -12.33
C GLN A 610 -24.29 -25.73 -13.64
N ARG A 611 -25.49 -26.33 -13.65
CA ARG A 611 -26.39 -26.31 -14.81
C ARG A 611 -26.90 -24.91 -15.14
N CYS A 612 -27.32 -24.11 -14.15
CA CYS A 612 -27.88 -22.78 -14.44
C CYS A 612 -26.79 -21.73 -14.73
N SER A 613 -25.69 -21.72 -13.97
CA SER A 613 -24.65 -20.69 -14.06
C SER A 613 -23.62 -20.90 -15.18
N GLY A 614 -23.50 -22.13 -15.69
CA GLY A 614 -22.42 -22.55 -16.58
C GLY A 614 -21.07 -22.77 -15.89
N GLN A 615 -20.95 -22.47 -14.59
CA GLN A 615 -19.75 -22.76 -13.82
C GLN A 615 -19.62 -24.27 -13.57
N LEU A 616 -18.38 -24.75 -13.43
CA LEU A 616 -18.09 -26.16 -13.17
C LEU A 616 -17.13 -26.32 -12.00
N ILE A 617 -17.40 -27.27 -11.11
CA ILE A 617 -16.50 -27.61 -10.02
C ILE A 617 -15.37 -28.49 -10.54
N ASN A 618 -14.14 -28.13 -10.17
CA ASN A 618 -12.97 -28.96 -10.42
C ASN A 618 -12.89 -30.06 -9.35
N VAL A 619 -13.41 -31.25 -9.65
CA VAL A 619 -13.43 -32.39 -8.72
C VAL A 619 -12.01 -32.81 -8.29
N GLN A 620 -11.01 -32.71 -9.17
CA GLN A 620 -9.63 -33.12 -8.90
C GLN A 620 -8.92 -32.17 -7.93
N LYS A 621 -9.23 -30.87 -7.99
CA LYS A 621 -8.64 -29.85 -7.10
C LYS A 621 -9.44 -29.66 -5.81
N SER A 622 -10.75 -29.92 -5.87
CA SER A 622 -11.64 -29.90 -4.71
C SER A 622 -11.25 -31.02 -3.73
N CYS A 623 -11.41 -30.75 -2.45
CA CYS A 623 -11.02 -31.70 -1.40
C CYS A 623 -11.94 -31.60 -0.19
N TYR A 624 -12.02 -32.68 0.58
CA TYR A 624 -12.69 -32.68 1.87
C TYR A 624 -11.70 -32.89 3.03
N LEU A 625 -12.06 -32.34 4.18
CA LEU A 625 -11.30 -32.35 5.43
C LEU A 625 -12.17 -32.95 6.53
N VAL A 626 -11.57 -33.80 7.35
CA VAL A 626 -12.23 -34.49 8.46
C VAL A 626 -11.28 -34.59 9.65
N HIS A 627 -11.84 -34.84 10.83
CA HIS A 627 -11.01 -35.14 11.99
C HIS A 627 -10.17 -36.42 11.77
N PRO A 628 -8.89 -36.47 12.18
CA PRO A 628 -8.02 -37.65 11.98
C PRO A 628 -8.56 -38.96 12.56
N MET A 629 -9.41 -38.89 13.59
CA MET A 629 -10.05 -40.07 14.20
C MET A 629 -11.34 -40.52 13.49
N MET A 630 -11.79 -39.82 12.43
CA MET A 630 -12.96 -40.27 11.67
C MET A 630 -12.67 -41.61 10.99
N SER A 631 -13.58 -42.58 11.14
CA SER A 631 -13.43 -43.94 10.62
C SER A 631 -13.27 -44.00 9.10
N MET A 632 -12.49 -44.97 8.61
CA MET A 632 -12.27 -45.18 7.19
C MET A 632 -13.56 -45.51 6.43
N ALA A 633 -14.51 -46.22 7.07
CA ALA A 633 -15.83 -46.47 6.49
C ALA A 633 -16.57 -45.16 6.17
N ARG A 634 -16.58 -44.19 7.10
CA ARG A 634 -17.22 -42.89 6.88
C ARG A 634 -16.51 -42.07 5.80
N ARG A 635 -15.17 -42.09 5.77
CA ARG A 635 -14.38 -41.45 4.70
C ARG A 635 -14.71 -42.01 3.32
N ARG A 636 -14.89 -43.34 3.20
CA ARG A 636 -15.30 -43.99 1.94
C ARG A 636 -16.68 -43.52 1.48
N VAL A 637 -17.63 -43.34 2.40
CA VAL A 637 -18.96 -42.78 2.07
C VAL A 637 -18.84 -41.35 1.52
N ILE A 638 -18.08 -40.48 2.20
CA ILE A 638 -17.87 -39.10 1.76
C ILE A 638 -17.26 -39.08 0.36
N HIS A 639 -16.15 -39.81 0.16
CA HIS A 639 -15.47 -39.90 -1.13
C HIS A 639 -16.38 -40.46 -2.23
N ARG A 640 -17.20 -41.48 -1.94
CA ARG A 640 -18.10 -42.09 -2.94
C ARG A 640 -19.13 -41.09 -3.46
N ILE A 641 -19.66 -40.25 -2.59
CA ILE A 641 -20.71 -39.27 -2.90
C ILE A 641 -20.10 -38.01 -3.55
N THR A 642 -19.09 -37.42 -2.92
CA THR A 642 -18.56 -36.11 -3.37
C THR A 642 -17.52 -36.24 -4.48
N LYS A 643 -16.88 -37.41 -4.62
CA LYS A 643 -15.72 -37.66 -5.50
C LYS A 643 -14.48 -36.81 -5.17
N PHE A 644 -14.51 -36.04 -4.09
CA PHE A 644 -13.40 -35.19 -3.68
C PHE A 644 -12.33 -36.00 -2.95
N ALA A 645 -11.07 -35.59 -3.09
CA ALA A 645 -9.95 -36.22 -2.37
C ALA A 645 -9.92 -35.80 -0.89
N CYS A 646 -9.58 -36.73 0.01
CA CYS A 646 -9.32 -36.40 1.42
C CYS A 646 -7.95 -35.71 1.54
N LYS A 647 -7.88 -34.52 2.16
CA LYS A 647 -6.60 -33.89 2.51
C LYS A 647 -6.38 -33.81 4.02
N PRO A 648 -5.15 -34.05 4.52
CA PRO A 648 -4.84 -33.83 5.93
C PRO A 648 -4.67 -32.33 6.24
N PHE A 649 -4.81 -31.96 7.52
CA PHE A 649 -4.43 -30.64 8.00
C PHE A 649 -2.91 -30.52 8.16
N PRO A 650 -2.32 -29.31 8.01
CA PRO A 650 -2.97 -28.07 7.60
C PRO A 650 -3.18 -27.98 6.08
N ILE A 651 -4.16 -27.18 5.65
CA ILE A 651 -4.29 -26.77 4.24
C ILE A 651 -4.15 -25.25 4.11
N CYS A 652 -3.78 -24.76 2.92
CA CYS A 652 -3.81 -23.33 2.63
C CYS A 652 -5.23 -22.89 2.18
N TYR A 653 -5.79 -21.93 2.91
CA TYR A 653 -7.08 -21.30 2.63
C TYR A 653 -6.91 -19.77 2.74
N LEU A 654 -7.21 -19.05 1.64
CA LEU A 654 -7.07 -17.58 1.55
C LEU A 654 -5.67 -17.05 1.92
N GLY A 655 -4.62 -17.85 1.69
CA GLY A 655 -3.24 -17.53 2.04
C GLY A 655 -2.85 -17.85 3.48
N PHE A 656 -3.75 -18.41 4.29
CA PHE A 656 -3.51 -18.79 5.68
C PHE A 656 -3.46 -20.32 5.86
N PRO A 657 -2.69 -20.83 6.84
CA PRO A 657 -2.75 -22.23 7.22
C PRO A 657 -4.03 -22.49 8.05
N LEU A 658 -4.98 -23.24 7.50
CA LEU A 658 -6.14 -23.75 8.21
C LEU A 658 -5.77 -25.08 8.86
N TYR A 659 -5.92 -25.20 10.19
CA TYR A 659 -5.49 -26.37 10.94
C TYR A 659 -6.47 -26.76 12.06
N PHE A 660 -6.23 -27.93 12.66
CA PHE A 660 -6.89 -28.37 13.87
C PHE A 660 -5.84 -28.68 14.96
N GLY A 661 -6.15 -28.37 16.21
CA GLY A 661 -5.27 -28.64 17.36
C GLY A 661 -4.16 -27.59 17.58
N ARG A 662 -3.01 -28.04 18.11
CA ARG A 662 -1.88 -27.16 18.45
C ARG A 662 -1.19 -26.62 17.20
N ILE A 663 -0.83 -25.34 17.25
CA ILE A 663 -0.10 -24.66 16.19
C ILE A 663 1.37 -25.07 16.16
N LYS A 664 1.93 -25.21 14.95
CA LYS A 664 3.35 -25.58 14.74
C LYS A 664 4.04 -24.54 13.86
N SER A 665 5.30 -24.24 14.15
CA SER A 665 6.11 -23.30 13.34
C SER A 665 6.28 -23.76 11.88
N SER A 666 6.23 -25.07 11.63
CA SER A 666 6.32 -25.64 10.27
C SER A 666 5.17 -25.21 9.36
N TYR A 667 4.01 -24.83 9.91
CA TYR A 667 2.86 -24.34 9.13
C TYR A 667 3.16 -23.02 8.41
N PHE A 668 4.17 -22.28 8.89
CA PHE A 668 4.59 -21.00 8.34
C PHE A 668 5.90 -21.10 7.53
N GLY A 669 6.41 -22.31 7.26
CA GLY A 669 7.65 -22.48 6.47
C GLY A 669 7.59 -21.80 5.09
N GLY A 670 6.39 -21.77 4.47
CA GLY A 670 6.18 -21.14 3.17
C GLY A 670 6.46 -19.64 3.12
N VAL A 671 6.14 -18.87 4.18
CA VAL A 671 6.45 -17.42 4.20
C VAL A 671 7.95 -17.18 4.34
N CYS A 672 8.62 -17.97 5.19
CA CYS A 672 10.07 -17.90 5.33
C CYS A 672 10.75 -18.23 4.00
N GLN A 673 10.32 -19.29 3.32
CA GLN A 673 10.86 -19.67 2.01
C GLN A 673 10.59 -18.61 0.95
N SER A 674 9.43 -17.94 0.99
CA SER A 674 9.11 -16.88 0.04
C SER A 674 10.02 -15.66 0.24
N ILE A 675 10.32 -15.29 1.50
CA ILE A 675 11.24 -14.20 1.84
C ILE A 675 12.66 -14.55 1.39
N ILE A 676 13.11 -15.77 1.68
CA ILE A 676 14.44 -16.27 1.26
C ILE A 676 14.54 -16.29 -0.27
N GLY A 677 13.58 -16.89 -0.97
CA GLY A 677 13.55 -16.94 -2.43
C GLY A 677 13.50 -15.54 -3.06
N ARG A 678 12.84 -14.58 -2.41
CA ARG A 678 12.83 -13.19 -2.86
C ARG A 678 14.20 -12.53 -2.70
N ILE A 679 14.84 -12.70 -1.54
CA ILE A 679 16.21 -12.21 -1.30
C ILE A 679 17.17 -12.79 -2.33
N GLN A 680 17.10 -14.09 -2.57
CA GLN A 680 17.93 -14.81 -3.55
C GLN A 680 17.67 -14.34 -4.99
N SER A 681 16.44 -13.93 -5.32
CA SER A 681 16.13 -13.37 -6.64
C SER A 681 16.75 -12.00 -6.89
N TRP A 682 17.17 -11.30 -5.84
CA TRP A 682 17.84 -10.01 -5.96
C TRP A 682 19.35 -10.24 -6.01
N LYS A 683 19.99 -9.78 -7.08
CA LYS A 683 21.46 -9.79 -7.19
C LYS A 683 22.05 -8.90 -6.09
N SER A 684 22.31 -9.46 -4.91
CA SER A 684 22.53 -8.70 -3.68
C SER A 684 23.79 -7.82 -3.75
N ARG A 685 24.75 -8.22 -4.60
CA ARG A 685 25.98 -7.50 -4.97
C ARG A 685 25.73 -6.21 -5.75
N VAL A 686 24.61 -6.07 -6.47
CA VAL A 686 24.30 -4.89 -7.30
C VAL A 686 23.54 -3.82 -6.50
N LEU A 687 23.19 -4.10 -5.23
CA LEU A 687 22.37 -3.22 -4.39
C LEU A 687 23.21 -2.51 -3.32
N SER A 688 23.06 -1.18 -3.23
CA SER A 688 23.59 -0.40 -2.12
C SER A 688 22.90 -0.77 -0.80
N PHE A 689 23.48 -0.44 0.35
CA PHE A 689 22.79 -0.55 1.65
C PHE A 689 21.47 0.22 1.66
N GLY A 690 21.42 1.38 0.97
CA GLY A 690 20.19 2.15 0.76
C GLY A 690 19.11 1.32 0.06
N GLY A 691 19.45 0.71 -1.08
CA GLY A 691 18.56 -0.18 -1.83
C GLY A 691 18.08 -1.38 -1.00
N LYS A 692 18.96 -2.00 -0.21
CA LYS A 692 18.59 -3.11 0.70
C LYS A 692 17.62 -2.69 1.78
N ILE A 693 17.80 -1.52 2.39
CA ILE A 693 16.89 -0.98 3.41
C ILE A 693 15.51 -0.73 2.82
N VAL A 694 15.44 -0.14 1.62
CA VAL A 694 14.17 0.10 0.92
C VAL A 694 13.47 -1.23 0.62
N LEU A 695 14.21 -2.24 0.14
CA LEU A 695 13.70 -3.58 -0.11
C LEU A 695 13.15 -4.28 1.14
N ILE A 696 13.86 -4.17 2.27
CA ILE A 696 13.40 -4.72 3.55
C ILE A 696 12.08 -4.06 3.93
N LYS A 697 12.03 -2.73 3.99
CA LYS A 697 10.85 -1.97 4.45
C LYS A 697 9.61 -2.18 3.59
N HIS A 698 9.80 -2.14 2.26
CA HIS A 698 8.68 -2.08 1.33
C HIS A 698 8.31 -3.43 0.72
N VAL A 699 9.23 -4.40 0.72
CA VAL A 699 8.97 -5.75 0.19
C VAL A 699 8.98 -6.78 1.30
N LEU A 700 10.11 -7.02 1.97
CA LEU A 700 10.25 -8.17 2.88
C LEU A 700 9.35 -8.06 4.12
N GLU A 701 9.30 -6.89 4.77
CA GLU A 701 8.44 -6.65 5.93
C GLU A 701 6.94 -6.69 5.58
N SER A 702 6.58 -6.49 4.31
CA SER A 702 5.19 -6.55 3.84
C SER A 702 4.69 -7.99 3.63
N MET A 703 5.57 -8.92 3.28
CA MET A 703 5.22 -10.32 2.98
C MET A 703 4.49 -11.04 4.13
N PRO A 704 4.91 -10.94 5.41
CA PRO A 704 4.20 -11.60 6.51
C PRO A 704 2.93 -10.85 6.98
N VAL A 705 2.67 -9.63 6.50
CA VAL A 705 1.55 -8.79 6.99
C VAL A 705 0.20 -9.45 6.79
N HIS A 706 -0.02 -10.08 5.64
CA HIS A 706 -1.27 -10.82 5.37
C HIS A 706 -1.51 -11.88 6.43
N LEU A 707 -0.51 -12.73 6.73
CA LEU A 707 -0.58 -13.76 7.76
C LEU A 707 -0.80 -13.15 9.16
N MET A 708 -0.06 -12.10 9.51
CA MET A 708 -0.17 -11.42 10.81
C MET A 708 -1.57 -10.84 11.04
N SER A 709 -2.32 -10.50 9.98
CA SER A 709 -3.67 -9.96 10.11
C SER A 709 -4.67 -10.92 10.76
N ALA A 710 -4.47 -12.24 10.62
CA ALA A 710 -5.46 -13.24 11.04
C ALA A 710 -4.85 -14.43 11.81
N SER A 711 -3.81 -15.06 11.27
CA SER A 711 -3.22 -16.26 11.86
C SER A 711 -2.52 -15.95 13.18
N VAL A 712 -2.58 -16.89 14.12
CA VAL A 712 -1.70 -16.89 15.29
C VAL A 712 -0.32 -17.33 14.82
N ILE A 713 0.75 -16.58 15.08
CA ILE A 713 2.10 -16.92 14.58
C ILE A 713 3.03 -17.16 15.77
N PRO A 714 3.74 -18.30 15.84
CA PRO A 714 4.74 -18.52 16.89
C PRO A 714 5.90 -17.53 16.78
N GLY A 715 6.34 -16.95 17.91
CA GLY A 715 7.44 -15.97 17.93
C GLY A 715 8.76 -16.46 17.33
N LYS A 716 9.00 -17.78 17.27
CA LYS A 716 10.15 -18.38 16.58
C LYS A 716 10.17 -18.03 15.08
N VAL A 717 9.00 -17.90 14.44
CA VAL A 717 8.89 -17.53 13.02
C VAL A 717 9.36 -16.09 12.81
N PHE A 718 8.95 -15.16 13.68
CA PHE A 718 9.42 -13.76 13.61
C PHE A 718 10.94 -13.67 13.73
N LYS A 719 11.54 -14.39 14.68
CA LYS A 719 13.00 -14.44 14.85
C LYS A 719 13.72 -14.95 13.59
N ILE A 720 13.17 -15.96 12.90
CA ILE A 720 13.74 -16.48 11.65
C ILE A 720 13.70 -15.42 10.55
N ILE A 721 12.56 -14.73 10.38
CA ILE A 721 12.40 -13.70 9.37
C ILE A 721 13.33 -12.51 9.64
N GLU A 722 13.32 -11.98 10.86
CA GLU A 722 14.16 -10.84 11.27
C GLU A 722 15.66 -11.16 11.14
N LYS A 723 16.08 -12.39 11.49
CA LYS A 723 17.46 -12.86 11.27
C LYS A 723 17.81 -12.89 9.78
N THR A 724 16.89 -13.35 8.93
CA THR A 724 17.08 -13.40 7.47
C THR A 724 17.22 -11.99 6.88
N CYS A 725 16.35 -11.05 7.28
CA CYS A 725 16.44 -9.65 6.86
C CYS A 725 17.73 -8.98 7.34
N SER A 726 18.15 -9.23 8.58
CA SER A 726 19.42 -8.74 9.12
C SER A 726 20.61 -9.28 8.33
N SER A 727 20.60 -10.57 8.01
CA SER A 727 21.67 -11.21 7.23
C SER A 727 21.73 -10.66 5.81
N PHE A 728 20.56 -10.40 5.18
CA PHE A 728 20.49 -9.74 3.88
C PHE A 728 21.03 -8.31 3.89
N LEU A 729 20.70 -7.54 4.94
CA LEU A 729 21.17 -6.16 5.07
C LEU A 729 22.70 -6.09 5.13
N TRP A 730 23.32 -6.92 5.98
CA TRP A 730 24.76 -6.86 6.25
C TRP A 730 25.60 -7.73 5.30
N GLY A 731 25.06 -8.83 4.79
CA GLY A 731 25.75 -9.79 3.92
C GLY A 731 25.82 -9.34 2.47
N SER A 732 26.79 -9.86 1.71
CA SER A 732 26.96 -9.64 0.25
C SER A 732 26.88 -10.93 -0.58
N SER A 733 26.80 -12.06 0.10
CA SER A 733 26.45 -13.40 -0.38
C SER A 733 25.82 -14.20 0.79
N PRO A 734 25.10 -15.30 0.56
CA PRO A 734 24.47 -16.11 1.61
C PRO A 734 25.48 -16.80 2.55
N ASN A 735 26.70 -17.03 2.08
CA ASN A 735 27.74 -17.77 2.79
C ASN A 735 28.76 -16.89 3.53
N GLU A 736 28.80 -15.58 3.26
CA GLU A 736 29.63 -14.66 4.04
C GLU A 736 28.91 -14.22 5.32
N SER A 737 29.34 -14.77 6.46
CA SER A 737 29.00 -14.27 7.79
C SER A 737 29.65 -12.88 7.99
N LYS A 738 29.00 -11.82 7.50
CA LYS A 738 29.44 -10.45 7.79
C LYS A 738 29.04 -10.01 9.19
N PHE A 739 29.91 -9.24 9.83
CA PHE A 739 29.66 -8.68 11.16
C PHE A 739 28.41 -7.78 11.15
N HIS A 740 27.47 -8.06 12.06
CA HIS A 740 26.25 -7.25 12.23
C HIS A 740 26.54 -6.02 13.10
N TRP A 741 26.87 -4.89 12.45
CA TRP A 741 27.29 -3.65 13.12
C TRP A 741 26.27 -3.06 14.10
N ILE A 742 24.97 -3.28 13.88
CA ILE A 742 23.89 -2.74 14.72
C ILE A 742 22.84 -3.84 14.93
N ARG A 743 22.43 -4.03 16.20
CA ARG A 743 21.39 -5.00 16.57
C ARG A 743 20.07 -4.67 15.85
N TRP A 744 19.38 -5.69 15.35
CA TRP A 744 18.11 -5.54 14.61
C TRP A 744 17.06 -4.71 15.38
N SER A 745 16.91 -4.95 16.68
CA SER A 745 15.98 -4.20 17.54
C SER A 745 16.27 -2.70 17.56
N GLN A 746 17.53 -2.28 17.44
CA GLN A 746 17.90 -0.86 17.38
C GLN A 746 17.60 -0.23 16.01
N LEU A 747 17.66 -1.02 14.93
CA LEU A 747 17.28 -0.57 13.60
C LEU A 747 15.75 -0.38 13.46
N CYS A 748 14.97 -1.04 14.31
CA CYS A 748 13.51 -0.98 14.32
C CYS A 748 12.92 0.28 14.97
N TYR A 749 13.73 1.13 15.63
CA TYR A 749 13.22 2.40 16.10
C TYR A 749 12.97 3.35 14.92
N PRO A 750 11.99 4.28 15.05
CA PRO A 750 11.85 5.40 14.14
C PRO A 750 13.16 6.15 13.91
N VAL A 751 13.23 6.84 12.77
CA VAL A 751 14.42 7.59 12.35
C VAL A 751 14.78 8.71 13.32
N ASP A 752 13.77 9.38 13.89
CA ASP A 752 13.89 10.41 14.92
C ASP A 752 14.21 9.84 16.30
N GLU A 753 14.06 8.53 16.52
CA GLU A 753 14.41 7.84 17.76
C GLU A 753 15.76 7.09 17.66
N GLY A 754 16.57 7.42 16.64
CA GLY A 754 17.89 6.85 16.44
C GLY A 754 17.87 5.40 15.95
N GLY A 755 16.87 5.03 15.14
CA GLY A 755 16.85 3.81 14.34
C GLY A 755 16.82 4.09 12.84
N VAL A 756 16.52 3.05 12.05
CA VAL A 756 16.38 3.14 10.59
C VAL A 756 14.91 3.15 10.19
N GLY A 757 13.98 2.82 11.08
CA GLY A 757 12.55 2.74 10.83
C GLY A 757 12.10 1.40 10.23
N PHE A 758 12.81 0.31 10.52
CA PHE A 758 12.27 -1.05 10.38
C PHE A 758 11.18 -1.30 11.42
N ARG A 759 10.46 -2.42 11.32
CA ARG A 759 9.42 -2.77 12.29
C ARG A 759 9.70 -4.13 12.90
N ARG A 760 9.65 -4.20 14.23
CA ARG A 760 9.63 -5.49 14.94
C ARG A 760 8.33 -6.21 14.61
N LEU A 761 8.44 -7.42 14.08
CA LEU A 761 7.27 -8.17 13.59
C LEU A 761 6.32 -8.54 14.74
N GLN A 762 6.85 -8.74 15.95
CA GLN A 762 6.05 -9.00 17.15
C GLN A 762 5.13 -7.81 17.47
N ASP A 763 5.64 -6.58 17.39
CA ASP A 763 4.86 -5.37 17.71
C ASP A 763 3.80 -5.12 16.63
N VAL A 764 4.14 -5.37 15.35
CA VAL A 764 3.19 -5.34 14.23
C VAL A 764 2.08 -6.38 14.43
N TYR A 765 2.44 -7.60 14.83
CA TYR A 765 1.47 -8.66 15.12
C TYR A 765 0.52 -8.29 16.27
N THR A 766 1.02 -7.69 17.34
CA THR A 766 0.21 -7.20 18.46
C THR A 766 -0.70 -6.05 18.01
N ALA A 767 -0.24 -5.12 17.17
CA ALA A 767 -1.09 -4.08 16.59
C ALA A 767 -2.23 -4.66 15.73
N PHE A 768 -1.99 -5.75 15.00
CA PHE A 768 -3.06 -6.49 14.35
C PHE A 768 -4.02 -7.16 15.33
N SER A 769 -3.54 -7.67 16.47
CA SER A 769 -4.42 -8.16 17.54
C SER A 769 -5.34 -7.05 18.05
N SER A 770 -4.82 -5.83 18.22
CA SER A 770 -5.63 -4.67 18.61
C SER A 770 -6.69 -4.34 17.57
N LYS A 771 -6.35 -4.44 16.27
CA LYS A 771 -7.33 -4.28 15.19
C LYS A 771 -8.43 -5.36 15.25
N LEU A 772 -8.09 -6.60 15.59
CA LEU A 772 -9.08 -7.67 15.73
C LEU A 772 -10.03 -7.39 16.88
N TRP A 773 -9.52 -6.95 18.04
CA TRP A 773 -10.35 -6.57 19.17
C TRP A 773 -11.25 -5.36 18.85
N TRP A 774 -10.68 -4.31 18.23
CA TRP A 774 -11.46 -3.16 17.75
C TRP A 774 -12.60 -3.58 16.82
N ASN A 775 -12.32 -4.42 15.82
CA ASN A 775 -13.34 -4.91 14.90
C ASN A 775 -14.40 -5.76 15.61
N PHE A 776 -14.00 -6.62 16.54
CA PHE A 776 -14.90 -7.45 17.36
C PHE A 776 -15.85 -6.61 18.23
N ARG A 777 -15.39 -5.46 18.73
CA ARG A 777 -16.20 -4.54 19.54
C ARG A 777 -17.11 -3.62 18.72
N THR A 778 -16.66 -3.17 17.54
CA THR A 778 -17.28 -2.04 16.80
C THR A 778 -18.03 -2.43 15.53
N ARG A 779 -17.89 -3.67 15.03
CA ARG A 779 -18.53 -4.11 13.77
C ARG A 779 -19.58 -5.18 14.02
N SER A 780 -20.58 -5.22 13.15
CA SER A 780 -21.56 -6.31 13.04
C SER A 780 -21.17 -7.22 11.87
N SER A 781 -20.59 -8.38 12.15
CA SER A 781 -20.20 -9.35 11.10
C SER A 781 -20.52 -10.77 11.53
N LEU A 782 -20.66 -11.70 10.58
CA LEU A 782 -20.92 -13.10 10.89
C LEU A 782 -19.86 -13.71 11.83
N TRP A 783 -18.59 -13.31 11.66
CA TRP A 783 -17.51 -13.72 12.56
C TRP A 783 -17.71 -13.17 13.97
N GLU A 784 -17.98 -11.88 14.11
CA GLU A 784 -18.17 -11.23 15.41
C GLU A 784 -19.37 -11.81 16.16
N THR A 785 -20.51 -11.98 15.48
CA THR A 785 -21.72 -12.60 16.04
C THR A 785 -21.44 -14.02 16.54
N TYR A 786 -20.72 -14.83 15.74
CA TYR A 786 -20.31 -16.18 16.13
C TYR A 786 -19.37 -16.17 17.34
N MET A 787 -18.40 -15.24 17.40
CA MET A 787 -17.47 -15.13 18.52
C MET A 787 -18.16 -14.70 19.81
N LYS A 788 -19.05 -13.71 19.77
CA LYS A 788 -19.85 -13.27 20.92
C LYS A 788 -20.72 -14.41 21.44
N ALA A 789 -21.43 -15.12 20.55
CA ALA A 789 -22.23 -16.27 20.94
C ALA A 789 -21.40 -17.39 21.58
N LYS A 790 -20.21 -17.69 21.03
CA LYS A 790 -19.35 -18.78 21.50
C LYS A 790 -18.69 -18.48 22.85
N TYR A 791 -18.14 -17.28 23.02
CA TYR A 791 -17.26 -16.92 24.14
C TYR A 791 -17.94 -16.03 25.18
N CYS A 792 -18.72 -15.03 24.76
CA CYS A 792 -19.35 -14.08 25.66
C CYS A 792 -20.65 -14.61 26.26
N ARG A 793 -21.48 -15.32 25.49
CA ARG A 793 -22.73 -15.95 25.95
C ARG A 793 -23.67 -14.98 26.69
N GLY A 794 -23.80 -13.77 26.18
CA GLY A 794 -24.61 -12.70 26.78
C GLY A 794 -23.87 -11.82 27.78
N LEU A 795 -22.68 -12.21 28.25
CA LEU A 795 -21.83 -11.35 29.07
C LEU A 795 -21.16 -10.25 28.22
N HIS A 796 -20.80 -9.16 28.88
CA HIS A 796 -19.99 -8.12 28.26
C HIS A 796 -18.58 -8.67 27.96
N PRO A 797 -17.96 -8.35 26.80
CA PRO A 797 -16.63 -8.86 26.45
C PRO A 797 -15.54 -8.67 27.52
N CYS A 798 -15.58 -7.56 28.27
CA CYS A 798 -14.62 -7.28 29.34
C CYS A 798 -14.78 -8.18 30.59
N GLN A 799 -15.89 -8.88 30.74
CA GLN A 799 -16.16 -9.81 31.85
C GLN A 799 -15.68 -11.24 31.55
N VAL A 800 -15.33 -11.55 30.30
CA VAL A 800 -15.06 -12.93 29.89
C VAL A 800 -13.65 -13.34 30.28
N GLU A 801 -13.55 -14.31 31.19
CA GLU A 801 -12.28 -14.92 31.57
C GLU A 801 -11.82 -15.99 30.58
N LEU A 802 -10.49 -16.11 30.42
CA LEU A 802 -9.88 -17.11 29.55
C LEU A 802 -9.96 -18.51 30.15
N LYS A 803 -10.42 -19.47 29.34
CA LYS A 803 -10.49 -20.88 29.70
C LYS A 803 -9.38 -21.67 28.99
N ASN A 804 -8.94 -22.76 29.61
CA ASN A 804 -7.91 -23.64 29.06
C ASN A 804 -8.26 -24.18 27.65
N LYS A 805 -9.54 -24.43 27.38
CA LYS A 805 -10.03 -24.96 26.09
C LYS A 805 -10.30 -23.89 25.02
N ASP A 806 -10.08 -22.60 25.32
CA ASP A 806 -10.34 -21.52 24.37
C ASP A 806 -9.42 -21.58 23.16
N SER A 807 -9.86 -20.97 22.06
CA SER A 807 -9.06 -20.96 20.85
C SER A 807 -7.86 -20.04 21.01
N SER A 808 -6.80 -20.32 20.25
CA SER A 808 -5.63 -19.44 20.19
C SER A 808 -5.96 -18.04 19.67
N ILE A 809 -7.01 -17.91 18.84
CA ILE A 809 -7.46 -16.61 18.31
C ILE A 809 -8.14 -15.82 19.42
N TRP A 810 -9.04 -16.43 20.20
CA TRP A 810 -9.67 -15.75 21.34
C TRP A 810 -8.63 -15.27 22.34
N ARG A 811 -7.68 -16.14 22.74
CA ARG A 811 -6.56 -15.74 23.61
C ARG A 811 -5.74 -14.60 23.03
N ARG A 812 -5.44 -14.62 21.72
CA ARG A 812 -4.71 -13.54 21.05
C ARG A 812 -5.40 -12.19 21.23
N MET A 813 -6.72 -12.14 21.14
CA MET A 813 -7.48 -10.89 21.26
C MET A 813 -7.63 -10.45 22.72
N VAL A 814 -7.94 -11.36 23.64
CA VAL A 814 -8.07 -11.04 25.07
C VAL A 814 -6.73 -10.56 25.66
N ASN A 815 -5.60 -11.09 25.19
CA ASN A 815 -4.28 -10.64 25.66
C ASN A 815 -3.99 -9.15 25.40
N VAL A 816 -4.69 -8.51 24.46
CA VAL A 816 -4.55 -7.08 24.18
C VAL A 816 -5.77 -6.26 24.58
N SER A 817 -6.86 -6.89 25.00
CA SER A 817 -8.16 -6.22 25.20
C SER A 817 -8.06 -5.04 26.14
N ARG A 818 -7.47 -5.23 27.33
CA ARG A 818 -7.36 -4.19 28.35
C ARG A 818 -6.65 -2.92 27.83
N GLN A 819 -5.54 -3.07 27.12
CA GLN A 819 -4.82 -1.93 26.54
C GLN A 819 -5.66 -1.23 25.46
N VAL A 820 -6.36 -2.01 24.64
CA VAL A 820 -7.16 -1.49 23.53
C VAL A 820 -8.41 -0.77 24.05
N GLU A 821 -9.10 -1.31 25.05
CA GLU A 821 -10.25 -0.66 25.72
C GLU A 821 -9.87 0.68 26.34
N LEU A 822 -8.67 0.80 26.91
CA LEU A 822 -8.15 2.09 27.40
C LEU A 822 -7.95 3.11 26.28
N SER A 823 -7.84 2.69 25.02
CA SER A 823 -7.74 3.56 23.83
C SER A 823 -9.07 3.77 23.11
N MET A 824 -10.14 3.11 23.55
CA MET A 824 -11.49 3.23 22.99
C MET A 824 -12.30 4.17 23.87
N LEU A 825 -12.78 5.27 23.30
CA LEU A 825 -13.73 6.17 23.96
C LEU A 825 -15.13 5.92 23.39
N TRP A 826 -16.02 5.41 24.23
CA TRP A 826 -17.40 5.14 23.85
C TRP A 826 -18.25 6.40 24.01
N VAL A 827 -19.05 6.73 23.00
CA VAL A 827 -20.07 7.77 23.14
C VAL A 827 -21.22 7.20 23.97
N ALA A 828 -21.56 7.86 25.07
CA ALA A 828 -22.63 7.44 25.95
C ALA A 828 -23.98 7.54 25.21
N LYS A 829 -24.53 6.38 24.84
CA LYS A 829 -25.85 6.20 24.24
C LYS A 829 -26.51 4.97 24.85
N GLU A 830 -27.79 5.09 25.19
CA GLU A 830 -28.55 4.02 25.83
C GLU A 830 -28.62 2.78 24.90
N GLY A 831 -28.38 1.59 25.44
CA GLY A 831 -28.34 0.33 24.68
C GLY A 831 -27.10 0.09 23.78
N ALA A 832 -26.30 1.12 23.47
CA ALA A 832 -25.09 0.99 22.64
C ALA A 832 -23.77 1.10 23.44
N CYS A 833 -23.80 1.70 24.64
CA CYS A 833 -22.68 1.85 25.55
C CYS A 833 -23.06 1.31 26.95
N HIS A 834 -22.16 0.57 27.59
CA HIS A 834 -22.41 0.03 28.94
C HIS A 834 -21.80 0.93 30.03
N PHE A 835 -22.62 1.40 30.97
CA PHE A 835 -22.20 2.33 32.04
C PHE A 835 -20.93 1.89 32.79
N TRP A 836 -20.88 0.63 33.21
CA TRP A 836 -19.76 0.08 34.00
C TRP A 836 -18.54 -0.38 33.19
N TYR A 837 -18.77 -1.01 32.03
CA TYR A 837 -17.75 -1.81 31.35
C TYR A 837 -17.10 -1.13 30.16
N ASP A 838 -17.68 -0.04 29.66
CA ASP A 838 -17.15 0.75 28.57
C ASP A 838 -16.47 2.02 29.07
N ASN A 839 -15.39 2.41 28.39
CA ASN A 839 -14.66 3.63 28.71
C ASN A 839 -15.33 4.83 28.01
N TRP A 840 -16.37 5.39 28.64
CA TRP A 840 -17.06 6.59 28.15
C TRP A 840 -16.59 7.88 28.85
N LEU A 841 -15.88 7.77 29.98
CA LEU A 841 -15.26 8.90 30.69
C LEU A 841 -13.86 9.26 30.17
N GLY A 842 -13.24 8.40 29.36
CA GLY A 842 -11.90 8.60 28.82
C GLY A 842 -10.75 8.24 29.79
N CYS A 843 -11.04 7.96 31.05
CA CYS A 843 -10.07 7.53 32.06
C CYS A 843 -10.06 6.02 32.33
N GLY A 844 -10.72 5.24 31.46
CA GLY A 844 -10.95 3.80 31.62
C GLY A 844 -12.39 3.46 31.99
N ALA A 845 -12.72 2.17 31.96
CA ALA A 845 -14.04 1.70 32.36
C ALA A 845 -14.20 1.71 33.89
N LEU A 846 -15.36 2.14 34.38
CA LEU A 846 -15.63 2.32 35.81
C LEU A 846 -15.45 1.04 36.64
N PHE A 847 -15.73 -0.14 36.07
CA PHE A 847 -15.56 -1.42 36.78
C PHE A 847 -14.12 -1.71 37.23
N LEU A 848 -13.12 -1.05 36.63
CA LEU A 848 -11.71 -1.17 37.03
C LEU A 848 -11.40 -0.36 38.30
N GLN A 849 -12.30 0.55 38.69
CA GLN A 849 -12.09 1.56 39.73
C GLN A 849 -13.14 1.46 40.85
N VAL A 850 -14.34 0.98 40.56
CA VAL A 850 -15.49 0.94 41.48
C VAL A 850 -16.20 -0.43 41.39
N PRO A 851 -16.71 -0.98 42.52
CA PRO A 851 -17.55 -2.18 42.50
C PRO A 851 -18.77 -2.01 41.59
N VAL A 852 -19.07 -3.03 40.78
CA VAL A 852 -20.18 -2.97 39.82
C VAL A 852 -21.50 -3.32 40.49
N ASN A 853 -22.53 -2.49 40.29
CA ASN A 853 -23.91 -2.86 40.55
C ASN A 853 -24.63 -3.19 39.23
N LEU A 854 -24.99 -4.47 39.04
CA LEU A 854 -25.55 -4.99 37.79
C LEU A 854 -27.00 -4.51 37.52
N GLU A 855 -27.71 -4.01 38.53
CA GLU A 855 -29.08 -3.52 38.39
C GLU A 855 -29.13 -2.06 37.90
N LEU A 856 -27.99 -1.38 37.90
CA LEU A 856 -27.89 0.04 37.55
C LEU A 856 -27.27 0.22 36.17
N SER A 857 -28.04 0.85 35.29
CA SER A 857 -27.68 1.28 33.94
C SER A 857 -27.71 2.81 33.81
N PHE A 858 -27.41 3.34 32.62
CA PHE A 858 -27.53 4.77 32.35
C PHE A 858 -28.94 5.29 32.70
N HIS A 859 -29.99 4.62 32.23
CA HIS A 859 -31.39 4.94 32.56
C HIS A 859 -31.65 5.08 34.07
N ASN A 860 -31.05 4.25 34.93
CA ASN A 860 -31.29 4.32 36.38
C ASN A 860 -30.68 5.57 37.03
N PHE A 861 -29.61 6.12 36.45
CA PHE A 861 -28.94 7.33 36.94
C PHE A 861 -29.50 8.61 36.31
N ILE A 862 -30.59 8.53 35.55
CA ILE A 862 -31.20 9.69 34.86
C ILE A 862 -32.63 9.85 35.37
N ASN A 863 -32.95 11.03 35.90
CA ASN A 863 -34.28 11.41 36.36
C ASN A 863 -34.70 12.73 35.68
N ASN A 864 -35.87 12.74 35.02
CA ASN A 864 -36.41 13.90 34.28
C ASN A 864 -35.41 14.55 33.31
N GLY A 865 -34.60 13.75 32.62
CA GLY A 865 -33.58 14.28 31.71
C GLY A 865 -32.47 15.04 32.44
N HIS A 866 -32.14 14.64 33.68
CA HIS A 866 -30.99 15.09 34.47
C HIS A 866 -30.31 13.91 35.18
N TRP A 867 -29.01 14.03 35.48
CA TRP A 867 -28.32 13.03 36.29
C TRP A 867 -28.86 13.02 37.74
N ASP A 868 -29.18 11.84 38.27
CA ASP A 868 -29.53 11.67 39.68
C ASP A 868 -28.26 11.73 40.54
N VAL A 869 -27.95 12.95 41.00
CA VAL A 869 -26.77 13.25 41.83
C VAL A 869 -26.77 12.45 43.13
N ASN A 870 -27.94 12.20 43.72
CA ASN A 870 -28.05 11.50 45.00
C ASN A 870 -27.71 10.02 44.83
N LEU A 871 -28.24 9.38 43.79
CA LEU A 871 -27.93 7.99 43.49
C LEU A 871 -26.47 7.81 43.06
N LEU A 872 -25.93 8.75 42.26
CA LEU A 872 -24.52 8.77 41.88
C LEU A 872 -23.60 8.88 43.10
N CYS A 873 -23.86 9.83 44.02
CA CYS A 873 -23.05 10.01 45.24
C CYS A 873 -23.10 8.81 46.20
N ARG A 874 -24.20 8.05 46.20
CA ARG A 874 -24.33 6.82 47.00
C ARG A 874 -23.59 5.63 46.40
N THR A 875 -23.47 5.59 45.08
CA THR A 875 -22.96 4.41 44.35
C THR A 875 -21.50 4.57 43.90
N ILE A 876 -21.07 5.81 43.63
CA ILE A 876 -19.78 6.12 43.01
C ILE A 876 -18.99 7.09 43.90
N PRO A 877 -17.65 6.92 44.03
CA PRO A 877 -16.82 7.87 44.76
C PRO A 877 -16.95 9.31 44.23
N LYS A 878 -16.96 10.29 45.15
CA LYS A 878 -17.18 11.72 44.83
C LYS A 878 -16.29 12.26 43.71
N GLU A 879 -15.06 11.77 43.62
CA GLU A 879 -14.09 12.14 42.57
C GLU A 879 -14.66 11.88 41.16
N TYR A 880 -15.23 10.70 40.91
CA TYR A 880 -15.80 10.32 39.62
C TYR A 880 -17.17 10.94 39.36
N VAL A 881 -17.97 11.19 40.39
CA VAL A 881 -19.26 11.89 40.26
C VAL A 881 -19.04 13.26 39.61
N SER A 882 -18.00 13.99 40.00
CA SER A 882 -17.69 15.29 39.40
C SER A 882 -17.40 15.22 37.89
N TYR A 883 -16.74 14.16 37.42
CA TYR A 883 -16.48 13.92 35.99
C TYR A 883 -17.74 13.47 35.24
N ILE A 884 -18.59 12.65 35.87
CA ILE A 884 -19.87 12.18 35.30
C ILE A 884 -20.81 13.36 35.08
N LEU A 885 -20.93 14.26 36.05
CA LEU A 885 -21.82 15.44 35.95
C LEU A 885 -21.38 16.43 34.85
N GLN A 886 -20.12 16.39 34.41
CA GLN A 886 -19.64 17.18 33.27
C GLN A 886 -20.00 16.54 31.91
N GLN A 887 -20.40 15.27 31.91
CA GLN A 887 -20.85 14.58 30.70
C GLN A 887 -22.29 14.92 30.37
N PRO A 888 -22.64 15.05 29.07
CA PRO A 888 -24.02 15.20 28.68
C PRO A 888 -24.78 13.91 29.04
N ILE A 889 -26.08 14.06 29.14
CA ILE A 889 -26.96 12.91 29.36
C ILE A 889 -26.95 12.07 28.08
N PRO A 890 -26.84 10.74 28.19
CA PRO A 890 -26.85 9.84 27.04
C PRO A 890 -28.04 10.10 26.12
N GLU A 891 -27.80 10.18 24.82
CA GLU A 891 -28.85 10.24 23.82
C GLU A 891 -29.48 8.85 23.63
N ASP A 892 -30.77 8.80 23.32
CA ASP A 892 -31.42 7.58 22.87
C ASP A 892 -30.88 7.18 21.49
N GLY A 893 -30.33 5.97 21.38
CA GLY A 893 -29.84 5.48 20.10
C GLY A 893 -29.05 4.17 20.18
N SER A 894 -29.38 3.23 19.29
CA SER A 894 -28.73 1.91 19.23
C SER A 894 -27.46 1.86 18.38
N GLU A 895 -27.08 2.97 17.74
CA GLU A 895 -25.87 3.03 16.92
C GLU A 895 -24.60 3.16 17.77
N VAL A 896 -23.75 2.14 17.69
CA VAL A 896 -22.43 2.11 18.33
C VAL A 896 -21.53 3.18 17.73
N GLU A 897 -21.16 4.17 18.55
CA GLU A 897 -20.21 5.21 18.20
C GLU A 897 -19.03 5.18 19.16
N VAL A 898 -17.84 4.92 18.62
CA VAL A 898 -16.59 4.78 19.40
C VAL A 898 -15.47 5.53 18.72
N PHE A 899 -14.72 6.31 19.50
CA PHE A 899 -13.51 7.00 19.04
C PHE A 899 -12.26 6.23 19.44
N TRP A 900 -11.35 6.06 18.48
CA TRP A 900 -9.99 5.63 18.72
C TRP A 900 -9.15 6.83 19.18
N MET A 901 -9.03 6.99 20.51
CA MET A 901 -8.42 8.16 21.15
C MET A 901 -7.02 8.51 20.64
N PRO A 902 -6.12 7.55 20.32
CA PRO A 902 -4.78 7.86 19.84
C PRO A 902 -4.71 8.61 18.49
N THR A 903 -5.84 8.81 17.80
CA THR A 903 -5.90 9.63 16.58
C THR A 903 -6.82 10.81 16.77
N THR A 904 -6.48 11.97 16.21
CA THR A 904 -7.36 13.15 16.21
C THR A 904 -8.67 12.90 15.44
N SER A 905 -8.61 12.06 14.39
CA SER A 905 -9.78 11.71 13.57
C SER A 905 -10.81 10.82 14.26
N GLY A 906 -10.45 10.18 15.37
CA GLY A 906 -11.25 9.18 16.08
C GLY A 906 -11.33 7.83 15.37
N LYS A 907 -10.69 7.66 14.21
CA LYS A 907 -10.71 6.41 13.44
C LYS A 907 -9.53 5.53 13.80
N PHE A 908 -9.78 4.24 14.01
CA PHE A 908 -8.71 3.27 14.24
C PHE A 908 -7.71 3.24 13.08
N SER A 909 -6.42 3.27 13.41
CA SER A 909 -5.36 3.01 12.45
C SER A 909 -4.34 2.02 13.01
N LEU A 910 -3.85 1.11 12.15
CA LEU A 910 -2.77 0.19 12.53
C LEU A 910 -1.49 0.94 12.89
N HIS A 911 -1.26 2.11 12.30
CA HIS A 911 -0.11 2.95 12.62
C HIS A 911 -0.18 3.43 14.07
N SER A 912 -1.30 4.04 14.49
CA SER A 912 -1.48 4.51 15.86
C SER A 912 -1.47 3.37 16.88
N ALA A 913 -2.10 2.23 16.57
CA ALA A 913 -2.04 1.05 17.44
C ALA A 913 -0.60 0.53 17.59
N PHE A 914 0.18 0.50 16.52
CA PHE A 914 1.61 0.16 16.59
C PHE A 914 2.41 1.15 17.44
N GLN A 915 2.11 2.46 17.34
CA GLN A 915 2.76 3.48 18.17
C GLN A 915 2.47 3.31 19.66
N ASP A 916 1.24 2.90 20.00
CA ASP A 916 0.81 2.65 21.37
C ASP A 916 1.43 1.39 21.99
N ILE A 917 1.76 0.39 21.17
CA ILE A 917 2.29 -0.91 21.63
C ILE A 917 3.80 -0.97 21.68
N ARG A 918 4.48 -0.33 20.72
CA ARG A 918 5.93 -0.43 20.62
C ARG A 918 6.61 0.25 21.79
N GLN A 919 7.84 -0.16 22.07
CA GLN A 919 8.70 0.60 22.97
C GLN A 919 9.11 1.93 22.30
N THR A 920 8.83 3.05 22.95
CA THR A 920 9.24 4.40 22.51
C THR A 920 10.60 4.78 23.09
N ARG A 921 11.31 5.67 22.39
CA ARG A 921 12.51 6.36 22.90
C ARG A 921 12.36 7.86 22.72
N ASN A 922 13.20 8.61 23.43
CA ASN A 922 13.28 10.05 23.26
C ASN A 922 13.69 10.40 21.83
N LYS A 923 12.97 11.37 21.25
CA LYS A 923 13.28 11.90 19.93
C LYS A 923 14.61 12.67 19.98
N SER A 924 15.40 12.52 18.93
CA SER A 924 16.69 13.14 18.75
C SER A 924 16.68 13.97 17.47
N MET A 925 16.83 15.29 17.61
CA MET A 925 16.94 16.21 16.48
C MET A 925 18.13 15.85 15.56
N VAL A 926 19.23 15.37 16.15
CA VAL A 926 20.43 14.93 15.42
C VAL A 926 20.11 13.76 14.49
N PHE A 927 19.46 12.71 15.01
CA PHE A 927 19.08 11.56 14.18
C PHE A 927 17.93 11.90 13.22
N ALA A 928 17.02 12.80 13.57
CA ALA A 928 15.99 13.25 12.63
C ALA A 928 16.60 13.98 11.42
N SER A 929 17.63 14.80 11.64
CA SER A 929 18.23 15.67 10.63
C SER A 929 19.00 14.92 9.54
N ILE A 930 19.57 13.75 9.84
CA ILE A 930 20.31 12.95 8.84
C ILE A 930 19.41 12.29 7.77
N TRP A 931 18.12 12.12 8.05
CA TRP A 931 17.14 11.48 7.14
C TRP A 931 16.38 12.50 6.30
N HIS A 932 17.07 13.55 5.83
CA HIS A 932 16.47 14.57 4.98
C HIS A 932 16.03 14.00 3.62
N PRO A 933 14.83 14.34 3.09
CA PRO A 933 14.31 13.75 1.84
C PRO A 933 15.19 13.97 0.60
N ARG A 934 16.06 14.98 0.63
CA ARG A 934 16.98 15.31 -0.48
C ARG A 934 18.33 14.60 -0.38
N ILE A 935 18.63 13.98 0.76
CA ILE A 935 19.87 13.22 0.94
C ILE A 935 19.62 11.78 0.48
N PRO A 936 20.49 11.19 -0.36
CA PRO A 936 20.37 9.79 -0.76
C PRO A 936 20.40 8.85 0.45
N PHE A 937 19.58 7.79 0.43
CA PHE A 937 19.41 6.89 1.57
C PHE A 937 20.72 6.22 2.02
N LYS A 938 21.62 5.93 1.06
CA LYS A 938 22.97 5.40 1.33
C LYS A 938 23.81 6.36 2.20
N VAL A 939 23.68 7.68 1.98
CA VAL A 939 24.40 8.71 2.71
C VAL A 939 23.80 8.91 4.09
N SER A 940 22.47 8.94 4.21
CA SER A 940 21.79 8.98 5.51
C SER A 940 22.15 7.77 6.38
N PHE A 941 22.18 6.57 5.79
CA PHE A 941 22.58 5.36 6.52
C PHE A 941 24.06 5.36 6.91
N PHE A 942 24.94 5.92 6.07
CA PHE A 942 26.33 6.18 6.46
C PHE A 942 26.40 7.11 7.67
N MET A 943 25.70 8.25 7.65
CA MET A 943 25.67 9.19 8.79
C MET A 943 25.12 8.55 10.06
N PHE A 944 24.09 7.71 9.92
CA PHE A 944 23.54 6.94 11.03
C PHE A 944 24.60 6.04 11.68
N ARG A 945 25.42 5.36 10.87
CA ARG A 945 26.53 4.53 11.36
C ARG A 945 27.64 5.38 11.98
N LEU A 946 28.00 6.49 11.34
CA LEU A 946 29.02 7.42 11.82
C LEU A 946 28.68 7.93 13.23
N LEU A 947 27.47 8.45 13.42
CA LEU A 947 27.01 9.02 14.69
C LEU A 947 26.86 8.01 15.83
N ARG A 948 26.82 6.71 15.49
CA ARG A 948 26.80 5.59 16.44
C ARG A 948 28.16 4.91 16.63
N GLY A 949 29.22 5.39 15.96
CA GLY A 949 30.54 4.78 16.01
C GLY A 949 30.60 3.39 15.36
N ARG A 950 29.78 3.12 14.35
CA ARG A 950 29.64 1.79 13.70
C ARG A 950 30.16 1.77 12.27
N ILE A 951 31.28 2.45 12.03
CA ILE A 951 32.02 2.46 10.76
C ILE A 951 33.35 1.69 10.90
N PRO A 952 33.85 1.06 9.83
CA PRO A 952 35.04 0.21 9.89
C PRO A 952 36.32 1.04 9.79
N ILE A 953 36.70 1.70 10.89
CA ILE A 953 38.01 2.33 11.05
C ILE A 953 38.84 1.53 12.06
N PRO A 954 40.19 1.51 11.97
CA PRO A 954 41.05 0.72 12.84
C PRO A 954 40.72 0.89 14.33
N ASP A 955 40.55 2.13 14.80
CA ASP A 955 40.14 2.47 16.18
C ASP A 955 38.89 1.69 16.64
N ARG A 956 37.83 1.70 15.81
CA ARG A 956 36.56 1.02 16.13
C ARG A 956 36.62 -0.48 15.94
N LEU A 957 37.51 -0.96 15.08
CA LEU A 957 37.74 -2.38 14.88
C LEU A 957 38.54 -2.97 16.05
N CYS A 958 39.48 -2.23 16.64
CA CYS A 958 40.19 -2.60 17.87
C CYS A 958 39.20 -2.77 19.04
N GLU A 959 38.24 -1.86 19.23
CA GLU A 959 37.16 -2.01 20.22
C GLU A 959 36.30 -3.28 20.01
N LEU A 960 36.34 -3.86 18.81
CA LEU A 960 35.63 -5.09 18.43
C LEU A 960 36.55 -6.33 18.44
N GLY A 961 37.80 -6.20 18.90
CA GLY A 961 38.78 -7.28 19.01
C GLY A 961 39.65 -7.51 17.77
N PHE A 962 39.64 -6.60 16.78
CA PHE A 962 40.51 -6.67 15.61
C PHE A 962 41.69 -5.72 15.76
N HIS A 963 42.90 -6.25 15.97
CA HIS A 963 44.11 -5.44 16.11
C HIS A 963 44.68 -5.09 14.72
N LEU A 964 44.51 -3.82 14.32
CA LEU A 964 44.95 -3.30 13.03
C LEU A 964 45.84 -2.05 13.23
N PRO A 965 46.89 -1.85 12.42
CA PRO A 965 47.67 -0.62 12.47
C PRO A 965 46.82 0.59 12.05
N SER A 966 46.78 1.61 12.90
CA SER A 966 46.04 2.86 12.67
C SER A 966 46.96 3.87 11.99
N LYS A 967 46.63 4.29 10.77
CA LYS A 967 47.37 5.32 10.02
C LYS A 967 46.39 6.33 9.43
N CYS A 968 46.46 7.59 9.85
CA CYS A 968 45.73 8.69 9.20
C CYS A 968 46.37 9.03 7.84
N PHE A 969 45.51 9.14 6.82
CA PHE A 969 45.87 9.64 5.48
C PHE A 969 45.59 11.15 5.32
N CYS A 970 45.13 11.76 6.40
CA CYS A 970 44.63 13.13 6.50
C CYS A 970 45.66 14.15 6.97
N CYS A 971 46.77 13.70 7.57
CA CYS A 971 47.78 14.50 8.25
C CYS A 971 49.18 14.12 7.74
N PRO A 972 50.12 15.08 7.69
CA PRO A 972 51.50 14.81 7.26
C PRO A 972 52.30 13.98 8.29
N SER A 973 51.92 14.03 9.57
CA SER A 973 52.53 13.25 10.66
C SER A 973 51.79 11.93 10.88
N ALA A 974 52.49 10.89 11.34
CA ALA A 974 51.87 9.62 11.73
C ALA A 974 50.95 9.84 12.95
N SER A 975 49.63 9.85 12.73
CA SER A 975 48.62 9.95 13.77
C SER A 975 47.61 8.81 13.67
N GLU A 976 47.01 8.46 14.81
CA GLU A 976 45.87 7.56 14.86
C GLU A 976 44.64 8.17 14.15
N GLU A 977 43.74 7.32 13.67
CA GLU A 977 42.54 7.70 12.90
C GLU A 977 41.22 7.50 13.69
N PRO A 978 40.99 8.17 14.85
CA PRO A 978 39.68 8.12 15.51
C PRO A 978 38.64 8.95 14.73
N ILE A 979 37.34 8.69 14.98
CA ILE A 979 36.21 9.37 14.29
C ILE A 979 36.33 10.90 14.35
N GLU A 980 36.63 11.44 15.53
CA GLU A 980 36.74 12.89 15.71
C GLU A 980 37.93 13.47 14.93
N HIS A 981 39.05 12.76 14.84
CA HIS A 981 40.18 13.20 14.02
C HIS A 981 39.83 13.16 12.52
N LEU A 982 39.26 12.07 12.04
CA LEU A 982 38.96 11.91 10.61
C LEU A 982 37.89 12.89 10.11
N PHE A 983 36.84 13.15 10.91
CA PHE A 983 35.67 13.91 10.46
C PHE A 983 35.54 15.32 11.04
N SER A 984 36.35 15.69 12.03
CA SER A 984 36.26 17.01 12.68
C SER A 984 37.61 17.72 12.80
N ASN A 985 38.57 17.13 13.53
CA ASN A 985 39.73 17.86 14.07
C ASN A 985 41.04 17.63 13.30
N GLY A 986 41.10 16.63 12.42
CA GLY A 986 42.27 16.37 11.57
C GLY A 986 42.47 17.46 10.53
N HIS A 987 43.71 17.59 10.02
CA HIS A 987 44.11 18.70 9.15
C HIS A 987 43.17 18.88 7.95
N THR A 988 42.98 17.81 7.16
CA THR A 988 42.09 17.83 5.98
C THR A 988 40.63 18.19 6.35
N ALA A 989 40.07 17.57 7.39
CA ALA A 989 38.68 17.81 7.80
C ALA A 989 38.48 19.25 8.30
N SER A 990 39.43 19.78 9.07
CA SER A 990 39.41 21.15 9.58
C SER A 990 39.43 22.18 8.44
N VAL A 991 40.27 21.97 7.42
CA VAL A 991 40.32 22.83 6.22
C VAL A 991 38.98 22.81 5.47
N VAL A 992 38.41 21.62 5.21
CA VAL A 992 37.14 21.49 4.50
C VAL A 992 35.99 22.14 5.28
N TRP A 993 35.89 21.88 6.59
CA TRP A 993 34.85 22.51 7.42
C TRP A 993 35.02 24.03 7.50
N SER A 994 36.25 24.53 7.58
CA SER A 994 36.52 25.98 7.64
C SER A 994 36.20 26.66 6.30
N TYR A 995 36.44 26.00 5.17
CA TYR A 995 36.07 26.53 3.84
C TYR A 995 34.56 26.76 3.72
N PHE A 996 33.74 25.72 3.95
CA PHE A 996 32.28 25.87 3.86
C PHE A 996 31.70 26.65 5.04
N GLY A 997 32.25 26.46 6.24
CA GLY A 997 31.83 27.15 7.45
C GLY A 997 32.06 28.65 7.36
N GLY A 998 33.23 29.09 6.91
CA GLY A 998 33.56 30.50 6.70
C GLY A 998 32.65 31.17 5.68
N LEU A 999 32.41 30.53 4.54
CA LEU A 999 31.48 31.03 3.51
C LEU A 999 30.03 31.12 4.00
N CYS A 1000 29.64 30.22 4.90
CA CYS A 1000 28.32 30.23 5.52
C CYS A 1000 28.26 31.05 6.82
N GLY A 1001 29.35 31.66 7.28
CA GLY A 1001 29.45 32.44 8.51
C GLY A 1001 29.31 31.64 9.81
N LEU A 1002 29.77 30.39 9.87
CA LEU A 1002 29.74 29.49 11.04
C LEU A 1002 31.12 29.38 11.69
N SER A 1003 31.15 29.44 13.03
CA SER A 1003 32.37 29.25 13.82
C SER A 1003 32.80 27.77 13.89
N PRO A 1004 34.10 27.48 14.04
CA PRO A 1004 34.60 26.11 14.15
C PRO A 1004 34.12 25.43 15.44
N GLY A 1005 33.44 24.30 15.30
CA GLY A 1005 33.07 23.44 16.44
C GLY A 1005 34.22 22.53 16.89
N THR A 1006 34.25 22.20 18.18
CA THR A 1006 35.30 21.35 18.80
C THR A 1006 35.11 19.84 18.59
N SER A 1007 33.90 19.39 18.24
CA SER A 1007 33.57 17.99 17.95
C SER A 1007 32.69 17.87 16.72
N LEU A 1008 32.64 16.68 16.12
CA LEU A 1008 31.77 16.39 14.98
C LEU A 1008 30.31 16.74 15.29
N ARG A 1009 29.81 16.34 16.48
CA ARG A 1009 28.41 16.63 16.86
C ARG A 1009 28.14 18.12 17.02
N SER A 1010 29.05 18.88 17.64
CA SER A 1010 28.86 20.32 17.80
C SER A 1010 28.87 21.05 16.45
N ARG A 1011 29.74 20.63 15.52
CA ARG A 1011 29.72 21.11 14.12
C ARG A 1011 28.35 20.83 13.48
N LEU A 1012 27.91 19.58 13.43
CA LEU A 1012 26.63 19.20 12.80
C LEU A 1012 25.43 19.98 13.37
N VAL A 1013 25.34 20.06 14.70
CA VAL A 1013 24.25 20.77 15.40
C VAL A 1013 24.27 22.26 15.10
N GLY A 1014 25.45 22.89 15.07
CA GLY A 1014 25.60 24.30 14.71
C GLY A 1014 25.03 24.61 13.32
N TRP A 1015 25.29 23.75 12.33
CA TRP A 1015 24.70 23.88 10.99
C TRP A 1015 23.17 23.70 10.98
N TRP A 1016 22.65 22.72 11.72
CA TRP A 1016 21.22 22.39 11.71
C TRP A 1016 20.34 23.36 12.52
N LEU A 1017 20.89 23.99 13.56
CA LEU A 1017 20.17 24.97 14.39
C LEU A 1017 20.23 26.40 13.85
N ARG A 1018 21.10 26.68 12.88
CA ARG A 1018 21.22 28.02 12.28
C ARG A 1018 19.92 28.44 11.59
N SER A 1019 19.54 29.70 11.80
CA SER A 1019 18.49 30.35 11.03
C SER A 1019 19.04 30.83 9.69
N TYR A 1020 18.29 30.57 8.61
CA TYR A 1020 18.65 30.94 7.25
C TYR A 1020 17.64 31.93 6.70
N ASP A 1021 18.11 32.92 5.96
CA ASP A 1021 17.32 34.02 5.38
C ASP A 1021 16.66 33.65 4.04
N SER A 1022 17.09 32.55 3.42
CA SER A 1022 16.48 31.99 2.21
C SER A 1022 16.19 30.50 2.31
N GLU A 1023 15.21 30.05 1.52
CA GLU A 1023 14.88 28.62 1.37
C GLU A 1023 16.05 27.84 0.77
N LEU A 1024 16.74 28.42 -0.22
CA LEU A 1024 17.93 27.85 -0.84
C LEU A 1024 19.03 27.60 0.21
N ARG A 1025 19.38 28.61 1.01
CA ARG A 1025 20.38 28.48 2.07
C ARG A 1025 19.92 27.56 3.18
N ARG A 1026 18.62 27.54 3.50
CA ARG A 1026 18.04 26.59 4.47
C ARG A 1026 18.22 25.13 4.04
N ILE A 1027 17.97 24.82 2.77
CA ILE A 1027 18.15 23.47 2.24
C ILE A 1027 19.64 23.13 2.24
N MET A 1028 20.48 24.01 1.71
CA MET A 1028 21.94 23.83 1.66
C MET A 1028 22.52 23.58 3.06
N GLY A 1029 22.19 24.44 4.03
CA GLY A 1029 22.65 24.30 5.41
C GLY A 1029 22.22 23.01 6.11
N ARG A 1030 21.11 22.40 5.69
CA ARG A 1030 20.68 21.09 6.20
C ARG A 1030 21.44 19.91 5.57
N ILE A 1031 21.83 20.02 4.29
CA ILE A 1031 22.47 18.91 3.57
C ILE A 1031 24.01 18.96 3.61
N ILE A 1032 24.63 20.14 3.51
CA ILE A 1032 26.08 20.36 3.50
C ILE A 1032 26.81 19.55 4.58
N PRO A 1033 26.45 19.65 5.88
CA PRO A 1033 27.18 18.95 6.94
C PRO A 1033 27.21 17.42 6.74
N THR A 1034 26.16 16.85 6.15
CA THR A 1034 26.09 15.42 5.84
C THR A 1034 26.95 15.06 4.62
N ILE A 1035 26.98 15.91 3.60
CA ILE A 1035 27.77 15.70 2.38
C ILE A 1035 29.27 15.86 2.65
N ILE A 1036 29.65 16.81 3.52
CA ILE A 1036 31.04 16.96 3.97
C ILE A 1036 31.57 15.63 4.53
N CYS A 1037 30.86 15.06 5.51
CA CYS A 1037 31.23 13.76 6.09
C CYS A 1037 31.28 12.65 5.04
N TRP A 1038 30.33 12.63 4.10
CA TRP A 1038 30.30 11.61 3.04
C TRP A 1038 31.50 11.70 2.08
N GLN A 1039 31.88 12.90 1.66
CA GLN A 1039 33.00 13.08 0.74
C GLN A 1039 34.35 12.89 1.43
N ILE A 1040 34.49 13.27 2.71
CA ILE A 1040 35.66 12.92 3.53
C ILE A 1040 35.79 11.39 3.60
N TRP A 1041 34.69 10.67 3.86
CA TRP A 1041 34.70 9.21 3.91
C TRP A 1041 35.10 8.58 2.57
N LYS A 1042 34.60 9.11 1.44
CA LYS A 1042 35.00 8.67 0.11
C LYS A 1042 36.48 8.90 -0.16
N ALA A 1043 36.98 10.11 0.11
CA ALA A 1043 38.38 10.46 -0.11
C ALA A 1043 39.32 9.59 0.74
N ARG A 1044 38.95 9.33 2.00
CA ARG A 1044 39.69 8.42 2.89
C ARG A 1044 39.74 7.00 2.35
N ASN A 1045 38.63 6.46 1.87
CA ASN A 1045 38.62 5.12 1.29
C ASN A 1045 39.43 5.05 -0.02
N LYS A 1046 39.36 6.10 -0.85
CA LYS A 1046 40.20 6.20 -2.05
C LYS A 1046 41.69 6.19 -1.66
N ALA A 1047 42.06 6.91 -0.60
CA ALA A 1047 43.43 6.93 -0.11
C ALA A 1047 43.88 5.56 0.42
N MET A 1048 43.04 4.89 1.21
CA MET A 1048 43.37 3.60 1.80
C MET A 1048 43.46 2.47 0.77
N PHE A 1049 42.53 2.41 -0.20
CA PHE A 1049 42.40 1.25 -1.09
C PHE A 1049 42.94 1.47 -2.50
N GLU A 1050 43.09 2.72 -2.93
CA GLU A 1050 43.57 3.09 -4.28
C GLU A 1050 44.87 3.91 -4.23
N GLY A 1051 45.46 4.11 -3.05
CA GLY A 1051 46.72 4.85 -2.89
C GLY A 1051 46.63 6.36 -3.18
N ALA A 1052 45.42 6.92 -3.30
CA ALA A 1052 45.22 8.33 -3.59
C ALA A 1052 45.59 9.25 -2.40
N GLN A 1053 45.89 10.52 -2.65
CA GLN A 1053 46.07 11.50 -1.58
C GLN A 1053 44.74 12.21 -1.25
N MET A 1054 44.47 12.43 0.04
CA MET A 1054 43.33 13.23 0.49
C MET A 1054 43.64 14.73 0.31
N ARG A 1055 43.38 15.29 -0.89
CA ARG A 1055 43.57 16.72 -1.16
C ARG A 1055 42.32 17.52 -0.75
N PRO A 1056 42.42 18.52 0.17
CA PRO A 1056 41.27 19.31 0.61
C PRO A 1056 40.53 20.02 -0.54
N SER A 1057 41.26 20.56 -1.53
CA SER A 1057 40.70 21.24 -2.70
C SER A 1057 39.78 20.32 -3.53
N ALA A 1058 40.25 19.09 -3.83
CA ALA A 1058 39.47 18.09 -4.55
C ALA A 1058 38.21 17.67 -3.79
N ILE A 1059 38.29 17.56 -2.45
CA ILE A 1059 37.14 17.24 -1.59
C ILE A 1059 36.12 18.39 -1.64
N CYS A 1060 36.56 19.65 -1.52
CA CYS A 1060 35.68 20.82 -1.63
C CYS A 1060 34.97 20.88 -2.98
N GLN A 1061 35.69 20.62 -4.08
CA GLN A 1061 35.10 20.58 -5.42
C GLN A 1061 34.05 19.47 -5.57
N ALA A 1062 34.34 18.26 -5.07
CA ALA A 1062 33.39 17.15 -5.08
C ALA A 1062 32.12 17.45 -4.27
N ILE A 1063 32.25 18.11 -3.10
CA ILE A 1063 31.13 18.55 -2.27
C ILE A 1063 30.28 19.58 -3.02
N PHE A 1064 30.91 20.58 -3.65
CA PHE A 1064 30.23 21.61 -4.43
C PHE A 1064 29.41 21.01 -5.58
N LEU A 1065 30.00 20.13 -6.40
CA LEU A 1065 29.33 19.49 -7.53
C LEU A 1065 28.12 18.66 -7.08
N GLU A 1066 28.23 17.94 -5.96
CA GLU A 1066 27.13 17.14 -5.43
C GLU A 1066 25.99 18.03 -4.91
N ILE A 1067 26.29 19.11 -4.19
CA ILE A 1067 25.29 20.08 -3.71
C ILE A 1067 24.61 20.78 -4.89
N LYS A 1068 25.38 21.26 -5.88
CA LYS A 1068 24.86 21.89 -7.10
C LYS A 1068 23.87 20.97 -7.80
N SER A 1069 24.21 19.68 -7.91
CA SER A 1069 23.31 18.66 -8.48
C SER A 1069 22.04 18.47 -7.64
N MET A 1070 22.15 18.34 -6.32
CA MET A 1070 20.99 18.11 -5.44
C MET A 1070 20.04 19.31 -5.38
N VAL A 1071 20.59 20.52 -5.38
CA VAL A 1071 19.83 21.78 -5.42
C VAL A 1071 19.17 21.95 -6.80
N GLY A 1072 19.88 21.67 -7.90
CA GLY A 1072 19.33 21.70 -9.26
C GLY A 1072 18.09 20.80 -9.42
N ILE A 1073 18.16 19.58 -8.88
CA ILE A 1073 17.02 18.65 -8.85
C ILE A 1073 15.89 19.18 -7.96
N HIS A 1074 16.21 19.85 -6.85
CA HIS A 1074 15.20 20.40 -5.93
C HIS A 1074 14.33 21.47 -6.60
N PHE A 1075 15.00 22.43 -7.22
CA PHE A 1075 14.35 23.58 -7.84
C PHE A 1075 13.98 23.34 -9.31
N LYS A 1076 14.27 22.14 -9.85
CA LYS A 1076 14.05 21.75 -11.25
C LYS A 1076 14.69 22.74 -12.24
N GLN A 1077 15.87 23.27 -11.90
CA GLN A 1077 16.56 24.30 -12.67
C GLN A 1077 18.07 24.04 -12.70
N ALA A 1078 18.71 24.34 -13.83
CA ALA A 1078 20.15 24.27 -13.95
C ALA A 1078 20.80 25.54 -13.38
N PHE A 1079 21.69 25.39 -12.40
CA PHE A 1079 22.46 26.50 -11.83
C PHE A 1079 23.75 26.68 -12.64
N ARG A 1080 24.00 27.91 -13.12
CA ARG A 1080 25.24 28.26 -13.85
C ARG A 1080 26.44 28.60 -12.95
N SER A 1081 26.29 28.51 -11.63
CA SER A 1081 27.34 28.81 -10.66
C SER A 1081 28.59 27.96 -10.89
N GLN A 1082 29.76 28.60 -10.94
CA GLN A 1082 31.08 27.97 -11.09
C GLN A 1082 31.75 27.68 -9.74
N SER A 1083 31.36 28.38 -8.67
CA SER A 1083 31.85 28.15 -7.31
C SER A 1083 30.74 28.00 -6.28
N PHE A 1084 31.06 27.43 -5.12
CA PHE A 1084 30.11 27.31 -4.01
C PHE A 1084 29.64 28.68 -3.51
N ARG A 1085 30.53 29.69 -3.46
CA ARG A 1085 30.18 31.05 -3.05
C ARG A 1085 29.10 31.66 -3.96
N GLN A 1086 29.27 31.56 -5.28
CA GLN A 1086 28.27 32.02 -6.25
C GLN A 1086 26.93 31.30 -6.08
N LEU A 1087 26.95 29.99 -5.80
CA LEU A 1087 25.73 29.22 -5.54
C LEU A 1087 25.04 29.64 -4.22
N TYR A 1088 25.82 29.91 -3.18
CA TYR A 1088 25.32 30.31 -1.86
C TYR A 1088 24.78 31.75 -1.83
N ASP A 1089 25.40 32.64 -2.60
CA ASP A 1089 25.05 34.05 -2.75
C ASP A 1089 24.03 34.30 -3.88
N SER A 1090 23.62 33.26 -4.60
CA SER A 1090 22.61 33.37 -5.65
C SER A 1090 21.33 34.03 -5.11
N PRO A 1091 20.80 35.06 -5.80
CA PRO A 1091 19.65 35.81 -5.32
C PRO A 1091 18.43 34.91 -5.12
N ASN A 1092 17.59 35.26 -4.15
CA ASN A 1092 16.34 34.56 -3.87
C ASN A 1092 15.47 34.46 -5.11
N PHE A 1093 15.41 33.28 -5.73
CA PHE A 1093 14.44 33.01 -6.78
C PHE A 1093 13.07 32.76 -6.14
N ASN A 1094 12.11 33.62 -6.50
CA ASN A 1094 10.77 33.75 -5.95
C ASN A 1094 10.66 34.32 -4.52
N VAL A 1095 11.10 35.57 -4.34
CA VAL A 1095 10.23 36.49 -3.58
C VAL A 1095 9.12 36.90 -4.54
N GLY A 1096 8.03 36.13 -4.59
CA GLY A 1096 6.81 36.59 -5.25
C GLY A 1096 6.52 38.01 -4.77
N ARG A 1097 6.15 38.93 -5.69
CA ARG A 1097 5.86 40.33 -5.38
C ARG A 1097 5.07 40.38 -4.08
N ILE A 1098 5.67 40.97 -3.06
CA ILE A 1098 5.01 41.18 -1.77
C ILE A 1098 3.93 42.21 -2.04
N ALA A 1099 2.69 41.76 -2.15
CA ALA A 1099 1.54 42.64 -2.18
C ALA A 1099 1.09 42.88 -0.74
N PHE A 1100 0.78 44.12 -0.39
CA PHE A 1100 0.12 44.44 0.87
C PHE A 1100 -1.37 44.57 0.61
N LYS A 1101 -2.19 43.86 1.38
CA LYS A 1101 -3.64 44.01 1.35
C LYS A 1101 -4.07 44.78 2.60
N ALA A 1102 -4.71 45.91 2.41
CA ALA A 1102 -5.40 46.62 3.48
C ALA A 1102 -6.58 45.75 3.94
N ILE A 1103 -6.60 45.43 5.23
CA ILE A 1103 -7.62 44.66 5.92
C ILE A 1103 -8.27 45.58 6.94
N ARG A 1104 -9.58 45.74 6.86
CA ARG A 1104 -10.39 46.44 7.86
C ARG A 1104 -11.57 45.56 8.24
N TRP A 1105 -12.15 45.81 9.40
CA TRP A 1105 -13.42 45.19 9.76
C TRP A 1105 -14.52 45.80 8.88
N GLU A 1106 -15.37 44.95 8.28
CA GLU A 1106 -16.46 45.37 7.39
C GLU A 1106 -17.77 44.71 7.80
N SER A 1107 -18.84 45.50 7.86
CA SER A 1107 -20.20 45.03 8.07
C SER A 1107 -20.78 44.57 6.73
N LYS A 1108 -21.12 43.28 6.61
CA LYS A 1108 -21.44 42.69 5.31
C LYS A 1108 -22.88 42.90 4.83
N GLU A 1109 -23.82 43.25 5.70
CA GLU A 1109 -25.23 43.50 5.32
C GLU A 1109 -25.91 44.45 6.33
N PRO A 1110 -26.63 45.49 5.90
CA PRO A 1110 -27.43 46.34 6.79
C PRO A 1110 -28.53 45.53 7.51
N GLY A 1111 -28.67 45.69 8.82
CA GLY A 1111 -29.74 45.04 9.60
C GLY A 1111 -29.44 43.67 10.19
N ARG A 1112 -28.19 43.17 10.11
CA ARG A 1112 -27.72 41.94 10.79
C ARG A 1112 -26.74 42.24 11.91
N PHE A 1113 -26.75 41.43 12.97
CA PHE A 1113 -25.76 41.47 14.04
C PHE A 1113 -24.53 40.63 13.67
N ILE A 1114 -23.33 41.11 14.01
CA ILE A 1114 -22.07 40.42 13.72
C ILE A 1114 -21.41 39.98 15.02
N LEU A 1115 -21.25 38.67 15.18
CA LEU A 1115 -20.53 38.05 16.28
C LEU A 1115 -19.10 37.71 15.84
N ASN A 1116 -18.12 38.43 16.38
CA ASN A 1116 -16.71 38.12 16.23
C ASN A 1116 -16.26 37.25 17.41
N THR A 1117 -15.62 36.12 17.16
CA THR A 1117 -15.09 35.23 18.21
C THR A 1117 -13.65 34.83 17.95
N ASP A 1118 -12.88 34.62 19.01
CA ASP A 1118 -11.51 34.12 18.97
C ASP A 1118 -11.20 33.26 20.21
N GLY A 1119 -10.29 32.31 20.05
CA GLY A 1119 -9.75 31.49 21.13
C GLY A 1119 -8.22 31.46 21.13
N CYS A 1120 -7.62 31.75 22.27
CA CYS A 1120 -6.17 31.73 22.43
C CYS A 1120 -5.68 30.58 23.32
N SER A 1121 -4.42 30.17 23.13
CA SER A 1121 -3.70 29.27 24.04
C SER A 1121 -2.21 29.63 24.12
N LYS A 1122 -1.68 29.77 25.34
CA LYS A 1122 -0.28 30.07 25.66
C LYS A 1122 0.54 28.78 25.70
N GLY A 1123 0.76 28.20 24.52
CA GLY A 1123 1.23 26.83 24.31
C GLY A 1123 0.20 26.04 23.51
N ASN A 1124 0.52 24.84 23.03
CA ASN A 1124 -0.47 24.02 22.32
C ASN A 1124 -0.23 22.51 22.56
N PRO A 1125 -0.75 21.94 23.67
CA PRO A 1125 -1.66 22.56 24.64
C PRO A 1125 -0.96 23.56 25.60
N GLY A 1126 -1.73 24.51 26.12
CA GLY A 1126 -1.28 25.55 27.05
C GLY A 1126 -2.45 26.26 27.73
N LEU A 1127 -2.19 27.24 28.60
CA LEU A 1127 -3.25 28.04 29.23
C LEU A 1127 -4.04 28.80 28.17
N GLY A 1128 -5.35 28.58 28.08
CA GLY A 1128 -6.19 29.17 27.05
C GLY A 1128 -7.40 29.93 27.58
N GLY A 1129 -7.88 30.83 26.72
CA GLY A 1129 -9.03 31.69 26.96
C GLY A 1129 -9.79 31.93 25.66
N GLY A 1130 -11.03 32.38 25.78
CA GLY A 1130 -11.91 32.70 24.66
C GLY A 1130 -12.49 34.08 24.81
N GLY A 1131 -12.80 34.72 23.69
CA GLY A 1131 -13.39 36.04 23.69
C GLY A 1131 -14.28 36.27 22.48
N GLY A 1132 -15.20 37.20 22.62
CA GLY A 1132 -16.03 37.61 21.50
C GLY A 1132 -16.80 38.89 21.76
N VAL A 1133 -17.27 39.49 20.67
CA VAL A 1133 -18.02 40.74 20.68
C VAL A 1133 -19.16 40.65 19.69
N LEU A 1134 -20.38 41.01 20.13
CA LEU A 1134 -21.52 41.19 19.25
C LEU A 1134 -21.64 42.66 18.88
N ARG A 1135 -21.81 42.95 17.59
CA ARG A 1135 -21.93 44.30 17.05
C ARG A 1135 -23.17 44.46 16.19
N ASP A 1136 -23.68 45.68 16.10
CA ASP A 1136 -24.67 46.06 15.09
C ASP A 1136 -24.02 46.34 13.73
N SER A 1137 -24.84 46.67 12.72
CA SER A 1137 -24.36 46.97 11.37
C SER A 1137 -23.50 48.24 11.25
N THR A 1138 -23.46 49.09 12.29
CA THR A 1138 -22.62 50.30 12.36
C THR A 1138 -21.29 50.06 13.07
N GLY A 1139 -21.06 48.82 13.57
CA GLY A 1139 -19.88 48.47 14.34
C GLY A 1139 -19.94 48.88 15.82
N LEU A 1140 -21.12 49.28 16.33
CA LEU A 1140 -21.32 49.56 17.74
C LEU A 1140 -21.35 48.22 18.52
N PRO A 1141 -20.52 48.04 19.57
CA PRO A 1141 -20.57 46.84 20.39
C PRO A 1141 -21.84 46.84 21.26
N LEU A 1142 -22.64 45.78 21.15
CA LEU A 1142 -23.82 45.56 21.98
C LEU A 1142 -23.45 44.88 23.29
N PHE A 1143 -22.60 43.86 23.20
CA PHE A 1143 -21.93 43.27 24.36
C PHE A 1143 -20.64 42.56 23.93
N GLY A 1144 -19.79 42.27 24.90
CA GLY A 1144 -18.63 41.39 24.72
C GLY A 1144 -18.53 40.37 25.84
N PHE A 1145 -17.69 39.36 25.63
CA PHE A 1145 -17.35 38.40 26.67
C PHE A 1145 -15.87 38.01 26.61
N SER A 1146 -15.36 37.56 27.75
CA SER A 1146 -14.08 36.87 27.88
C SER A 1146 -14.28 35.65 28.78
N ALA A 1147 -13.54 34.58 28.54
CA ALA A 1147 -13.74 33.30 29.23
C ALA A 1147 -12.41 32.58 29.46
N TYR A 1148 -12.26 31.97 30.63
CA TYR A 1148 -11.10 31.16 30.98
C TYR A 1148 -11.35 29.67 30.71
N PHE A 1149 -10.45 29.02 29.97
CA PHE A 1149 -10.60 27.62 29.56
C PHE A 1149 -9.60 26.65 30.19
N GLY A 1150 -8.69 27.11 31.04
CA GLY A 1150 -7.64 26.26 31.61
C GLY A 1150 -6.64 25.79 30.56
N GLN A 1151 -6.04 24.60 30.73
CA GLN A 1151 -5.15 24.05 29.70
C GLN A 1151 -5.95 23.52 28.50
N THR A 1152 -5.74 24.10 27.33
CA THR A 1152 -6.43 23.72 26.09
C THR A 1152 -5.57 23.93 24.85
N THR A 1153 -6.02 23.41 23.72
CA THR A 1153 -5.39 23.66 22.40
C THR A 1153 -6.02 24.88 21.75
N SER A 1154 -5.31 25.53 20.81
CA SER A 1154 -5.84 26.70 20.09
C SER A 1154 -7.18 26.39 19.43
N LEU A 1155 -7.29 25.27 18.69
CA LEU A 1155 -8.54 24.91 18.01
C LEU A 1155 -9.69 24.65 18.99
N HIS A 1156 -9.43 24.03 20.15
CA HIS A 1156 -10.47 23.78 21.12
C HIS A 1156 -10.91 25.08 21.82
N ALA A 1157 -9.98 26.00 22.11
CA ALA A 1157 -10.32 27.35 22.59
C ALA A 1157 -11.24 28.09 21.61
N GLU A 1158 -10.93 28.06 20.31
CA GLU A 1158 -11.71 28.70 19.25
C GLU A 1158 -13.15 28.17 19.18
N VAL A 1159 -13.30 26.85 19.24
CA VAL A 1159 -14.61 26.19 19.23
C VAL A 1159 -15.43 26.58 20.47
N ARG A 1160 -14.81 26.58 21.66
CA ARG A 1160 -15.50 26.95 22.91
C ARG A 1160 -15.87 28.43 22.94
N ALA A 1161 -15.01 29.31 22.44
CA ALA A 1161 -15.32 30.73 22.32
C ALA A 1161 -16.55 30.95 21.43
N LEU A 1162 -16.60 30.29 20.27
CA LEU A 1162 -17.76 30.35 19.38
C LEU A 1162 -19.04 29.84 20.05
N LEU A 1163 -18.97 28.69 20.73
CA LEU A 1163 -20.11 28.11 21.41
C LEU A 1163 -20.67 29.05 22.50
N ILE A 1164 -19.80 29.63 23.33
CA ILE A 1164 -20.20 30.60 24.37
C ILE A 1164 -20.84 31.84 23.74
N GLY A 1165 -20.21 32.41 22.70
CA GLY A 1165 -20.74 33.58 22.01
C GLY A 1165 -22.15 33.33 21.45
N LEU A 1166 -22.36 32.18 20.81
CA LEU A 1166 -23.67 31.77 20.30
C LEU A 1166 -24.70 31.60 21.42
N GLN A 1167 -24.35 30.87 22.48
CA GLN A 1167 -25.24 30.65 23.63
C GLN A 1167 -25.64 31.98 24.28
N THR A 1168 -24.70 32.90 24.49
CA THR A 1168 -24.97 34.22 25.06
C THR A 1168 -25.87 35.06 24.15
N CYS A 1169 -25.69 35.00 22.83
CA CYS A 1169 -26.56 35.72 21.91
C CYS A 1169 -28.00 35.20 21.94
N ILE A 1170 -28.17 33.87 21.93
CA ILE A 1170 -29.49 33.22 21.98
C ILE A 1170 -30.18 33.53 23.31
N GLN A 1171 -29.48 33.41 24.44
CA GLN A 1171 -30.02 33.71 25.77
C GLN A 1171 -30.47 35.16 25.91
N ARG A 1172 -29.83 36.09 25.20
CA ARG A 1172 -30.17 37.52 25.21
C ARG A 1172 -31.18 37.93 24.13
N GLY A 1173 -31.75 36.96 23.40
CA GLY A 1173 -32.80 37.21 22.41
C GLY A 1173 -32.31 37.82 21.09
N PHE A 1174 -31.01 37.77 20.79
CA PHE A 1174 -30.50 38.24 19.51
C PHE A 1174 -30.74 37.18 18.42
N GLY A 1175 -31.58 37.50 17.44
CA GLY A 1175 -31.79 36.70 16.21
C GLY A 1175 -31.00 37.25 15.00
N ASN A 1176 -30.90 36.47 13.92
CA ASN A 1176 -30.28 36.88 12.64
C ASN A 1176 -28.79 37.32 12.75
N ILE A 1177 -27.95 36.42 13.28
CA ILE A 1177 -26.53 36.67 13.58
C ILE A 1177 -25.63 36.14 12.45
N CYS A 1178 -24.68 36.96 12.01
CA CYS A 1178 -23.55 36.57 11.16
C CYS A 1178 -22.29 36.42 12.01
N ILE A 1179 -21.55 35.34 11.81
CA ILE A 1179 -20.40 34.99 12.63
C ILE A 1179 -19.11 35.15 11.83
N GLN A 1180 -18.12 35.75 12.48
CA GLN A 1180 -16.78 35.92 11.94
C GLN A 1180 -15.75 35.35 12.91
N SER A 1181 -14.89 34.48 12.40
CA SER A 1181 -13.73 33.94 13.12
C SER A 1181 -12.52 33.95 12.19
N ASP A 1182 -11.34 34.22 12.74
CA ASP A 1182 -10.07 34.14 12.03
C ASP A 1182 -9.49 32.72 11.98
N SER A 1183 -10.15 31.77 12.67
CA SER A 1183 -9.82 30.35 12.58
C SER A 1183 -10.40 29.72 11.32
N LEU A 1184 -9.63 29.74 10.23
CA LEU A 1184 -10.01 29.06 8.99
C LEU A 1184 -10.25 27.56 9.21
N ALA A 1185 -9.55 26.95 10.17
CA ALA A 1185 -9.75 25.55 10.54
C ALA A 1185 -11.16 25.33 11.12
N LEU A 1186 -11.59 26.15 12.09
CA LEU A 1186 -12.93 26.10 12.67
C LEU A 1186 -14.01 26.28 11.59
N VAL A 1187 -13.89 27.34 10.77
CA VAL A 1187 -14.85 27.63 9.70
C VAL A 1187 -15.00 26.45 8.75
N ARG A 1188 -13.88 25.89 8.28
CA ARG A 1188 -13.89 24.70 7.39
C ARG A 1188 -14.45 23.45 8.06
N ILE A 1189 -14.26 23.28 9.37
CA ILE A 1189 -14.85 22.16 10.13
C ILE A 1189 -16.37 22.32 10.20
N ILE A 1190 -16.90 23.51 10.55
CA ILE A 1190 -18.35 23.74 10.62
C ILE A 1190 -19.01 23.51 9.25
N HIS A 1191 -18.40 24.03 8.18
CA HIS A 1191 -18.82 23.84 6.77
C HIS A 1191 -18.60 22.43 6.21
N ARG A 1192 -18.12 21.47 7.01
CA ARG A 1192 -17.85 20.07 6.62
C ARG A 1192 -16.83 19.91 5.49
N GLN A 1193 -15.96 20.91 5.28
CA GLN A 1193 -14.88 20.86 4.29
C GLN A 1193 -13.65 20.10 4.81
N ILE A 1194 -13.43 20.10 6.14
CA ILE A 1194 -12.35 19.37 6.82
C ILE A 1194 -12.97 18.45 7.89
N GLN A 1195 -12.35 17.28 8.11
CA GLN A 1195 -12.77 16.34 9.15
C GLN A 1195 -12.61 16.95 10.56
N CYS A 1196 -13.68 16.87 11.36
CA CYS A 1196 -13.69 17.33 12.76
C CYS A 1196 -12.87 16.38 13.66
N PRO A 1197 -11.95 16.88 14.49
CA PRO A 1197 -11.34 16.10 15.56
C PRO A 1197 -12.38 15.62 16.58
N TRP A 1198 -12.24 14.38 17.06
CA TRP A 1198 -13.24 13.80 17.97
C TRP A 1198 -13.35 14.56 19.29
N GLN A 1199 -12.24 15.14 19.78
CA GLN A 1199 -12.17 15.89 21.04
C GLN A 1199 -13.07 17.13 21.08
N ILE A 1200 -13.44 17.67 19.91
CA ILE A 1200 -14.30 18.87 19.79
C ILE A 1200 -15.61 18.57 19.05
N THR A 1201 -15.87 17.29 18.75
CA THR A 1201 -17.03 16.89 17.93
C THR A 1201 -18.34 17.23 18.64
N ARG A 1202 -18.37 17.17 19.97
CA ARG A 1202 -19.53 17.53 20.79
C ARG A 1202 -19.89 19.01 20.62
N GLU A 1203 -18.94 19.89 20.88
CA GLU A 1203 -19.12 21.34 20.79
C GLU A 1203 -19.48 21.74 19.34
N VAL A 1204 -18.85 21.11 18.34
CA VAL A 1204 -19.20 21.32 16.93
C VAL A 1204 -20.62 20.86 16.60
N ARG A 1205 -21.13 19.76 17.17
CA ARG A 1205 -22.52 19.34 16.99
C ARG A 1205 -23.49 20.38 17.56
N GLN A 1206 -23.20 20.91 18.76
CA GLN A 1206 -24.01 21.96 19.39
C GLN A 1206 -24.01 23.26 18.57
N ILE A 1207 -22.84 23.71 18.13
CA ILE A 1207 -22.71 24.89 17.25
C ILE A 1207 -23.54 24.71 15.98
N ARG A 1208 -23.50 23.52 15.37
CA ARG A 1208 -24.29 23.22 14.16
C ARG A 1208 -25.79 23.18 14.42
N HIS A 1209 -26.22 22.76 15.61
CA HIS A 1209 -27.63 22.80 15.98
C HIS A 1209 -28.13 24.24 16.11
N PHE A 1210 -27.32 25.14 16.68
CA PHE A 1210 -27.65 26.57 16.75
C PHE A 1210 -27.58 27.29 15.39
N LEU A 1211 -26.85 26.75 14.42
CA LEU A 1211 -26.72 27.28 13.07
C LEU A 1211 -27.71 26.57 12.12
N GLU A 1212 -28.96 27.03 12.07
CA GLU A 1212 -29.98 26.51 11.13
C GLU A 1212 -29.50 26.54 9.67
N TYR A 1213 -28.66 27.52 9.29
CA TYR A 1213 -27.98 27.61 8.00
C TYR A 1213 -26.47 27.89 8.17
N PRO A 1214 -25.56 27.02 7.69
CA PRO A 1214 -24.10 27.23 7.84
C PRO A 1214 -23.56 28.45 7.08
N THR A 1215 -24.35 29.06 6.19
CA THR A 1215 -23.98 30.25 5.38
C THR A 1215 -23.66 31.49 6.22
N CYS A 1216 -24.08 31.54 7.48
CA CYS A 1216 -23.86 32.68 8.36
C CYS A 1216 -22.48 32.69 9.05
N LEU A 1217 -21.64 31.65 8.91
CA LEU A 1217 -20.27 31.62 9.45
C LEU A 1217 -19.24 31.87 8.34
N SER A 1218 -18.42 32.91 8.49
CA SER A 1218 -17.38 33.28 7.53
C SER A 1218 -16.01 33.49 8.18
N HIS A 1219 -14.96 33.24 7.40
CA HIS A 1219 -13.60 33.53 7.84
C HIS A 1219 -13.29 35.03 7.67
N CYS A 1220 -12.80 35.68 8.72
CA CYS A 1220 -12.16 36.99 8.65
C CYS A 1220 -10.64 36.85 8.83
N TYR A 1221 -9.88 37.88 8.48
CA TYR A 1221 -8.46 37.88 8.80
C TYR A 1221 -8.25 38.29 10.26
N ARG A 1222 -7.21 37.78 10.92
CA ARG A 1222 -6.86 38.12 12.31
C ARG A 1222 -6.77 39.62 12.56
N GLU A 1223 -6.27 40.36 11.57
CA GLU A 1223 -6.17 41.82 11.59
C GLU A 1223 -7.54 42.52 11.66
N ALA A 1224 -8.63 41.85 11.27
CA ALA A 1224 -10.02 42.30 11.40
C ALA A 1224 -10.75 41.67 12.61
N ASN A 1225 -10.09 40.82 13.41
CA ASN A 1225 -10.66 40.13 14.57
C ASN A 1225 -9.99 40.56 15.90
N THR A 1226 -9.29 41.69 15.90
CA THR A 1226 -8.43 42.14 17.01
C THR A 1226 -9.17 42.35 18.34
N VAL A 1227 -10.46 42.69 18.30
CA VAL A 1227 -11.28 42.85 19.51
C VAL A 1227 -11.56 41.50 20.17
N ALA A 1228 -11.91 40.48 19.38
CA ALA A 1228 -12.09 39.14 19.92
C ALA A 1228 -10.75 38.57 20.44
N ASP A 1229 -9.64 38.83 19.75
CA ASP A 1229 -8.28 38.44 20.20
C ASP A 1229 -7.86 39.13 21.51
N ALA A 1230 -8.14 40.42 21.67
CA ALA A 1230 -7.89 41.11 22.92
C ALA A 1230 -8.72 40.53 24.08
N LEU A 1231 -9.99 40.20 23.82
CA LEU A 1231 -10.88 39.58 24.81
C LEU A 1231 -10.50 38.13 25.11
N SER A 1232 -10.01 37.37 24.14
CA SER A 1232 -9.57 35.99 24.35
C SER A 1232 -8.32 35.92 25.22
N ASN A 1233 -7.39 36.88 25.05
CA ASN A 1233 -6.22 37.06 25.91
C ASN A 1233 -6.61 37.53 27.33
N GLU A 1234 -7.58 38.44 27.45
CA GLU A 1234 -8.12 38.86 28.75
C GLU A 1234 -8.71 37.65 29.50
N GLY A 1235 -9.36 36.72 28.80
CA GLY A 1235 -9.86 35.44 29.32
C GLY A 1235 -8.83 34.63 30.11
N VAL A 1236 -7.56 34.66 29.68
CA VAL A 1236 -6.46 33.97 30.37
C VAL A 1236 -6.10 34.66 31.69
N SER A 1237 -6.34 35.97 31.80
CA SER A 1237 -5.91 36.80 32.93
C SER A 1237 -6.84 36.73 34.15
N HIS A 1238 -8.00 36.07 34.08
CA HIS A 1238 -8.94 35.96 35.21
C HIS A 1238 -9.42 34.51 35.47
N PRO A 1239 -8.55 33.61 35.97
CA PRO A 1239 -8.87 32.19 36.16
C PRO A 1239 -9.99 31.92 37.18
N GLN A 1240 -10.35 32.90 38.01
CA GLN A 1240 -11.39 32.80 39.05
C GLN A 1240 -12.83 33.00 38.51
N GLN A 1241 -12.99 33.58 37.32
CA GLN A 1241 -14.29 33.77 36.67
C GLN A 1241 -14.31 32.98 35.35
N HIS A 1242 -15.20 31.99 35.23
CA HIS A 1242 -15.25 31.14 34.03
C HIS A 1242 -15.66 31.92 32.77
N VAL A 1243 -16.58 32.89 32.90
CA VAL A 1243 -17.00 33.80 31.82
C VAL A 1243 -17.30 35.17 32.43
N ARG A 1244 -16.80 36.24 31.80
CA ARG A 1244 -17.07 37.64 32.15
C ARG A 1244 -17.75 38.34 30.99
N LEU A 1245 -18.86 39.03 31.26
CA LEU A 1245 -19.63 39.79 30.27
C LEU A 1245 -19.35 41.29 30.39
N TYR A 1246 -19.39 41.98 29.26
CA TYR A 1246 -19.17 43.42 29.13
C TYR A 1246 -20.36 44.05 28.41
N ASP A 1247 -21.27 44.66 29.17
CA ASP A 1247 -22.55 45.16 28.66
C ASP A 1247 -22.51 46.61 28.19
N THR A 1248 -21.52 47.37 28.63
CA THR A 1248 -21.36 48.77 28.24
C THR A 1248 -19.94 49.03 27.76
N PHE A 1249 -19.77 49.95 26.81
CA PHE A 1249 -18.46 50.23 26.22
C PHE A 1249 -17.37 50.58 27.25
N SER A 1250 -17.72 51.22 28.38
CA SER A 1250 -16.79 51.56 29.46
C SER A 1250 -16.24 50.35 30.21
N THR A 1251 -17.00 49.25 30.25
CA THR A 1251 -16.61 48.01 30.96
C THR A 1251 -15.61 47.16 30.19
N PHE A 1252 -15.45 47.38 28.88
CA PHE A 1252 -14.50 46.63 28.06
C PHE A 1252 -13.04 46.89 28.50
N PRO A 1253 -12.16 45.87 28.42
CA PRO A 1253 -10.73 46.03 28.68
C PRO A 1253 -10.10 47.10 27.78
N ARG A 1254 -9.03 47.75 28.26
CA ARG A 1254 -8.37 48.87 27.56
C ARG A 1254 -8.01 48.55 26.10
N LEU A 1255 -7.43 47.38 25.86
CA LEU A 1255 -7.03 46.94 24.51
C LEU A 1255 -8.24 46.70 23.60
N ALA A 1256 -9.30 46.07 24.12
CA ALA A 1256 -10.54 45.85 23.38
C ALA A 1256 -11.24 47.19 23.04
N ARG A 1257 -11.31 48.15 23.97
CA ARG A 1257 -11.84 49.50 23.70
C ARG A 1257 -11.06 50.23 22.61
N GLY A 1258 -9.73 50.12 22.63
CA GLY A 1258 -8.86 50.67 21.59
C GLY A 1258 -9.16 50.08 20.21
N ALA A 1259 -9.20 48.76 20.11
CA ALA A 1259 -9.48 48.06 18.87
C ALA A 1259 -10.92 48.31 18.34
N ILE A 1260 -11.93 48.39 19.21
CA ILE A 1260 -13.30 48.78 18.81
C ILE A 1260 -13.31 50.20 18.21
N ARG A 1261 -12.58 51.16 18.80
CA ARG A 1261 -12.51 52.53 18.25
C ARG A 1261 -11.85 52.56 16.88
N LEU A 1262 -10.76 51.78 16.69
CA LEU A 1262 -10.07 51.65 15.41
C LEU A 1262 -10.96 51.02 14.33
N ASP A 1263 -11.71 49.98 14.67
CA ASP A 1263 -12.67 49.36 13.76
C ASP A 1263 -13.77 50.36 13.34
N ARG A 1264 -14.30 51.16 14.29
CA ARG A 1264 -15.36 52.14 14.02
C ARG A 1264 -14.93 53.30 13.12
N ILE A 1265 -13.68 53.74 13.21
CA ILE A 1265 -13.14 54.77 12.30
C ILE A 1265 -12.64 54.17 10.98
N GLY A 1266 -12.80 52.86 10.77
CA GLY A 1266 -12.41 52.16 9.54
C GLY A 1266 -10.90 52.08 9.32
N MET A 1267 -10.08 52.14 10.39
CA MET A 1267 -8.63 52.14 10.29
C MET A 1267 -8.12 50.79 9.74
N PRO A 1268 -7.46 50.77 8.56
CA PRO A 1268 -7.00 49.52 7.98
C PRO A 1268 -5.69 49.04 8.62
N SER A 1269 -5.58 47.72 8.80
CA SER A 1269 -4.33 47.00 9.06
C SER A 1269 -3.76 46.43 7.75
N PHE A 1270 -2.45 46.26 7.64
CA PHE A 1270 -1.83 45.76 6.40
C PHE A 1270 -1.36 44.31 6.54
N ARG A 1271 -1.87 43.43 5.68
CA ARG A 1271 -1.44 42.03 5.59
C ARG A 1271 -0.49 41.83 4.42
N LYS A 1272 0.64 41.18 4.69
CA LYS A 1272 1.62 40.76 3.68
C LYS A 1272 1.12 39.53 2.94
N ILE A 1273 0.84 39.64 1.63
CA ILE A 1273 0.43 38.54 0.76
C ILE A 1273 1.62 38.14 -0.13
N LYS A 1274 1.97 36.85 -0.10
CA LYS A 1274 2.86 36.25 -1.11
C LYS A 1274 1.98 35.76 -2.26
N HIS A 1275 2.11 36.33 -3.44
CA HIS A 1275 1.67 35.65 -4.67
C HIS A 1275 2.55 34.41 -4.84
N MET A 1276 1.92 33.23 -4.87
CA MET A 1276 2.59 31.97 -5.18
C MET A 1276 2.84 31.84 -6.67
#